data_AF-A0A1F6KT06-F1
#
_entry.id   AF-A0A1F6KT06-F1
#
_cell.length_a   1.000
_cell.length_b   1.000
_cell.length_c   1.000
_cell.angle_alpha   90.00
_cell.angle_beta   90.00
_cell.angle_gamma   90.00
#
_symmetry.space_group_name_H-M   'P 1'
#
loop_
_entity.id
_entity.type
_entity.pdbx_description
1 polymer ?
#
loop_
_entity_poly.entity_id
_entity_poly.type
_entity_poly.pdbx_seq_one_letter_code
_entity_poly.pdbx_strand_id
1 'polypeptide(L)'
;MKYRLIPPFIITFLLFLIPFFWFKPGEMDLGGDSSRLYFYDPMRYLISQALYATSNSGLGGESLGYFGIPFFLFLAGLKSILRSPTALIVFVHGVSLSVAFLSCYLIVKQLLTLSEVKKTRSSIIIAEISSLIAGLYYVFAPVSILGWNHMLLTDNRIFLNPLIFFLLLKYLLTWNIRYMLVVLGITFLFAPNFSFIGAPSFFSFFPLALLFLVLYVAYVLRKPLPLKGIVIGIALFFLLQAFHLVPQIESLLTPGSAAYSSVFSKEIKLDSGLGYFNALASGIKPSISLLGLPQMTPLNFFSFTFVVFPAVFILGFLWSKKKTMLLTGIFFLITLFFVTANITAIGLKFYGLLFHIPGFSMFRIFFGQWEHVYLFFYVLFLGQALLVILTRVKKWKKIFLICFITALLVVGAWRFINGKILQYAHWQSKNISAIVVMDPKYEEVLSYLRSLPVDGKILSLPLSDPGYQLLKGANNAALESPSTIAYLAGRNEFIGFVELVSFGPNFLQAVKTRNYVAIRDILSILNIRYIYYNEDPYIYDDNFPGQPYIYVRKFLPDTQREYKEFIKNLGVKEIKTIAGKYHIYELDDNSYLPHIYAARKTAYWNDDLINLHIPLAFYSDDKRIAFYDDSKILERYPDLFGNSFLNAKNMSSIFDFFKVKKLPRFVSPTVSQKLSSPIYPLIVLREKRDLGRFKIANDAFIDKSVYFIEKRINELAKWTREIPLLGNVKRIADLSKSWQDPKLWEFNKYGEYNSWEVTLVRYQQAVGTLIETLEKTTQSNYSILTNKVEMKSDLIKHKDKLRKAIREDSSRSLNEKKYLLNLVQEMFTDIFVKLNFSPPDYWRLPYEIDNVSLGSAYEVYLNKEDTEDFNLVDLDLIVDGKKLRSKTSEGDWIRFEDVAVKRKASLPILLTIKNFPNLTGQAGWSTPEKVNMEVAEQAERQMVQDEGPEKDLITLSINNDFLEDTSGLVKNIRKWMGDSIYTISFDYLTYNQNFSITLYEKGGSGKNRYIVDAFNEALQSKKWKRFNTVILSRSDAESAFLHVTKDQDDIPDQNSINNVKKIEIKNLSVIRVPNPRIVLKNIDRSKETLVPQIIFTKINKTKYKVAVRGAKDPYALVLSEKFNAKWKIFLPNGVNEAKTLKGLISRTLGKIISSILRAKNIVISSEANKESLTSYFNNDVVEGMHKNIFLDQSTFETFGQDPILDKTHLPVNGYANSWYIKPEDVQNKEDYELIIEMTSQKLFYVSLMISVAGLLLLVFLLLRSFIRK
;
A
#
# COMPACT_ATOMS: atom_id res chain seq x y z
N MET A 1 6.99 -6.39 59.40
CA MET A 1 7.15 -6.73 57.96
C MET A 1 5.83 -7.19 57.31
N LYS A 2 4.95 -7.92 58.03
CA LYS A 2 3.70 -8.51 57.51
C LYS A 2 2.71 -7.54 56.79
N TYR A 3 2.54 -6.30 57.23
CA TYR A 3 1.56 -5.37 56.61
C TYR A 3 2.07 -4.59 55.38
N ARG A 4 3.36 -4.71 55.00
CA ARG A 4 3.95 -3.88 53.92
C ARG A 4 3.63 -4.34 52.51
N LEU A 5 3.10 -5.55 52.34
CA LEU A 5 2.76 -6.11 51.02
C LEU A 5 1.28 -5.89 50.65
N ILE A 6 0.43 -5.46 51.59
CA ILE A 6 -1.01 -5.38 51.37
C ILE A 6 -1.38 -4.40 50.23
N PRO A 7 -0.86 -3.15 50.17
CA PRO A 7 -1.26 -2.20 49.12
C PRO A 7 -0.99 -2.65 47.68
N PRO A 8 0.22 -3.14 47.29
CA PRO A 8 0.45 -3.60 45.92
C PRO A 8 -0.43 -4.82 45.58
N PHE A 9 -0.72 -5.72 46.53
CA PHE A 9 -1.64 -6.84 46.28
C PHE A 9 -3.08 -6.37 46.05
N ILE A 10 -3.57 -5.40 46.84
CA ILE A 10 -4.91 -4.82 46.62
C ILE A 10 -4.98 -4.15 45.25
N ILE A 11 -3.99 -3.32 44.89
CA ILE A 11 -3.97 -2.65 43.58
C ILE A 11 -3.87 -3.68 42.45
N THR A 12 -3.05 -4.71 42.60
CA THR A 12 -2.95 -5.80 41.60
C THR A 12 -4.28 -6.52 41.44
N PHE A 13 -4.95 -6.86 42.55
CA PHE A 13 -6.27 -7.49 42.50
C PHE A 13 -7.31 -6.57 41.86
N LEU A 14 -7.33 -5.29 42.22
CA LEU A 14 -8.20 -4.31 41.56
C LEU A 14 -7.88 -4.19 40.07
N LEU A 15 -6.60 -4.11 39.66
CA LEU A 15 -6.19 -4.06 38.25
C LEU A 15 -6.42 -5.38 37.51
N PHE A 16 -6.64 -6.48 38.20
CA PHE A 16 -7.08 -7.74 37.60
C PHE A 16 -8.58 -7.71 37.30
N LEU A 17 -9.37 -7.04 38.16
CA LEU A 17 -10.83 -6.93 38.03
C LEU A 17 -11.29 -5.73 37.19
N ILE A 18 -10.58 -4.60 37.29
CA ILE A 18 -10.83 -3.36 36.55
C ILE A 18 -11.00 -3.65 35.05
N PRO A 19 -10.06 -4.36 34.38
CA PRO A 19 -10.27 -4.81 33.02
C PRO A 19 -11.45 -5.77 32.95
N PHE A 20 -12.59 -5.25 32.46
CA PHE A 20 -13.63 -5.97 31.73
C PHE A 20 -14.77 -6.67 32.50
N PHE A 21 -15.14 -6.23 33.70
CA PHE A 21 -16.55 -6.39 34.12
C PHE A 21 -17.54 -5.56 33.26
N TRP A 22 -17.05 -4.75 32.33
CA TRP A 22 -17.87 -3.95 31.42
C TRP A 22 -18.43 -4.73 30.24
N PHE A 23 -17.83 -5.86 29.87
CA PHE A 23 -18.37 -6.72 28.82
C PHE A 23 -19.50 -7.57 29.38
N LYS A 24 -20.65 -7.51 28.72
CA LYS A 24 -21.74 -8.45 29.00
C LYS A 24 -21.32 -9.86 28.57
N PRO A 25 -21.92 -10.91 29.13
CA PRO A 25 -21.66 -12.28 28.67
C PRO A 25 -21.83 -12.41 27.15
N GLY A 26 -20.78 -12.84 26.46
CA GLY A 26 -20.75 -13.00 25.00
C GLY A 26 -20.23 -11.79 24.22
N GLU A 27 -20.10 -10.61 24.83
CA GLU A 27 -19.47 -9.46 24.19
C GLU A 27 -17.96 -9.66 24.09
N MET A 28 -17.40 -9.34 22.92
CA MET A 28 -16.00 -9.57 22.60
C MET A 28 -15.45 -8.45 21.73
N ASP A 29 -14.19 -8.10 21.97
CA ASP A 29 -13.45 -7.19 21.11
C ASP A 29 -12.58 -8.00 20.14
N LEU A 30 -13.17 -8.33 18.98
CA LEU A 30 -12.57 -9.17 17.94
C LEU A 30 -12.12 -8.36 16.71
N GLY A 31 -12.34 -7.06 16.67
CA GLY A 31 -12.04 -6.25 15.48
C GLY A 31 -10.55 -5.93 15.29
N GLY A 32 -10.25 -5.25 14.18
CA GLY A 32 -8.95 -4.65 13.87
C GLY A 32 -7.95 -5.59 13.17
N ASP A 33 -6.78 -5.04 12.82
CA ASP A 33 -5.77 -5.68 11.94
C ASP A 33 -5.28 -7.06 12.38
N SER A 34 -5.29 -7.34 13.68
CA SER A 34 -4.83 -8.63 14.20
C SER A 34 -5.92 -9.70 14.23
N SER A 35 -7.15 -9.36 13.82
CA SER A 35 -8.39 -10.14 13.87
C SER A 35 -8.82 -10.65 15.26
N ARG A 36 -7.92 -10.78 16.25
CA ARG A 36 -8.19 -11.26 17.63
C ARG A 36 -9.08 -12.51 17.73
N LEU A 37 -9.34 -13.20 16.62
CA LEU A 37 -10.17 -14.40 16.50
C LEU A 37 -9.56 -15.58 17.26
N TYR A 38 -8.28 -15.49 17.60
CA TYR A 38 -7.61 -16.41 18.52
C TYR A 38 -8.18 -16.38 19.95
N PHE A 39 -8.92 -15.34 20.35
CA PHE A 39 -9.72 -15.39 21.58
C PHE A 39 -11.06 -16.08 21.37
N TYR A 40 -11.66 -15.89 20.19
CA TYR A 40 -12.93 -16.51 19.84
C TYR A 40 -12.79 -18.03 19.70
N ASP A 41 -11.89 -18.52 18.86
CA ASP A 41 -11.57 -19.94 18.69
C ASP A 41 -10.06 -20.15 18.46
N PRO A 42 -9.25 -20.22 19.54
CA PRO A 42 -7.80 -20.37 19.45
C PRO A 42 -7.35 -21.63 18.72
N MET A 43 -8.14 -22.71 18.78
CA MET A 43 -7.76 -23.98 18.15
C MET A 43 -7.94 -23.92 16.63
N ARG A 44 -9.09 -23.40 16.16
CA ARG A 44 -9.29 -23.19 14.72
C ARG A 44 -8.33 -22.16 14.15
N TYR A 45 -8.05 -21.09 14.91
CA TYR A 45 -7.04 -20.10 14.54
C TYR A 45 -5.65 -20.72 14.39
N LEU A 46 -5.21 -21.54 15.36
CA LEU A 46 -3.93 -22.25 15.33
C LEU A 46 -3.80 -23.12 14.07
N ILE A 47 -4.80 -23.97 13.81
CA ILE A 47 -4.81 -24.88 12.66
C ILE A 47 -4.78 -24.10 11.35
N SER A 48 -5.50 -22.97 11.29
CA SER A 48 -5.64 -22.21 10.07
C SER A 48 -4.41 -21.37 9.74
N GLN A 49 -3.77 -20.76 10.75
CA GLN A 49 -2.78 -19.68 10.53
C GLN A 49 -1.35 -20.00 10.99
N ALA A 50 -1.17 -20.87 11.98
CA ALA A 50 0.11 -21.00 12.65
C ALA A 50 0.81 -22.35 12.39
N LEU A 51 0.10 -23.39 11.96
CA LEU A 51 0.69 -24.71 11.71
C LEU A 51 1.36 -24.86 10.33
N TYR A 52 0.97 -24.04 9.35
CA TYR A 52 1.37 -24.23 7.95
C TYR A 52 2.05 -22.99 7.37
N ALA A 53 3.03 -23.22 6.49
CA ALA A 53 3.82 -22.21 5.77
C ALA A 53 3.03 -21.37 4.74
N THR A 54 1.70 -21.46 4.72
CA THR A 54 0.84 -20.89 3.67
C THR A 54 -0.20 -19.97 4.28
N SER A 55 -0.41 -18.79 3.71
CA SER A 55 -1.53 -17.92 4.08
C SER A 55 -2.84 -18.47 3.52
N ASN A 56 -3.93 -18.24 4.26
CA ASN A 56 -5.28 -18.50 3.75
C ASN A 56 -5.88 -17.25 3.05
N SER A 57 -5.04 -16.32 2.62
CA SER A 57 -5.48 -15.24 1.73
C SER A 57 -5.85 -15.83 0.37
N GLY A 58 -6.66 -15.15 -0.42
CA GLY A 58 -7.12 -15.64 -1.73
C GLY A 58 -5.99 -16.07 -2.67
N LEU A 59 -4.86 -15.37 -2.70
CA LEU A 59 -3.74 -15.82 -3.55
C LEU A 59 -2.95 -17.01 -2.97
N GLY A 60 -3.02 -17.26 -1.67
CA GLY A 60 -2.22 -18.27 -0.97
C GLY A 60 -0.71 -18.10 -1.13
N GLY A 61 -0.11 -17.28 -0.27
CA GLY A 61 1.33 -16.99 -0.24
C GLY A 61 2.07 -17.72 0.87
N GLU A 62 3.38 -17.52 0.97
CA GLU A 62 4.13 -17.98 2.15
C GLU A 62 3.74 -17.15 3.38
N SER A 63 3.36 -17.84 4.46
CA SER A 63 3.10 -17.25 5.77
C SER A 63 3.89 -18.00 6.83
N LEU A 64 4.64 -17.27 7.65
CA LEU A 64 5.48 -17.84 8.71
C LEU A 64 4.86 -17.60 10.09
N GLY A 65 3.59 -18.00 10.23
CA GLY A 65 2.78 -17.85 11.44
C GLY A 65 3.19 -18.73 12.63
N TYR A 66 4.26 -19.53 12.50
CA TYR A 66 4.67 -20.53 13.48
C TYR A 66 4.84 -19.98 14.89
N PHE A 67 5.32 -18.74 15.04
CA PHE A 67 5.52 -18.07 16.33
C PHE A 67 4.26 -18.07 17.21
N GLY A 68 3.07 -18.21 16.64
CA GLY A 68 1.81 -18.25 17.37
C GLY A 68 1.56 -19.57 18.11
N ILE A 69 2.25 -20.66 17.77
CA ILE A 69 1.92 -22.02 18.26
C ILE A 69 1.86 -22.09 19.79
N PRO A 70 2.91 -21.72 20.57
CA PRO A 70 2.87 -21.85 22.02
C PRO A 70 1.77 -20.97 22.65
N PHE A 71 1.59 -19.76 22.11
CA PHE A 71 0.62 -18.80 22.63
C PHE A 71 -0.82 -19.25 22.38
N PHE A 72 -1.14 -19.71 21.17
CA PHE A 72 -2.51 -20.14 20.84
C PHE A 72 -2.87 -21.47 21.52
N LEU A 73 -1.92 -22.38 21.71
CA LEU A 73 -2.13 -23.58 22.53
C LEU A 73 -2.42 -23.21 23.99
N PHE A 74 -1.70 -22.23 24.53
CA PHE A 74 -1.97 -21.71 25.87
C PHE A 74 -3.36 -21.08 25.97
N LEU A 75 -3.76 -20.26 24.99
CA LEU A 75 -5.11 -19.70 24.94
C LEU A 75 -6.19 -20.78 24.79
N ALA A 76 -5.95 -21.83 23.99
CA ALA A 76 -6.87 -22.95 23.87
C ALA A 76 -7.02 -23.72 25.19
N GLY A 77 -5.92 -23.94 25.91
CA GLY A 77 -5.95 -24.54 27.25
C GLY A 77 -6.68 -23.68 28.27
N LEU A 78 -6.49 -22.36 28.25
CA LEU A 78 -7.26 -21.45 29.09
C LEU A 78 -8.74 -21.42 28.70
N LYS A 79 -9.06 -21.40 27.39
CA LYS A 79 -10.43 -21.40 26.90
C LYS A 79 -11.17 -22.67 27.31
N SER A 80 -10.53 -23.84 27.31
CA SER A 80 -11.18 -25.09 27.72
C SER A 80 -11.57 -25.09 29.21
N ILE A 81 -10.81 -24.38 30.05
CA ILE A 81 -11.11 -24.17 31.47
C ILE A 81 -12.21 -23.12 31.65
N LEU A 82 -12.07 -21.95 30.99
CA LEU A 82 -12.96 -20.80 31.18
C LEU A 82 -14.30 -20.93 30.42
N ARG A 83 -14.36 -21.76 29.37
CA ARG A 83 -15.53 -22.03 28.50
C ARG A 83 -16.19 -20.81 27.86
N SER A 84 -15.56 -19.63 27.92
CA SER A 84 -16.10 -18.37 27.38
C SER A 84 -14.97 -17.53 26.76
N PRO A 85 -15.11 -17.07 25.51
CA PRO A 85 -14.17 -16.12 24.91
C PRO A 85 -14.10 -14.79 25.67
N THR A 86 -15.24 -14.27 26.14
CA THR A 86 -15.29 -13.04 26.95
C THR A 86 -14.45 -13.22 28.23
N ALA A 87 -14.64 -14.33 28.95
CA ALA A 87 -13.88 -14.61 30.16
C ALA A 87 -12.37 -14.79 29.87
N LEU A 88 -12.02 -15.37 28.72
CA LEU A 88 -10.63 -15.51 28.28
C LEU A 88 -9.97 -14.14 28.03
N ILE A 89 -10.64 -13.24 27.32
CA ILE A 89 -10.17 -11.87 27.07
C ILE A 89 -9.97 -11.13 28.39
N VAL A 90 -10.99 -11.14 29.26
CA VAL A 90 -10.97 -10.52 30.60
C VAL A 90 -9.77 -11.04 31.39
N PHE A 91 -9.58 -12.36 31.43
CA PHE A 91 -8.49 -12.99 32.16
C PHE A 91 -7.12 -12.56 31.65
N VAL A 92 -6.87 -12.66 30.33
CA VAL A 92 -5.56 -12.34 29.74
C VAL A 92 -5.22 -10.86 29.92
N HIS A 93 -6.19 -9.96 29.74
CA HIS A 93 -5.95 -8.54 29.94
C HIS A 93 -5.82 -8.17 31.43
N GLY A 94 -6.59 -8.80 32.31
CA GLY A 94 -6.46 -8.71 33.77
C GLY A 94 -5.07 -9.08 34.26
N VAL A 95 -4.55 -10.21 33.78
CA VAL A 95 -3.16 -10.62 34.03
C VAL A 95 -2.18 -9.59 33.48
N SER A 96 -2.40 -9.11 32.25
CA SER A 96 -1.50 -8.15 31.60
C SER A 96 -1.36 -6.86 32.40
N LEU A 97 -2.45 -6.21 32.81
CA LEU A 97 -2.40 -4.98 33.61
C LEU A 97 -1.79 -5.20 34.99
N SER A 98 -2.18 -6.28 35.65
CA SER A 98 -1.68 -6.67 36.97
C SER A 98 -0.17 -6.87 36.97
N VAL A 99 0.33 -7.64 35.99
CA VAL A 99 1.74 -7.96 35.85
C VAL A 99 2.55 -6.75 35.39
N ALA A 100 2.00 -5.91 34.50
CA ALA A 100 2.62 -4.64 34.09
C ALA A 100 2.85 -3.72 35.30
N PHE A 101 1.79 -3.48 36.08
CA PHE A 101 1.85 -2.69 37.32
C PHE A 101 2.88 -3.27 38.30
N LEU A 102 2.75 -4.56 38.63
CA LEU A 102 3.57 -5.21 39.63
C LEU A 102 5.04 -5.20 39.23
N SER A 103 5.34 -5.47 37.96
CA SER A 103 6.70 -5.45 37.43
C SER A 103 7.32 -4.06 37.52
N CYS A 104 6.62 -3.02 37.05
CA CYS A 104 7.10 -1.63 37.17
C CYS A 104 7.31 -1.20 38.62
N TYR A 105 6.36 -1.50 39.51
CA TYR A 105 6.49 -1.25 40.95
C TYR A 105 7.73 -1.96 41.53
N LEU A 106 7.94 -3.24 41.22
CA LEU A 106 9.08 -4.02 41.73
C LEU A 106 10.42 -3.52 41.18
N ILE A 107 10.49 -3.10 39.92
CA ILE A 107 11.69 -2.52 39.31
C ILE A 107 12.05 -1.23 40.02
N VAL A 108 11.11 -0.28 40.10
CA VAL A 108 11.36 1.02 40.73
C VAL A 108 11.76 0.79 42.20
N LYS A 109 11.04 -0.06 42.93
CA LYS A 109 11.38 -0.39 44.33
C LYS A 109 12.79 -0.96 44.45
N GLN A 110 13.18 -1.86 43.55
CA GLN A 110 14.54 -2.41 43.51
C GLN A 110 15.60 -1.34 43.25
N LEU A 111 15.37 -0.44 42.28
CA LEU A 111 16.29 0.66 41.96
C LEU A 111 16.42 1.66 43.12
N LEU A 112 15.31 2.02 43.77
CA LEU A 112 15.29 2.97 44.89
C LEU A 112 15.98 2.40 46.14
N THR A 113 15.76 1.11 46.45
CA THR A 113 16.32 0.44 47.64
C THR A 113 17.81 0.12 47.53
N LEU A 114 18.34 -0.11 46.31
CA LEU A 114 19.77 -0.29 46.09
C LEU A 114 20.54 1.04 45.99
N SER A 115 19.86 2.13 45.62
CA SER A 115 20.48 3.46 45.67
C SER A 115 20.76 3.84 47.13
N GLU A 116 21.96 4.32 47.44
CA GLU A 116 22.55 4.57 48.77
C GLU A 116 21.80 5.58 49.68
N VAL A 117 20.48 5.46 49.84
CA VAL A 117 19.71 6.24 50.81
C VAL A 117 19.99 5.67 52.19
N LYS A 118 20.41 6.52 53.15
CA LYS A 118 20.43 6.15 54.58
C LYS A 118 19.10 5.48 54.93
N LYS A 119 19.15 4.22 55.40
CA LYS A 119 17.98 3.37 55.69
C LYS A 119 17.20 3.87 56.92
N THR A 120 16.60 5.06 56.83
CA THR A 120 15.62 5.51 57.81
C THR A 120 14.27 4.86 57.54
N ARG A 121 13.46 4.64 58.58
CA ARG A 121 12.10 4.08 58.41
C ARG A 121 11.23 4.93 57.47
N SER A 122 11.42 6.25 57.49
CA SER A 122 10.73 7.21 56.62
C SER A 122 11.12 7.06 55.15
N SER A 123 12.42 6.90 54.83
CA SER A 123 12.87 6.77 53.44
C SER A 123 12.38 5.49 52.78
N ILE A 124 12.26 4.38 53.53
CA ILE A 124 11.70 3.13 53.04
C ILE A 124 10.22 3.29 52.66
N ILE A 125 9.43 3.97 53.48
CA ILE A 125 8.00 4.23 53.19
C ILE A 125 7.84 5.13 51.96
N ILE A 126 8.68 6.17 51.83
CA ILE A 126 8.64 7.06 50.67
C ILE A 126 9.04 6.32 49.39
N ALA A 127 10.05 5.45 49.45
CA ALA A 127 10.43 4.62 48.33
C ALA A 127 9.27 3.70 47.90
N GLU A 128 8.60 3.07 48.87
CA GLU A 128 7.42 2.24 48.63
C GLU A 128 6.31 3.01 47.90
N ILE A 129 5.95 4.20 48.39
CA ILE A 129 4.91 5.04 47.79
C ILE A 129 5.33 5.52 46.38
N SER A 130 6.58 5.93 46.21
CA SER A 130 7.10 6.37 44.91
C SER A 130 7.05 5.23 43.88
N SER A 131 7.34 4.00 44.30
CA SER A 131 7.21 2.81 43.46
C SER A 131 5.75 2.48 43.12
N LEU A 132 4.81 2.65 44.06
CA LEU A 132 3.38 2.45 43.80
C LEU A 132 2.85 3.47 42.78
N ILE A 133 3.18 4.75 42.94
CA ILE A 133 2.78 5.80 41.99
C ILE A 133 3.38 5.55 40.61
N ALA A 134 4.65 5.15 40.54
CA ALA A 134 5.31 4.84 39.28
C ALA A 134 4.64 3.64 38.57
N GLY A 135 4.36 2.55 39.30
CA GLY A 135 3.61 1.41 38.77
C GLY A 135 2.23 1.81 38.27
N LEU A 136 1.48 2.61 39.04
CA LEU A 136 0.17 3.13 38.64
C LEU A 136 0.27 4.00 37.39
N TYR A 137 1.26 4.89 37.31
CA TYR A 137 1.48 5.72 36.12
C TYR A 137 1.67 4.86 34.87
N TYR A 138 2.43 3.76 34.95
CA TYR A 138 2.68 2.92 33.78
C TYR A 138 1.39 2.36 33.15
N VAL A 139 0.44 1.94 33.97
CA VAL A 139 -0.85 1.37 33.51
C VAL A 139 -1.91 2.45 33.26
N PHE A 140 -1.84 3.59 33.95
CA PHE A 140 -2.83 4.68 33.88
C PHE A 140 -2.39 5.90 33.07
N ALA A 141 -1.20 5.87 32.47
CA ALA A 141 -0.77 6.92 31.57
C ALA A 141 -1.76 7.02 30.40
N PRO A 142 -2.23 8.22 30.03
CA PRO A 142 -3.16 8.41 28.92
C PRO A 142 -2.68 7.76 27.61
N VAL A 143 -1.36 7.79 27.37
CA VAL A 143 -0.73 7.16 26.20
C VAL A 143 -0.90 5.63 26.22
N SER A 144 -0.66 5.00 27.37
CA SER A 144 -0.81 3.54 27.61
C SER A 144 -2.25 3.07 27.48
N ILE A 145 -3.19 3.88 27.99
CA ILE A 145 -4.62 3.58 28.02
C ILE A 145 -5.21 3.56 26.60
N LEU A 146 -4.80 4.48 25.73
CA LEU A 146 -5.41 4.60 24.41
C LEU A 146 -5.17 3.35 23.56
N GLY A 147 -4.00 2.71 23.66
CA GLY A 147 -3.66 1.51 22.89
C GLY A 147 -4.56 0.30 23.12
N TRP A 148 -5.38 0.30 24.19
CA TRP A 148 -6.30 -0.80 24.48
C TRP A 148 -7.49 -0.89 23.51
N ASN A 149 -7.80 0.16 22.76
CA ASN A 149 -8.88 0.13 21.76
C ASN A 149 -8.50 -0.61 20.47
N HIS A 150 -7.21 -0.80 20.20
CA HIS A 150 -6.71 -1.41 18.97
C HIS A 150 -5.58 -2.39 19.27
N MET A 151 -5.82 -3.30 20.21
CA MET A 151 -4.80 -4.26 20.63
C MET A 151 -4.35 -5.17 19.48
N LEU A 152 -3.04 -5.21 19.28
CA LEU A 152 -2.36 -6.13 18.38
C LEU A 152 -1.92 -7.39 19.12
N LEU A 153 -1.64 -8.45 18.37
CA LEU A 153 -1.07 -9.70 18.92
C LEU A 153 0.24 -9.47 19.71
N THR A 154 0.99 -8.41 19.38
CA THR A 154 2.25 -8.04 20.02
C THR A 154 2.07 -7.09 21.21
N ASP A 155 0.85 -6.66 21.56
CA ASP A 155 0.64 -5.72 22.66
C ASP A 155 0.78 -6.32 24.07
N ASN A 156 1.00 -7.65 24.15
CA ASN A 156 1.52 -8.29 25.37
C ASN A 156 2.83 -7.63 25.85
N ARG A 157 3.53 -6.86 25.00
CA ARG A 157 4.69 -6.03 25.36
C ARG A 157 4.42 -5.11 26.55
N ILE A 158 3.18 -4.68 26.79
CA ILE A 158 2.83 -3.84 27.94
C ILE A 158 3.27 -4.46 29.27
N PHE A 159 3.13 -5.77 29.44
CA PHE A 159 3.56 -6.45 30.67
C PHE A 159 4.86 -7.23 30.49
N LEU A 160 5.12 -7.76 29.29
CA LEU A 160 6.32 -8.55 29.02
C LEU A 160 7.59 -7.73 29.17
N ASN A 161 7.59 -6.51 28.65
CA ASN A 161 8.76 -5.63 28.70
C ASN A 161 9.23 -5.36 30.14
N PRO A 162 8.38 -4.84 31.05
CA PRO A 162 8.79 -4.64 32.44
C PRO A 162 9.02 -5.96 33.17
N LEU A 163 8.23 -7.02 32.93
CA LEU A 163 8.43 -8.32 33.60
C LEU A 163 9.81 -8.92 33.29
N ILE A 164 10.18 -8.98 32.01
CA ILE A 164 11.47 -9.52 31.58
C ILE A 164 12.60 -8.63 32.10
N PHE A 165 12.45 -7.31 32.04
CA PHE A 165 13.42 -6.39 32.63
C PHE A 165 13.64 -6.67 34.11
N PHE A 166 12.57 -6.84 34.88
CA PHE A 166 12.64 -7.14 36.31
C PHE A 166 13.37 -8.46 36.60
N LEU A 167 13.02 -9.52 35.88
CA LEU A 167 13.64 -10.83 36.04
C LEU A 167 15.13 -10.82 35.65
N LEU A 168 15.49 -10.13 34.56
CA LEU A 168 16.88 -9.94 34.17
C LEU A 168 17.65 -9.10 35.18
N LEU A 169 17.06 -8.03 35.72
CA LEU A 169 17.66 -7.26 36.81
C LEU A 169 17.92 -8.17 38.02
N LYS A 170 16.96 -9.01 38.41
CA LYS A 170 17.13 -9.97 39.51
C LYS A 170 18.22 -10.99 39.22
N TYR A 171 18.28 -11.51 37.99
CA TYR A 171 19.35 -12.39 37.55
C TYR A 171 20.73 -11.72 37.68
N LEU A 172 20.91 -10.51 37.14
CA LEU A 172 22.19 -9.81 37.19
C LEU A 172 22.62 -9.46 38.62
N LEU A 173 21.65 -9.19 39.52
CA LEU A 173 21.93 -8.84 40.92
C LEU A 173 22.26 -10.04 41.82
N THR A 174 21.69 -11.21 41.53
CA THR A 174 21.74 -12.40 42.40
C THR A 174 22.49 -13.59 41.80
N TRP A 175 22.75 -13.55 40.49
CA TRP A 175 23.30 -14.64 39.69
C TRP A 175 22.48 -15.94 39.72
N ASN A 176 21.24 -15.88 40.20
CA ASN A 176 20.37 -17.04 40.28
C ASN A 176 19.75 -17.34 38.91
N ILE A 177 20.24 -18.40 38.26
CA ILE A 177 19.83 -18.80 36.90
C ILE A 177 18.31 -19.02 36.75
N ARG A 178 17.59 -19.30 37.84
CA ARG A 178 16.12 -19.47 37.81
C ARG A 178 15.41 -18.30 37.15
N TYR A 179 15.85 -17.07 37.41
CA TYR A 179 15.25 -15.88 36.79
C TYR A 179 15.44 -15.87 35.28
N MET A 180 16.61 -16.27 34.78
CA MET A 180 16.88 -16.41 33.34
C MET A 180 16.03 -17.53 32.73
N LEU A 181 15.91 -18.69 33.39
CA LEU A 181 15.09 -19.79 32.89
C LEU A 181 13.59 -19.42 32.83
N VAL A 182 13.09 -18.63 33.79
CA VAL A 182 11.72 -18.08 33.75
C VAL A 182 11.55 -17.09 32.60
N VAL A 183 12.54 -16.21 32.36
CA VAL A 183 12.54 -15.31 31.17
C VAL A 183 12.42 -16.13 29.88
N LEU A 184 13.20 -17.19 29.75
CA LEU A 184 13.16 -18.09 28.58
C LEU A 184 11.81 -18.79 28.41
N GLY A 185 11.18 -19.24 29.50
CA GLY A 185 9.84 -19.81 29.45
C GLY A 185 8.78 -18.79 29.01
N ILE A 186 8.88 -17.55 29.50
CA ILE A 186 8.00 -16.44 29.10
C ILE A 186 8.20 -16.10 27.63
N THR A 187 9.44 -16.02 27.14
CA THR A 187 9.68 -15.70 25.73
C THR A 187 9.15 -16.79 24.81
N PHE A 188 9.25 -18.07 25.21
CA PHE A 188 8.68 -19.18 24.45
C PHE A 188 7.15 -19.11 24.41
N LEU A 189 6.50 -18.87 25.56
CA LEU A 189 5.04 -18.77 25.65
C LEU A 189 4.48 -17.59 24.84
N PHE A 190 5.19 -16.45 24.86
CA PHE A 190 4.85 -15.23 24.13
C PHE A 190 5.74 -15.02 22.91
N ALA A 191 6.05 -16.10 22.19
CA ALA A 191 6.85 -16.07 20.97
C ALA A 191 6.40 -15.05 19.90
N PRO A 192 5.10 -14.66 19.74
CA PRO A 192 4.74 -13.57 18.83
C PRO A 192 5.52 -12.27 19.04
N ASN A 193 5.83 -11.92 20.30
CA ASN A 193 6.59 -10.72 20.66
C ASN A 193 8.09 -10.79 20.32
N PHE A 194 8.59 -11.97 19.97
CA PHE A 194 10.00 -12.23 19.63
C PHE A 194 10.16 -12.72 18.18
N SER A 195 9.12 -12.55 17.37
CA SER A 195 9.07 -12.94 15.95
C SER A 195 9.34 -11.76 15.02
N PHE A 196 9.37 -12.01 13.71
CA PHE A 196 9.41 -10.97 12.69
C PHE A 196 8.31 -9.90 12.84
N ILE A 197 7.08 -10.28 13.22
CA ILE A 197 5.97 -9.33 13.46
C ILE A 197 6.19 -8.54 14.77
N GLY A 198 6.83 -9.16 15.76
CA GLY A 198 7.24 -8.52 17.02
C GLY A 198 8.48 -7.62 16.89
N ALA A 199 9.18 -7.66 15.76
CA ALA A 199 10.48 -7.01 15.58
C ALA A 199 10.48 -5.51 15.93
N PRO A 200 9.51 -4.67 15.50
CA PRO A 200 9.53 -3.24 15.85
C PRO A 200 9.55 -3.02 17.36
N SER A 201 8.70 -3.76 18.09
CA SER A 201 8.59 -3.66 19.55
C SER A 201 9.81 -4.24 20.26
N PHE A 202 10.36 -5.33 19.73
CA PHE A 202 11.55 -5.97 20.27
C PHE A 202 12.77 -5.03 20.16
N PHE A 203 13.00 -4.49 18.96
CA PHE A 203 14.15 -3.64 18.66
C PHE A 203 14.04 -2.24 19.26
N SER A 204 12.84 -1.71 19.51
CA SER A 204 12.70 -0.44 20.25
C SER A 204 13.01 -0.61 21.74
N PHE A 205 12.60 -1.72 22.37
CA PHE A 205 12.70 -1.91 23.81
C PHE A 205 14.02 -2.57 24.26
N PHE A 206 14.27 -3.82 23.84
CA PHE A 206 15.29 -4.66 24.48
C PHE A 206 16.73 -4.17 24.31
N PRO A 207 17.17 -3.63 23.16
CA PRO A 207 18.54 -3.09 23.04
C PRO A 207 18.83 -1.98 24.06
N LEU A 208 17.92 -1.02 24.21
CA LEU A 208 18.07 0.08 25.18
C LEU A 208 17.94 -0.42 26.62
N ALA A 209 16.96 -1.29 26.89
CA ALA A 209 16.72 -1.85 28.20
C ALA A 209 17.91 -2.69 28.72
N LEU A 210 18.49 -3.54 27.87
CA LEU A 210 19.67 -4.35 28.20
C LEU A 210 20.92 -3.49 28.41
N LEU A 211 21.13 -2.48 27.54
CA LEU A 211 22.24 -1.53 27.72
C LEU A 211 22.11 -0.77 29.04
N PHE A 212 20.91 -0.32 29.39
CA PHE A 212 20.64 0.30 30.69
C PHE A 212 20.96 -0.65 31.86
N LEU A 213 20.54 -1.91 31.79
CA LEU A 213 20.83 -2.90 32.84
C LEU A 213 22.32 -3.15 33.01
N VAL A 214 23.06 -3.30 31.90
CA VAL A 214 24.52 -3.47 31.89
C VAL A 214 25.20 -2.27 32.55
N LEU A 215 24.87 -1.05 32.12
CA LEU A 215 25.45 0.18 32.70
C LEU A 215 25.05 0.35 34.17
N TYR A 216 23.81 0.03 34.53
CA TYR A 216 23.35 0.10 35.92
C TYR A 216 24.13 -0.87 36.81
N VAL A 217 24.29 -2.12 36.40
CA VAL A 217 24.97 -3.14 37.22
C VAL A 217 26.49 -2.90 37.25
N ALA A 218 27.12 -2.67 36.10
CA ALA A 218 28.57 -2.53 35.99
C ALA A 218 29.08 -1.15 36.43
N TYR A 219 28.40 -0.06 36.06
CA TYR A 219 28.89 1.30 36.34
C TYR A 219 28.28 1.92 37.61
N VAL A 220 26.97 1.74 37.83
CA VAL A 220 26.29 2.32 39.00
C VAL A 220 26.51 1.46 40.25
N LEU A 221 26.28 0.14 40.15
CA LEU A 221 26.44 -0.78 41.29
C LEU A 221 27.83 -1.40 41.42
N ARG A 222 28.69 -1.25 40.39
CA ARG A 222 30.05 -1.84 40.36
C ARG A 222 30.07 -3.34 40.63
N LYS A 223 29.06 -4.06 40.15
CA LYS A 223 28.97 -5.52 40.27
C LYS A 223 29.43 -6.21 38.98
N PRO A 224 30.13 -7.36 39.06
CA PRO A 224 30.50 -8.13 37.89
C PRO A 224 29.26 -8.71 37.18
N LEU A 225 29.33 -8.77 35.85
CA LEU A 225 28.27 -9.36 35.03
C LEU A 225 28.45 -10.88 34.92
N PRO A 226 27.38 -11.69 35.05
CA PRO A 226 27.45 -13.15 34.92
C PRO A 226 27.52 -13.59 33.44
N LEU A 227 28.60 -13.22 32.73
CA LEU A 227 28.74 -13.40 31.27
C LEU A 227 28.47 -14.84 30.81
N LYS A 228 28.99 -15.86 31.53
CA LYS A 228 28.76 -17.27 31.19
C LYS A 228 27.28 -17.63 31.13
N GLY A 229 26.50 -17.21 32.13
CA GLY A 229 25.08 -17.52 32.16
C GLY A 229 24.25 -16.65 31.21
N ILE A 230 24.73 -15.45 30.84
CA ILE A 230 24.15 -14.66 29.75
C ILE A 230 24.33 -15.39 28.42
N VAL A 231 25.53 -15.89 28.12
CA VAL A 231 25.82 -16.66 26.88
C VAL A 231 24.96 -17.92 26.81
N ILE A 232 24.85 -18.68 27.92
CA ILE A 232 23.96 -19.85 28.00
C ILE A 232 22.50 -19.45 27.79
N GLY A 233 22.05 -18.34 28.40
CA GLY A 233 20.69 -17.82 28.22
C GLY A 233 20.39 -17.47 26.77
N ILE A 234 21.32 -16.80 26.07
CA ILE A 234 21.19 -16.47 24.64
C ILE A 234 21.13 -17.75 23.80
N ALA A 235 22.00 -18.73 24.05
CA ALA A 235 21.98 -20.01 23.33
C ALA A 235 20.65 -20.75 23.51
N LEU A 236 20.14 -20.83 24.75
CA LEU A 236 18.84 -21.43 25.04
C LEU A 236 17.68 -20.65 24.41
N PHE A 237 17.74 -19.32 24.36
CA PHE A 237 16.75 -18.50 23.68
C PHE A 237 16.64 -18.88 22.21
N PHE A 238 17.77 -18.96 21.49
CA PHE A 238 17.76 -19.36 20.08
C PHE A 238 17.29 -20.80 19.87
N LEU A 239 17.66 -21.74 20.74
CA LEU A 239 17.16 -23.11 20.68
C LEU A 239 15.63 -23.15 20.84
N LEU A 240 15.09 -22.49 21.87
CA LEU A 240 13.65 -22.44 22.17
C LEU A 240 12.84 -21.76 21.06
N GLN A 241 13.41 -20.74 20.42
CA GLN A 241 12.73 -19.96 19.38
C GLN A 241 13.02 -20.46 17.96
N ALA A 242 13.83 -21.51 17.80
CA ALA A 242 14.25 -22.02 16.50
C ALA A 242 13.06 -22.34 15.57
N PHE A 243 11.97 -22.90 16.11
CA PHE A 243 10.78 -23.30 15.36
C PHE A 243 10.24 -22.21 14.43
N HIS A 244 10.31 -20.93 14.82
CA HIS A 244 9.88 -19.82 13.97
C HIS A 244 11.02 -18.92 13.50
N LEU A 245 12.08 -18.73 14.30
CA LEU A 245 13.19 -17.85 13.90
C LEU A 245 13.99 -18.43 12.73
N VAL A 246 14.23 -19.75 12.70
CA VAL A 246 14.99 -20.37 11.61
C VAL A 246 14.31 -20.17 10.25
N PRO A 247 13.01 -20.50 10.06
CA PRO A 247 12.35 -20.24 8.79
C PRO A 247 12.20 -18.74 8.48
N GLN A 248 12.04 -17.87 9.49
CA GLN A 248 11.99 -16.42 9.26
C GLN A 248 13.33 -15.84 8.81
N ILE A 249 14.44 -16.29 9.41
CA ILE A 249 15.79 -15.89 9.01
C ILE A 249 16.10 -16.39 7.60
N GLU A 250 15.74 -17.65 7.29
CA GLU A 250 15.90 -18.16 5.92
C GLU A 250 15.10 -17.32 4.93
N SER A 251 13.82 -17.04 5.20
CA SER A 251 13.01 -16.18 4.35
C SER A 251 13.64 -14.79 4.21
N LEU A 252 14.11 -14.18 5.30
CA LEU A 252 14.79 -12.87 5.28
C LEU A 252 16.06 -12.85 4.42
N LEU A 253 16.78 -13.98 4.34
CA LEU A 253 18.02 -14.11 3.58
C LEU A 253 17.80 -14.54 2.12
N THR A 254 16.61 -15.02 1.76
CA THR A 254 16.26 -15.50 0.42
C THR A 254 15.72 -14.34 -0.44
N PRO A 255 16.47 -13.88 -1.47
CA PRO A 255 16.03 -12.80 -2.35
C PRO A 255 14.69 -13.12 -3.01
N GLY A 256 13.80 -12.12 -3.10
CA GLY A 256 12.46 -12.28 -3.67
C GLY A 256 11.39 -12.75 -2.67
N SER A 257 11.76 -13.20 -1.47
CA SER A 257 10.77 -13.46 -0.42
C SER A 257 10.10 -12.16 0.07
N ALA A 258 8.91 -12.28 0.66
CA ALA A 258 8.23 -11.13 1.25
C ALA A 258 9.04 -10.48 2.39
N ALA A 259 9.67 -11.30 3.24
CA ALA A 259 10.51 -10.83 4.34
C ALA A 259 11.75 -10.08 3.82
N TYR A 260 12.44 -10.64 2.81
CA TYR A 260 13.59 -9.99 2.17
C TYR A 260 13.20 -8.64 1.57
N SER A 261 12.12 -8.62 0.76
CA SER A 261 11.66 -7.40 0.10
C SER A 261 11.31 -6.31 1.12
N SER A 262 10.64 -6.65 2.22
CA SER A 262 10.28 -5.68 3.26
C SER A 262 11.47 -5.02 3.97
N VAL A 263 12.61 -5.73 4.07
CA VAL A 263 13.81 -5.26 4.80
C VAL A 263 14.86 -4.66 3.86
N PHE A 264 15.02 -5.21 2.65
CA PHE A 264 16.12 -4.90 1.75
C PHE A 264 15.73 -4.10 0.50
N SER A 265 14.47 -4.13 0.04
CA SER A 265 14.02 -3.38 -1.15
C SER A 265 14.22 -1.87 -0.98
N LYS A 266 14.81 -1.21 -1.99
CA LYS A 266 15.02 0.24 -1.99
C LYS A 266 13.71 1.02 -2.12
N GLU A 267 12.82 0.55 -2.98
CA GLU A 267 11.50 1.16 -3.24
C GLU A 267 10.66 1.19 -1.96
N ILE A 268 10.52 0.03 -1.29
CA ILE A 268 9.76 -0.07 -0.02
C ILE A 268 10.39 0.79 1.07
N LYS A 269 11.72 0.89 1.15
CA LYS A 269 12.41 1.73 2.14
C LYS A 269 12.10 3.22 1.97
N LEU A 270 12.09 3.71 0.74
CA LEU A 270 11.96 5.13 0.45
C LEU A 270 10.50 5.57 0.41
N ASP A 271 9.66 4.89 -0.36
CA ASP A 271 8.29 5.34 -0.59
C ASP A 271 7.40 5.01 0.60
N SER A 272 7.40 3.75 1.03
CA SER A 272 6.57 3.30 2.15
C SER A 272 7.19 3.55 3.54
N GLY A 273 8.51 3.66 3.63
CA GLY A 273 9.23 3.92 4.88
C GLY A 273 9.40 5.41 5.14
N LEU A 274 10.31 6.04 4.41
CA LEU A 274 10.68 7.45 4.60
C LEU A 274 9.54 8.40 4.21
N GLY A 275 8.81 8.13 3.13
CA GLY A 275 7.64 8.90 2.73
C GLY A 275 6.57 8.93 3.83
N TYR A 276 6.24 7.76 4.38
CA TYR A 276 5.29 7.63 5.48
C TYR A 276 5.77 8.32 6.77
N PHE A 277 7.06 8.19 7.11
CA PHE A 277 7.67 8.92 8.23
C PHE A 277 7.53 10.44 8.06
N ASN A 278 7.87 10.97 6.89
CA ASN A 278 7.79 12.41 6.61
C ASN A 278 6.35 12.94 6.69
N ALA A 279 5.37 12.14 6.27
CA ALA A 279 3.95 12.48 6.36
C ALA A 279 3.48 12.61 7.82
N LEU A 280 3.98 11.76 8.72
CA LEU A 280 3.59 11.78 10.14
C LEU A 280 4.39 12.76 10.99
N ALA A 281 5.68 12.96 10.69
CA ALA A 281 6.61 13.63 11.59
C ALA A 281 6.24 15.09 11.91
N SER A 282 5.56 15.78 10.98
CA SER A 282 5.07 17.15 11.18
C SER A 282 3.95 17.26 12.23
N GLY A 283 3.17 16.19 12.42
CA GLY A 283 2.08 16.12 13.38
C GLY A 283 2.49 15.78 14.81
N ILE A 284 3.73 15.27 15.00
CA ILE A 284 4.21 14.81 16.31
C ILE A 284 4.86 15.96 17.08
N LYS A 285 4.40 16.18 18.31
CA LYS A 285 4.84 17.30 19.16
C LYS A 285 5.61 16.79 20.39
N PRO A 286 6.87 17.20 20.61
CA PRO A 286 7.64 16.80 21.79
C PRO A 286 6.98 17.18 23.13
N SER A 287 6.29 18.32 23.16
CA SER A 287 5.56 18.78 24.36
C SER A 287 4.44 17.82 24.78
N ILE A 288 3.74 17.21 23.82
CA ILE A 288 2.66 16.24 24.10
C ILE A 288 3.26 14.96 24.72
N SER A 289 4.35 14.44 24.13
CA SER A 289 5.05 13.28 24.69
C SER A 289 5.57 13.57 26.10
N LEU A 290 6.16 14.76 26.33
CA LEU A 290 6.70 15.16 27.64
C LEU A 290 5.64 15.14 28.75
N LEU A 291 4.39 15.52 28.43
CA LEU A 291 3.24 15.44 29.33
C LEU A 291 2.71 14.00 29.52
N GLY A 292 3.25 13.01 28.81
CA GLY A 292 2.78 11.63 28.84
C GLY A 292 1.43 11.42 28.15
N LEU A 293 1.09 12.30 27.20
CA LEU A 293 -0.19 12.31 26.50
C LEU A 293 -0.08 11.61 25.12
N PRO A 294 -1.19 11.01 24.62
CA PRO A 294 -1.21 10.39 23.30
C PRO A 294 -1.05 11.41 22.17
N GLN A 295 -0.19 11.08 21.20
CA GLN A 295 -0.03 11.87 19.97
C GLN A 295 -1.26 11.74 19.08
N MET A 296 -1.47 12.71 18.18
CA MET A 296 -2.56 12.70 17.19
C MET A 296 -3.99 12.56 17.77
N THR A 297 -4.17 12.89 19.06
CA THR A 297 -5.48 12.95 19.70
C THR A 297 -5.81 14.36 20.14
N PRO A 298 -7.09 14.78 20.10
CA PRO A 298 -7.51 16.06 20.64
C PRO A 298 -7.22 16.11 22.15
N LEU A 299 -6.47 17.14 22.57
CA LEU A 299 -6.23 17.40 23.99
C LEU A 299 -7.43 18.11 24.61
N ASN A 300 -7.78 17.75 25.83
CA ASN A 300 -8.79 18.46 26.62
C ASN A 300 -8.12 19.39 27.63
N PHE A 301 -8.88 20.31 28.24
CA PHE A 301 -8.34 21.24 29.23
C PHE A 301 -7.66 20.51 30.42
N PHE A 302 -8.20 19.36 30.83
CA PHE A 302 -7.63 18.55 31.89
C PHE A 302 -6.23 18.01 31.53
N SER A 303 -5.92 17.81 30.25
CA SER A 303 -4.58 17.37 29.79
C SER A 303 -3.46 18.31 30.26
N PHE A 304 -3.71 19.61 30.43
CA PHE A 304 -2.70 20.55 30.93
C PHE A 304 -2.25 20.27 32.37
N THR A 305 -3.08 19.61 33.18
CA THR A 305 -2.73 19.25 34.56
C THR A 305 -1.59 18.23 34.63
N PHE A 306 -1.31 17.50 33.53
CA PHE A 306 -0.18 16.59 33.42
C PHE A 306 1.19 17.30 33.37
N VAL A 307 1.23 18.64 33.30
CA VAL A 307 2.47 19.45 33.45
C VAL A 307 3.19 19.19 34.78
N VAL A 308 2.47 18.65 35.76
CA VAL A 308 3.00 18.24 37.06
C VAL A 308 4.09 17.18 36.92
N PHE A 309 4.00 16.25 35.95
CA PHE A 309 5.00 15.20 35.79
C PHE A 309 6.35 15.73 35.27
N PRO A 310 6.40 16.57 34.21
CA PRO A 310 7.62 17.29 33.86
C PRO A 310 8.18 18.17 34.98
N ALA A 311 7.32 18.85 35.76
CA ALA A 311 7.78 19.64 36.90
C ALA A 311 8.45 18.76 37.97
N VAL A 312 7.89 17.58 38.24
CA VAL A 312 8.49 16.57 39.12
C VAL A 312 9.85 16.11 38.59
N PHE A 313 9.99 15.90 37.27
CA PHE A 313 11.27 15.53 36.66
C PHE A 313 12.34 16.58 36.85
N ILE A 314 12.03 17.83 36.52
CA ILE A 314 12.96 18.96 36.61
C ILE A 314 13.40 19.13 38.07
N LEU A 315 12.46 19.19 39.02
CA LEU A 315 12.76 19.35 40.44
C LEU A 315 13.56 18.17 40.99
N GLY A 316 13.15 16.94 40.67
CA GLY A 316 13.87 15.75 41.11
C GLY A 316 15.29 15.69 40.59
N PHE A 317 15.51 16.05 39.31
CA PHE A 317 16.81 16.04 38.66
C PHE A 317 17.72 17.13 39.24
N LEU A 318 17.24 18.37 39.36
CA LEU A 318 18.00 19.48 39.95
C LEU A 318 18.42 19.19 41.41
N TRP A 319 17.62 18.41 42.14
CA TRP A 319 17.89 18.07 43.53
C TRP A 319 18.72 16.80 43.73
N SER A 320 18.97 16.01 42.69
CA SER A 320 19.67 14.73 42.79
C SER A 320 21.03 14.77 42.11
N LYS A 321 22.06 14.28 42.80
CA LYS A 321 23.41 14.05 42.22
C LYS A 321 23.71 12.55 42.03
N LYS A 322 22.69 11.70 42.07
CA LYS A 322 22.86 10.23 42.04
C LYS A 322 23.09 9.71 40.62
N LYS A 323 24.08 8.83 40.46
CA LYS A 323 24.41 8.17 39.18
C LYS A 323 23.22 7.42 38.56
N THR A 324 22.41 6.75 39.38
CA THR A 324 21.19 6.06 38.91
C THR A 324 20.22 7.01 38.19
N MET A 325 20.03 8.20 38.74
CA MET A 325 19.09 9.19 38.19
C MET A 325 19.64 9.85 36.93
N LEU A 326 20.95 10.10 36.89
CA LEU A 326 21.62 10.55 35.67
C LEU A 326 21.49 9.52 34.54
N LEU A 327 21.78 8.25 34.82
CA LEU A 327 21.64 7.17 33.84
C LEU A 327 20.20 7.06 33.32
N THR A 328 19.22 7.08 34.23
CA THR A 328 17.80 7.02 33.86
C THR A 328 17.38 8.24 33.04
N GLY A 329 17.84 9.44 33.41
CA GLY A 329 17.60 10.68 32.67
C GLY A 329 18.15 10.65 31.24
N ILE A 330 19.36 10.09 31.04
CA ILE A 330 19.95 9.93 29.70
C ILE A 330 19.07 9.02 28.82
N PHE A 331 18.66 7.86 29.34
CA PHE A 331 17.80 6.93 28.58
C PHE A 331 16.39 7.50 28.33
N PHE A 332 15.86 8.27 29.28
CA PHE A 332 14.64 9.04 29.08
C PHE A 332 14.78 10.05 27.91
N LEU A 333 15.89 10.79 27.83
CA LEU A 333 16.12 11.74 26.73
C LEU A 333 16.33 11.03 25.38
N ILE A 334 17.05 9.91 25.35
CA ILE A 334 17.23 9.09 24.14
C ILE A 334 15.87 8.61 23.63
N THR A 335 15.05 8.05 24.50
CA THR A 335 13.72 7.55 24.11
C THR A 335 12.75 8.68 23.78
N LEU A 336 12.85 9.84 24.43
CA LEU A 336 12.11 11.04 24.04
C LEU A 336 12.48 11.48 22.62
N PHE A 337 13.76 11.43 22.24
CA PHE A 337 14.18 11.70 20.87
C PHE A 337 13.55 10.71 19.89
N PHE A 338 13.61 9.40 20.15
CA PHE A 338 13.08 8.41 19.23
C PHE A 338 11.55 8.41 19.10
N VAL A 339 10.81 8.69 20.19
CA VAL A 339 9.34 8.76 20.15
C VAL A 339 8.81 10.04 19.49
N THR A 340 9.64 11.09 19.40
CA THR A 340 9.23 12.40 18.86
C THR A 340 9.83 12.70 17.48
N ALA A 341 11.06 12.29 17.21
CA ALA A 341 11.93 12.57 16.05
C ALA A 341 12.15 14.06 15.74
N ASN A 342 11.11 14.88 15.88
CA ASN A 342 10.97 16.28 15.56
C ASN A 342 11.31 17.19 16.76
N ILE A 343 12.43 16.92 17.46
CA ILE A 343 12.94 17.84 18.49
C ILE A 343 13.67 19.02 17.84
N THR A 344 14.45 18.74 16.79
CA THR A 344 15.16 19.75 16.00
C THR A 344 15.17 19.35 14.53
N ALA A 345 15.38 20.31 13.62
CA ALA A 345 15.53 20.02 12.20
C ALA A 345 16.73 19.07 11.92
N ILE A 346 17.77 19.13 12.74
CA ILE A 346 18.93 18.21 12.66
C ILE A 346 18.51 16.81 13.12
N GLY A 347 17.77 16.71 14.23
CA GLY A 347 17.26 15.45 14.75
C GLY A 347 16.33 14.75 13.76
N LEU A 348 15.44 15.50 13.11
CA LEU A 348 14.54 14.97 12.08
C LEU A 348 15.33 14.43 10.87
N LYS A 349 16.34 15.16 10.39
CA LYS A 349 17.23 14.69 9.31
C LYS A 349 18.01 13.45 9.73
N PHE A 350 18.55 13.44 10.95
CA PHE A 350 19.25 12.27 11.48
C PHE A 350 18.34 11.05 11.53
N TYR A 351 17.10 11.19 12.00
CA TYR A 351 16.12 10.10 12.00
C TYR A 351 15.82 9.62 10.56
N GLY A 352 15.65 10.55 9.61
CA GLY A 352 15.48 10.23 8.19
C GLY A 352 16.66 9.44 7.60
N LEU A 353 17.90 9.72 8.02
CA LEU A 353 19.08 8.95 7.59
C LEU A 353 19.02 7.48 8.04
N LEU A 354 18.40 7.18 9.19
CA LEU A 354 18.30 5.82 9.71
C LEU A 354 17.49 4.90 8.78
N PHE A 355 16.58 5.42 7.93
CA PHE A 355 15.85 4.61 6.93
C PHE A 355 16.75 3.98 5.85
N HIS A 356 18.01 4.40 5.75
CA HIS A 356 19.00 3.75 4.89
C HIS A 356 19.54 2.45 5.50
N ILE A 357 19.37 2.25 6.81
CA ILE A 357 19.73 1.01 7.50
C ILE A 357 18.66 -0.04 7.18
N PRO A 358 19.03 -1.22 6.64
CA PRO A 358 18.08 -2.31 6.39
C PRO A 358 17.25 -2.64 7.63
N GLY A 359 15.92 -2.73 7.45
CA GLY A 359 14.97 -3.04 8.52
C GLY A 359 14.52 -1.86 9.37
N PHE A 360 15.15 -0.68 9.27
CA PHE A 360 14.72 0.50 10.04
C PHE A 360 13.35 1.05 9.58
N SER A 361 12.93 0.72 8.35
CA SER A 361 11.60 1.04 7.80
C SER A 361 10.44 0.54 8.68
N MET A 362 10.69 -0.44 9.55
CA MET A 362 9.72 -0.93 10.53
C MET A 362 9.30 0.14 11.56
N PHE A 363 10.10 1.21 11.72
CA PHE A 363 9.81 2.36 12.58
C PHE A 363 9.14 3.52 11.82
N ARG A 364 8.48 3.28 10.68
CA ARG A 364 7.72 4.31 9.96
C ARG A 364 6.61 4.97 10.81
N ILE A 365 5.99 4.21 11.73
CA ILE A 365 5.08 4.72 12.78
C ILE A 365 5.88 4.88 14.08
N PHE A 366 6.92 5.74 14.06
CA PHE A 366 7.91 5.80 15.12
C PHE A 366 7.31 6.07 16.52
N PHE A 367 6.35 7.00 16.62
CA PHE A 367 5.79 7.38 17.92
C PHE A 367 5.13 6.19 18.63
N GLY A 368 4.38 5.34 17.93
CA GLY A 368 3.76 4.14 18.52
C GLY A 368 4.75 3.00 18.78
N GLN A 369 5.80 2.86 17.96
CA GLN A 369 6.79 1.79 18.16
C GLN A 369 7.77 2.08 19.30
N TRP A 370 8.13 3.35 19.50
CA TRP A 370 9.00 3.80 20.60
C TRP A 370 8.24 4.16 21.88
N GLU A 371 6.90 4.20 21.83
CA GLU A 371 6.05 4.61 22.94
C GLU A 371 6.31 3.84 24.23
N HIS A 372 6.32 2.51 24.17
CA HIS A 372 6.41 1.68 25.37
C HIS A 372 7.78 1.74 26.04
N VAL A 373 8.87 1.86 25.27
CA VAL A 373 10.21 2.04 25.84
C VAL A 373 10.37 3.44 26.43
N TYR A 374 9.78 4.45 25.78
CA TYR A 374 9.69 5.80 26.32
C TYR A 374 8.92 5.82 27.65
N LEU A 375 7.70 5.29 27.68
CA LEU A 375 6.86 5.21 28.87
C LEU A 375 7.54 4.43 30.00
N PHE A 376 8.26 3.36 29.67
CA PHE A 376 9.04 2.61 30.65
C PHE A 376 10.11 3.49 31.34
N PHE A 377 10.96 4.18 30.58
CA PHE A 377 11.98 5.05 31.17
C PHE A 377 11.38 6.32 31.82
N TYR A 378 10.25 6.81 31.32
CA TYR A 378 9.44 7.87 31.95
C TYR A 378 9.08 7.48 33.38
N VAL A 379 8.57 6.27 33.58
CA VAL A 379 8.14 5.74 34.87
C VAL A 379 9.31 5.51 35.82
N LEU A 380 10.44 4.98 35.31
CA LEU A 380 11.65 4.83 36.12
C LEU A 380 12.15 6.19 36.62
N PHE A 381 12.13 7.21 35.76
CA PHE A 381 12.56 8.56 36.10
C PHE A 381 11.59 9.22 37.10
N LEU A 382 10.29 9.05 36.89
CA LEU A 382 9.24 9.53 37.79
C LEU A 382 9.41 8.98 39.21
N GLY A 383 9.58 7.66 39.36
CA GLY A 383 9.75 7.03 40.66
C GLY A 383 10.99 7.54 41.41
N GLN A 384 12.09 7.80 40.70
CA GLN A 384 13.32 8.34 41.27
C GLN A 384 13.17 9.83 41.65
N ALA A 385 12.56 10.64 40.78
CA ALA A 385 12.30 12.04 41.04
C ALA A 385 11.36 12.24 42.25
N LEU A 386 10.30 11.44 42.35
CA LEU A 386 9.38 11.46 43.49
C LEU A 386 10.07 11.13 44.81
N LEU A 387 10.96 10.13 44.84
CA LEU A 387 11.74 9.83 46.05
C LEU A 387 12.54 11.06 46.52
N VAL A 388 13.19 11.77 45.59
CA VAL A 388 14.02 12.95 45.89
C VAL A 388 13.15 14.10 46.40
N ILE A 389 12.01 14.38 45.77
CA ILE A 389 11.10 15.45 46.19
C ILE A 389 10.46 15.12 47.54
N LEU A 390 9.87 13.92 47.68
CA LEU A 390 9.14 13.52 48.87
C LEU A 390 10.06 13.42 50.09
N THR A 391 11.36 13.13 49.92
CA THR A 391 12.31 13.17 51.04
C THR A 391 12.64 14.59 51.52
N ARG A 392 12.41 15.62 50.71
CA ARG A 392 12.73 17.03 51.03
C ARG A 392 11.54 17.86 51.49
N VAL A 393 10.31 17.48 51.13
CA VAL A 393 9.10 18.24 51.49
C VAL A 393 8.56 17.88 52.88
N LYS A 394 7.95 18.87 53.54
CA LYS A 394 7.29 18.73 54.86
C LYS A 394 6.16 17.68 54.80
N LYS A 395 5.85 17.03 55.93
CA LYS A 395 4.91 15.89 56.03
C LYS A 395 3.53 16.16 55.41
N TRP A 396 2.92 17.32 55.63
CA TRP A 396 1.60 17.64 55.08
C TRP A 396 1.65 17.88 53.56
N LYS A 397 2.64 18.64 53.07
CA LYS A 397 2.87 18.88 51.63
C LYS A 397 3.14 17.57 50.88
N LYS A 398 3.85 16.64 51.54
CA LYS A 398 4.09 15.28 51.04
C LYS A 398 2.78 14.52 50.81
N ILE A 399 1.91 14.48 51.83
CA ILE A 399 0.62 13.79 51.75
C ILE A 399 -0.23 14.43 50.65
N PHE A 400 -0.32 15.76 50.62
CA PHE A 400 -1.03 16.48 49.57
C PHE A 400 -0.51 16.12 48.17
N LEU A 401 0.80 16.16 47.95
CA LEU A 401 1.40 15.82 46.65
C LEU A 401 1.12 14.37 46.24
N ILE A 402 1.22 13.42 47.17
CA ILE A 402 0.90 12.00 46.92
C ILE A 402 -0.57 11.84 46.54
N CYS A 403 -1.49 12.42 47.31
CA CYS A 403 -2.92 12.36 47.04
C CYS A 403 -3.27 13.03 45.72
N PHE A 404 -2.69 14.20 45.43
CA PHE A 404 -2.92 14.95 44.20
C PHE A 404 -2.45 14.18 42.96
N ILE A 405 -1.23 13.64 42.95
CA ILE A 405 -0.73 12.84 41.81
C ILE A 405 -1.55 11.56 41.63
N THR A 406 -1.89 10.88 42.72
CA THR A 406 -2.70 9.66 42.66
C THR A 406 -4.10 9.96 42.13
N ALA A 407 -4.73 11.02 42.61
CA ALA A 407 -6.04 11.48 42.12
C ALA A 407 -5.97 11.88 40.64
N LEU A 408 -4.92 12.59 40.22
CA LEU A 408 -4.69 12.97 38.83
C LEU A 408 -4.64 11.73 37.90
N LEU A 409 -3.93 10.68 38.32
CA LEU A 409 -3.84 9.43 37.57
C LEU A 409 -5.19 8.68 37.52
N VAL A 410 -5.88 8.57 38.66
CA VAL A 410 -7.18 7.87 38.71
C VAL A 410 -8.24 8.61 37.91
N VAL A 411 -8.30 9.95 38.00
CA VAL A 411 -9.23 10.79 37.22
C VAL A 411 -8.89 10.70 35.73
N GLY A 412 -7.61 10.80 35.36
CA GLY A 412 -7.17 10.63 33.97
C GLY A 412 -7.52 9.25 33.40
N ALA A 413 -7.41 8.21 34.21
CA ALA A 413 -7.76 6.84 33.85
C ALA A 413 -9.24 6.51 34.04
N TRP A 414 -10.09 7.42 34.50
CA TRP A 414 -11.46 7.08 34.89
C TRP A 414 -12.28 6.49 33.73
N ARG A 415 -12.09 7.01 32.50
CA ARG A 415 -12.74 6.46 31.30
C ARG A 415 -12.23 5.06 30.92
N PHE A 416 -11.01 4.73 31.31
CA PHE A 416 -10.50 3.37 31.21
C PHE A 416 -11.13 2.51 32.30
N ILE A 417 -11.07 2.93 33.57
CA ILE A 417 -11.58 2.23 34.76
C ILE A 417 -13.10 1.98 34.73
N ASN A 418 -13.86 2.73 33.91
CA ASN A 418 -15.29 2.49 33.71
C ASN A 418 -15.64 1.86 32.35
N GLY A 419 -14.64 1.49 31.54
CA GLY A 419 -14.82 0.79 30.27
C GLY A 419 -15.21 1.61 29.06
N LYS A 420 -15.44 2.92 29.22
CA LYS A 420 -15.86 3.79 28.11
C LYS A 420 -14.83 3.88 26.97
N ILE A 421 -13.56 3.58 27.23
CA ILE A 421 -12.52 3.59 26.18
C ILE A 421 -12.61 2.37 25.26
N LEU A 422 -13.13 1.26 25.78
CA LEU A 422 -13.26 0.01 25.03
C LEU A 422 -14.59 -0.06 24.28
N GLN A 423 -15.58 0.71 24.73
CA GLN A 423 -16.83 0.93 24.00
C GLN A 423 -16.63 1.99 22.91
N TYR A 424 -15.77 1.69 21.94
CA TYR A 424 -15.55 2.54 20.77
C TYR A 424 -16.48 2.14 19.62
N ALA A 425 -16.72 3.11 18.73
CA ALA A 425 -17.43 2.87 17.49
C ALA A 425 -16.45 2.78 16.33
N HIS A 426 -16.79 2.02 15.31
CA HIS A 426 -16.01 1.93 14.08
C HIS A 426 -15.88 3.28 13.41
N TRP A 427 -14.69 3.58 12.90
CA TRP A 427 -14.41 4.85 12.26
C TRP A 427 -15.25 4.99 10.99
N GLN A 428 -15.85 6.17 10.78
CA GLN A 428 -16.77 6.47 9.66
C GLN A 428 -18.07 5.62 9.59
N SER A 429 -18.39 4.88 10.65
CA SER A 429 -19.70 4.24 10.81
C SER A 429 -20.74 5.20 11.40
N LYS A 430 -22.02 4.84 11.37
CA LYS A 430 -23.11 5.54 12.08
C LYS A 430 -23.10 5.23 13.60
N ASN A 431 -21.95 5.42 14.25
CA ASN A 431 -21.72 5.14 15.68
C ASN A 431 -21.96 3.67 16.05
N ILE A 432 -21.55 2.74 15.18
CA ILE A 432 -21.70 1.30 15.41
C ILE A 432 -20.59 0.79 16.31
N SER A 433 -20.96 0.12 17.41
CA SER A 433 -19.99 -0.44 18.34
C SER A 433 -19.12 -1.53 17.70
N ALA A 434 -17.84 -1.56 18.08
CA ALA A 434 -16.91 -2.63 17.72
C ALA A 434 -16.97 -3.85 18.65
N ILE A 435 -17.69 -3.75 19.77
CA ILE A 435 -17.81 -4.82 20.76
C ILE A 435 -18.94 -5.75 20.35
N VAL A 436 -18.57 -6.88 19.76
CA VAL A 436 -19.48 -7.76 19.03
C VAL A 436 -19.87 -8.99 19.85
N VAL A 437 -21.13 -9.41 19.71
CA VAL A 437 -21.56 -10.78 20.03
C VAL A 437 -21.68 -11.51 18.71
N MET A 438 -20.88 -12.57 18.53
CA MET A 438 -20.86 -13.34 17.27
C MET A 438 -22.25 -13.89 16.94
N ASP A 439 -22.72 -13.71 15.70
CA ASP A 439 -24.02 -14.22 15.26
C ASP A 439 -23.99 -15.76 15.20
N PRO A 440 -24.83 -16.47 15.98
CA PRO A 440 -24.90 -17.94 15.91
C PRO A 440 -25.22 -18.48 14.51
N LYS A 441 -25.98 -17.73 13.70
CA LYS A 441 -26.26 -18.10 12.31
C LYS A 441 -25.04 -18.00 11.41
N TYR A 442 -24.09 -17.14 11.75
CA TYR A 442 -22.83 -17.07 11.04
C TYR A 442 -21.91 -18.26 11.37
N GLU A 443 -21.99 -18.84 12.57
CA GLU A 443 -21.29 -20.10 12.86
C GLU A 443 -21.78 -21.27 11.99
N GLU A 444 -23.07 -21.28 11.63
CA GLU A 444 -23.61 -22.24 10.66
C GLU A 444 -22.97 -22.04 9.27
N VAL A 445 -22.71 -20.79 8.87
CA VAL A 445 -21.97 -20.46 7.64
C VAL A 445 -20.55 -21.02 7.71
N LEU A 446 -19.80 -20.73 8.77
CA LEU A 446 -18.44 -21.23 8.94
C LEU A 446 -18.39 -22.77 8.94
N SER A 447 -19.39 -23.43 9.52
CA SER A 447 -19.52 -24.89 9.48
C SER A 447 -19.75 -25.41 8.07
N TYR A 448 -20.69 -24.82 7.32
CA TYR A 448 -20.98 -25.19 5.94
C TYR A 448 -19.78 -24.96 5.01
N LEU A 449 -19.09 -23.82 5.15
CA LEU A 449 -17.90 -23.53 4.38
C LEU A 449 -16.78 -24.56 4.67
N ARG A 450 -16.64 -25.08 5.89
CA ARG A 450 -15.69 -26.17 6.18
C ARG A 450 -16.05 -27.48 5.46
N SER A 451 -17.33 -27.72 5.15
CA SER A 451 -17.77 -28.95 4.47
C SER A 451 -17.67 -28.93 2.95
N LEU A 452 -17.46 -27.77 2.32
CA LEU A 452 -17.27 -27.69 0.86
C LEU A 452 -16.06 -28.55 0.38
N PRO A 453 -15.97 -28.90 -0.90
CA PRO A 453 -14.72 -29.38 -1.52
C PRO A 453 -13.53 -28.47 -1.19
N VAL A 454 -12.31 -29.03 -1.11
CA VAL A 454 -11.11 -28.24 -0.79
C VAL A 454 -10.73 -27.35 -1.95
N ASP A 455 -10.93 -27.87 -3.16
CA ASP A 455 -10.78 -27.17 -4.41
C ASP A 455 -11.76 -25.99 -4.51
N GLY A 456 -11.21 -24.82 -4.85
CA GLY A 456 -11.97 -23.59 -5.03
C GLY A 456 -11.87 -22.62 -3.85
N LYS A 457 -11.55 -21.38 -4.19
CA LYS A 457 -11.45 -20.26 -3.25
C LYS A 457 -12.76 -19.49 -3.18
N ILE A 458 -12.88 -18.67 -2.14
CA ILE A 458 -14.07 -17.88 -1.85
C ILE A 458 -13.81 -16.42 -2.21
N LEU A 459 -14.71 -15.79 -2.97
CA LEU A 459 -14.79 -14.34 -3.04
C LEU A 459 -15.89 -13.85 -2.10
N SER A 460 -15.57 -12.90 -1.25
CA SER A 460 -16.54 -12.32 -0.32
C SER A 460 -17.04 -10.97 -0.78
N LEU A 461 -18.37 -10.86 -0.83
CA LEU A 461 -19.10 -9.66 -1.21
C LEU A 461 -20.00 -9.19 -0.06
N PRO A 462 -20.08 -7.87 0.20
CA PRO A 462 -19.38 -6.79 -0.50
C PRO A 462 -17.86 -6.78 -0.29
N LEU A 463 -17.12 -6.49 -1.35
CA LEU A 463 -15.65 -6.39 -1.33
C LEU A 463 -15.24 -5.10 -0.61
N SER A 464 -14.17 -5.11 0.18
CA SER A 464 -13.66 -3.94 0.93
C SER A 464 -12.36 -3.35 0.35
N ASP A 465 -11.97 -2.15 0.76
CA ASP A 465 -10.70 -1.52 0.35
C ASP A 465 -9.49 -2.28 0.94
N PRO A 466 -9.34 -2.42 2.27
CA PRO A 466 -8.13 -2.98 2.87
C PRO A 466 -8.18 -4.51 3.06
N GLY A 467 -9.30 -5.17 2.71
CA GLY A 467 -9.50 -6.60 3.01
C GLY A 467 -10.04 -6.88 4.40
N TYR A 468 -11.00 -6.09 4.88
CA TYR A 468 -11.76 -6.40 6.08
C TYR A 468 -13.12 -7.03 5.75
N GLN A 469 -13.48 -8.03 6.53
CA GLN A 469 -14.84 -8.54 6.63
C GLN A 469 -15.64 -7.63 7.55
N LEU A 470 -16.86 -7.32 7.12
CA LEU A 470 -17.88 -6.79 8.01
C LEU A 470 -18.96 -7.82 8.28
N LEU A 471 -19.26 -8.04 9.56
CA LEU A 471 -20.36 -8.90 10.01
C LEU A 471 -21.17 -8.19 11.09
N LYS A 472 -22.49 -8.24 10.98
CA LYS A 472 -23.40 -7.79 12.04
C LYS A 472 -23.35 -8.77 13.21
N GLY A 473 -23.13 -8.26 14.42
CA GLY A 473 -23.26 -9.04 15.65
C GLY A 473 -24.70 -9.16 16.12
N ALA A 474 -24.98 -10.17 16.95
CA ALA A 474 -26.29 -10.40 17.56
C ALA A 474 -26.75 -9.23 18.46
N ASN A 475 -25.83 -8.37 18.91
CA ASN A 475 -26.08 -7.20 19.74
C ASN A 475 -26.16 -5.87 18.93
N ASN A 476 -26.37 -5.93 17.61
CA ASN A 476 -26.28 -4.76 16.71
C ASN A 476 -24.92 -4.03 16.78
N ALA A 477 -23.86 -4.69 17.23
CA ALA A 477 -22.51 -4.24 16.92
C ALA A 477 -22.09 -4.75 15.54
N ALA A 478 -20.88 -4.40 15.11
CA ALA A 478 -20.28 -5.03 13.94
C ALA A 478 -18.87 -5.53 14.25
N LEU A 479 -18.50 -6.64 13.63
CA LEU A 479 -17.12 -7.07 13.52
C LEU A 479 -16.53 -6.47 12.24
N GLU A 480 -15.48 -5.66 12.36
CA GLU A 480 -14.60 -5.26 11.26
C GLU A 480 -13.24 -5.88 11.51
N SER A 481 -12.88 -6.93 10.76
CA SER A 481 -11.64 -7.67 10.96
C SER A 481 -11.12 -8.28 9.67
N PRO A 482 -9.87 -8.77 9.62
CA PRO A 482 -9.47 -9.75 8.62
C PRO A 482 -10.46 -10.92 8.57
N SER A 483 -10.45 -11.62 7.44
CA SER A 483 -11.32 -12.74 7.11
C SER A 483 -11.59 -13.70 8.29
N THR A 484 -12.85 -13.87 8.68
CA THR A 484 -13.20 -14.93 9.66
C THR A 484 -13.24 -16.30 9.00
N ILE A 485 -13.54 -16.39 7.71
CA ILE A 485 -13.60 -17.64 6.95
C ILE A 485 -12.18 -18.25 6.83
N ALA A 486 -11.18 -17.45 6.51
CA ALA A 486 -9.79 -17.90 6.40
C ALA A 486 -9.20 -18.31 7.75
N TYR A 487 -9.57 -17.62 8.83
CA TYR A 487 -9.01 -17.85 10.15
C TYR A 487 -9.76 -18.93 10.96
N LEU A 488 -11.07 -19.10 10.74
CA LEU A 488 -11.92 -20.02 11.49
C LEU A 488 -12.43 -21.21 10.67
N ALA A 489 -12.68 -21.04 9.37
CA ALA A 489 -13.05 -22.13 8.46
C ALA A 489 -11.84 -22.74 7.72
N GLY A 490 -10.70 -22.03 7.69
CA GLY A 490 -9.46 -22.53 7.09
C GLY A 490 -9.49 -22.55 5.55
N ARG A 491 -10.33 -21.71 4.94
CA ARG A 491 -10.51 -21.55 3.49
C ARG A 491 -9.72 -20.39 2.93
N ASN A 492 -9.29 -20.49 1.67
CA ASN A 492 -8.68 -19.35 0.99
C ASN A 492 -9.78 -18.40 0.54
N GLU A 493 -9.67 -17.12 0.91
CA GLU A 493 -10.70 -16.10 0.64
C GLU A 493 -10.10 -14.80 0.10
N PHE A 494 -10.76 -14.21 -0.88
CA PHE A 494 -10.58 -12.83 -1.32
C PHE A 494 -11.66 -11.95 -0.70
N ILE A 495 -11.28 -11.03 0.17
CA ILE A 495 -12.22 -10.19 0.92
C ILE A 495 -12.02 -8.69 0.68
N GLY A 496 -10.91 -8.33 0.04
CA GLY A 496 -10.61 -6.96 -0.34
C GLY A 496 -10.01 -6.84 -1.72
N PHE A 497 -10.18 -5.64 -2.29
CA PHE A 497 -9.60 -5.30 -3.58
C PHE A 497 -8.07 -5.43 -3.58
N VAL A 498 -7.40 -5.03 -2.48
CA VAL A 498 -5.94 -5.13 -2.35
C VAL A 498 -5.45 -6.59 -2.45
N GLU A 499 -6.28 -7.57 -2.07
CA GLU A 499 -5.93 -8.99 -2.15
C GLU A 499 -6.01 -9.57 -3.57
N LEU A 500 -6.69 -8.89 -4.49
CA LEU A 500 -6.64 -9.22 -5.92
C LEU A 500 -5.27 -8.85 -6.53
N VAL A 501 -4.44 -8.11 -5.79
CA VAL A 501 -3.08 -7.68 -6.16
C VAL A 501 -3.09 -7.11 -7.57
N SER A 502 -2.37 -7.75 -8.49
CA SER A 502 -2.16 -7.32 -9.86
C SER A 502 -3.49 -7.32 -10.65
N PHE A 503 -4.45 -8.19 -10.31
CA PHE A 503 -5.75 -8.27 -10.98
C PHE A 503 -6.75 -7.21 -10.54
N GLY A 504 -6.51 -6.53 -9.42
CA GLY A 504 -7.43 -5.56 -8.84
C GLY A 504 -7.90 -4.51 -9.85
N PRO A 505 -7.00 -3.70 -10.45
CA PRO A 505 -7.40 -2.64 -11.37
C PRO A 505 -8.26 -3.13 -12.53
N ASN A 506 -7.88 -4.26 -13.14
CA ASN A 506 -8.64 -4.86 -14.24
C ASN A 506 -9.99 -5.41 -13.79
N PHE A 507 -10.07 -5.97 -12.58
CA PHE A 507 -11.34 -6.39 -11.99
C PHE A 507 -12.28 -5.18 -11.81
N LEU A 508 -11.81 -4.08 -11.20
CA LEU A 508 -12.65 -2.89 -11.02
C LEU A 508 -13.04 -2.22 -12.34
N GLN A 509 -12.13 -2.22 -13.32
CA GLN A 509 -12.45 -1.72 -14.66
C GLN A 509 -13.53 -2.58 -15.33
N ALA A 510 -13.42 -3.91 -15.26
CA ALA A 510 -14.43 -4.82 -15.80
C ALA A 510 -15.78 -4.68 -15.09
N VAL A 511 -15.78 -4.43 -13.77
CA VAL A 511 -17.00 -4.09 -13.02
C VAL A 511 -17.60 -2.77 -13.54
N LYS A 512 -16.78 -1.72 -13.67
CA LYS A 512 -17.22 -0.40 -14.15
C LYS A 512 -17.83 -0.46 -15.55
N THR A 513 -17.24 -1.25 -16.45
CA THR A 513 -17.75 -1.45 -17.82
C THR A 513 -18.81 -2.55 -17.92
N ARG A 514 -19.18 -3.19 -16.81
CA ARG A 514 -20.12 -4.34 -16.76
C ARG A 514 -19.70 -5.50 -17.68
N ASN A 515 -18.40 -5.70 -17.89
CA ASN A 515 -17.87 -6.83 -18.66
C ASN A 515 -17.85 -8.11 -17.80
N TYR A 516 -19.01 -8.75 -17.68
CA TYR A 516 -19.18 -9.96 -16.85
C TYR A 516 -18.37 -11.16 -17.35
N VAL A 517 -17.97 -11.19 -18.62
CA VAL A 517 -17.07 -12.23 -19.16
C VAL A 517 -15.68 -12.07 -18.57
N ALA A 518 -15.10 -10.87 -18.67
CA ALA A 518 -13.79 -10.57 -18.09
C ALA A 518 -13.76 -10.77 -16.57
N ILE A 519 -14.85 -10.41 -15.87
CA ILE A 519 -14.96 -10.70 -14.43
C ILE A 519 -14.87 -12.21 -14.17
N ARG A 520 -15.69 -13.02 -14.86
CA ARG A 520 -15.65 -14.49 -14.72
C ARG A 520 -14.27 -15.06 -15.04
N ASP A 521 -13.59 -14.55 -16.06
CA ASP A 521 -12.25 -15.00 -16.44
C ASP A 521 -11.22 -14.71 -15.35
N ILE A 522 -11.27 -13.52 -14.74
CA ILE A 522 -10.43 -13.18 -13.59
C ILE A 522 -10.73 -14.09 -12.40
N LEU A 523 -12.01 -14.33 -12.08
CA LEU A 523 -12.41 -15.26 -11.02
C LEU A 523 -11.88 -16.67 -11.29
N SER A 524 -11.97 -17.13 -12.53
CA SER A 524 -11.46 -18.42 -12.99
C SER A 524 -9.95 -18.54 -12.78
N ILE A 525 -9.17 -17.57 -13.28
CA ILE A 525 -7.71 -17.51 -13.11
C ILE A 525 -7.33 -17.59 -11.64
N LEU A 526 -8.04 -16.85 -10.78
CA LEU A 526 -7.80 -16.79 -9.34
C LEU A 526 -8.25 -18.03 -8.57
N ASN A 527 -8.75 -19.06 -9.27
CA ASN A 527 -9.29 -20.29 -8.69
C ASN A 527 -10.48 -20.00 -7.75
N ILE A 528 -11.25 -18.94 -8.03
CA ILE A 528 -12.46 -18.61 -7.27
C ILE A 528 -13.61 -19.46 -7.80
N ARG A 529 -14.13 -20.34 -6.95
CA ARG A 529 -15.30 -21.19 -7.23
C ARG A 529 -16.54 -20.73 -6.52
N TYR A 530 -16.37 -20.22 -5.30
CA TYR A 530 -17.48 -19.86 -4.43
C TYR A 530 -17.54 -18.36 -4.22
N ILE A 531 -18.76 -17.82 -4.14
CA ILE A 531 -19.01 -16.45 -3.72
C ILE A 531 -19.78 -16.48 -2.41
N TYR A 532 -19.19 -15.96 -1.34
CA TYR A 532 -19.90 -15.68 -0.10
C TYR A 532 -20.46 -14.26 -0.19
N TYR A 533 -21.78 -14.13 -0.10
CA TYR A 533 -22.46 -12.85 -0.15
C TYR A 533 -23.22 -12.60 1.15
N ASN A 534 -22.87 -11.50 1.82
CA ASN A 534 -23.60 -10.98 2.98
C ASN A 534 -24.57 -9.90 2.52
N GLU A 535 -25.84 -10.27 2.33
CA GLU A 535 -26.94 -9.38 1.88
C GLU A 535 -27.40 -8.41 2.99
N ASP A 536 -26.87 -8.50 4.22
CA ASP A 536 -27.33 -7.66 5.33
C ASP A 536 -27.08 -6.16 5.05
N PRO A 537 -28.12 -5.32 4.87
CA PRO A 537 -27.95 -3.89 4.63
C PRO A 537 -27.31 -3.18 5.82
N TYR A 538 -27.37 -3.77 7.01
CA TYR A 538 -26.75 -3.23 8.23
C TYR A 538 -25.26 -2.96 8.07
N ILE A 539 -24.54 -3.84 7.35
CA ILE A 539 -23.09 -3.79 7.20
C ILE A 539 -22.62 -2.99 5.98
N TYR A 540 -23.53 -2.61 5.08
CA TYR A 540 -23.18 -1.94 3.83
C TYR A 540 -24.01 -0.65 3.66
N ASP A 541 -25.31 -0.77 3.40
CA ASP A 541 -26.18 0.35 3.08
C ASP A 541 -26.37 1.29 4.28
N ASP A 542 -26.76 0.73 5.43
CA ASP A 542 -27.35 1.49 6.51
C ASP A 542 -26.32 2.17 7.40
N ASN A 543 -25.23 1.48 7.78
CA ASN A 543 -24.37 1.94 8.87
C ASN A 543 -22.89 2.16 8.55
N PHE A 544 -22.44 1.76 7.36
CA PHE A 544 -21.04 1.88 6.91
C PHE A 544 -20.94 2.66 5.60
N PRO A 545 -21.29 3.97 5.59
CA PRO A 545 -21.26 4.77 4.37
C PRO A 545 -19.85 5.10 3.86
N GLY A 546 -18.82 4.91 4.70
CA GLY A 546 -17.42 5.17 4.40
C GLY A 546 -16.57 3.91 4.50
N GLN A 547 -15.59 3.91 5.43
CA GLN A 547 -14.76 2.73 5.70
C GLN A 547 -15.63 1.49 6.02
N PRO A 548 -15.29 0.29 5.48
CA PRO A 548 -14.13 -0.06 4.68
C PRO A 548 -14.37 -0.07 3.16
N TYR A 549 -15.29 0.74 2.65
CA TYR A 549 -15.75 0.68 1.26
C TYR A 549 -15.52 1.95 0.44
N ILE A 550 -14.69 2.89 0.92
CA ILE A 550 -14.54 4.24 0.37
C ILE A 550 -14.07 4.22 -1.08
N TYR A 551 -13.10 3.36 -1.39
CA TYR A 551 -12.52 3.28 -2.73
C TYR A 551 -13.35 2.36 -3.63
N VAL A 552 -13.68 1.17 -3.17
CA VAL A 552 -14.37 0.16 -3.96
C VAL A 552 -15.81 0.53 -4.32
N ARG A 553 -16.54 1.31 -3.50
CA ARG A 553 -17.88 1.85 -3.86
C ARG A 553 -17.89 2.74 -5.10
N LYS A 554 -16.73 3.30 -5.48
CA LYS A 554 -16.64 4.09 -6.72
C LYS A 554 -16.79 3.24 -7.98
N PHE A 555 -16.69 1.92 -7.85
CA PHE A 555 -16.66 0.97 -8.96
C PHE A 555 -17.69 -0.15 -8.80
N LEU A 556 -17.84 -0.67 -7.59
CA LEU A 556 -18.80 -1.72 -7.25
C LEU A 556 -20.19 -1.13 -6.92
N PRO A 557 -21.25 -1.96 -6.94
CA PRO A 557 -22.61 -1.55 -6.60
C PRO A 557 -22.71 -0.73 -5.31
N ASP A 558 -23.50 0.35 -5.31
CA ASP A 558 -23.62 1.26 -4.17
C ASP A 558 -24.58 0.73 -3.09
N THR A 559 -25.41 -0.26 -3.43
CA THR A 559 -26.42 -0.84 -2.53
C THR A 559 -26.44 -2.37 -2.57
N GLN A 560 -26.93 -3.02 -1.50
CA GLN A 560 -27.10 -4.47 -1.48
C GLN A 560 -28.03 -4.98 -2.59
N ARG A 561 -29.07 -4.22 -2.93
CA ARG A 561 -29.98 -4.55 -4.02
C ARG A 561 -29.25 -4.64 -5.37
N GLU A 562 -28.37 -3.68 -5.66
CA GLU A 562 -27.56 -3.68 -6.88
C GLU A 562 -26.49 -4.78 -6.85
N TYR A 563 -25.94 -5.13 -5.67
CA TYR A 563 -25.07 -6.31 -5.53
C TYR A 563 -25.76 -7.61 -5.91
N LYS A 564 -27.02 -7.78 -5.54
CA LYS A 564 -27.81 -8.95 -5.92
C LYS A 564 -27.96 -9.07 -7.44
N GLU A 565 -28.20 -7.95 -8.12
CA GLU A 565 -28.24 -7.90 -9.58
C GLU A 565 -26.87 -8.17 -10.21
N PHE A 566 -25.80 -7.60 -9.64
CA PHE A 566 -24.43 -7.85 -10.06
C PHE A 566 -24.08 -9.35 -9.99
N ILE A 567 -24.37 -10.02 -8.87
CA ILE A 567 -24.13 -11.45 -8.68
C ILE A 567 -24.96 -12.28 -9.66
N LYS A 568 -26.24 -11.92 -9.87
CA LYS A 568 -27.10 -12.59 -10.85
C LYS A 568 -26.49 -12.57 -12.26
N ASN A 569 -25.94 -11.43 -12.68
CA ASN A 569 -25.33 -11.27 -14.01
C ASN A 569 -23.99 -12.01 -14.17
N LEU A 570 -23.36 -12.45 -13.08
CA LEU A 570 -22.20 -13.33 -13.14
C LEU A 570 -22.56 -14.75 -13.62
N GLY A 571 -23.84 -15.15 -13.59
CA GLY A 571 -24.25 -16.49 -14.02
C GLY A 571 -23.87 -17.58 -13.02
N VAL A 572 -23.84 -17.25 -11.72
CA VAL A 572 -23.53 -18.19 -10.63
C VAL A 572 -24.79 -18.85 -10.08
N LYS A 573 -24.64 -20.07 -9.54
CA LYS A 573 -25.73 -20.85 -8.94
C LYS A 573 -25.72 -20.69 -7.42
N GLU A 574 -26.85 -20.31 -6.83
CA GLU A 574 -26.98 -20.32 -5.35
C GLU A 574 -27.04 -21.77 -4.85
N ILE A 575 -26.13 -22.16 -3.96
CA ILE A 575 -26.06 -23.51 -3.39
C ILE A 575 -26.51 -23.58 -1.93
N LYS A 576 -26.48 -22.45 -1.21
CA LYS A 576 -26.90 -22.38 0.17
C LYS A 576 -27.30 -20.97 0.58
N THR A 577 -28.41 -20.88 1.31
CA THR A 577 -28.84 -19.67 2.01
C THR A 577 -29.02 -19.98 3.50
N ILE A 578 -28.46 -19.13 4.36
CA ILE A 578 -28.52 -19.24 5.82
C ILE A 578 -29.08 -17.93 6.38
N ALA A 579 -30.13 -18.06 7.20
CA ALA A 579 -30.85 -16.95 7.83
C ALA A 579 -31.38 -15.87 6.87
N GLY A 580 -31.53 -16.18 5.58
CA GLY A 580 -32.04 -15.25 4.57
C GLY A 580 -31.15 -14.03 4.28
N LYS A 581 -29.89 -14.06 4.73
CA LYS A 581 -28.91 -12.96 4.52
C LYS A 581 -27.50 -13.43 4.15
N TYR A 582 -27.15 -14.68 4.43
CA TYR A 582 -25.86 -15.26 4.05
C TYR A 582 -26.07 -16.23 2.90
N HIS A 583 -25.55 -15.87 1.73
CA HIS A 583 -25.71 -16.62 0.49
C HIS A 583 -24.35 -17.17 0.07
N ILE A 584 -24.34 -18.43 -0.36
CA ILE A 584 -23.18 -19.06 -0.96
C ILE A 584 -23.57 -19.45 -2.38
N TYR A 585 -22.85 -18.88 -3.34
CA TYR A 585 -22.99 -19.19 -4.76
C TYR A 585 -21.77 -19.98 -5.25
N GLU A 586 -21.97 -20.70 -6.34
CA GLU A 586 -20.97 -21.52 -7.01
C GLU A 586 -20.91 -21.15 -8.50
N LEU A 587 -19.69 -21.02 -9.04
CA LEU A 587 -19.45 -20.88 -10.48
C LEU A 587 -19.62 -22.23 -11.18
N ASP A 588 -20.05 -22.19 -12.45
CA ASP A 588 -20.11 -23.39 -13.30
C ASP A 588 -18.73 -24.03 -13.47
N ASP A 589 -18.67 -25.36 -13.47
CA ASP A 589 -17.41 -26.13 -13.56
C ASP A 589 -16.62 -25.80 -14.83
N ASN A 590 -17.28 -25.42 -15.93
CA ASN A 590 -16.60 -25.03 -17.18
C ASN A 590 -16.00 -23.62 -17.13
N SER A 591 -16.42 -22.80 -16.15
CA SER A 591 -15.95 -21.42 -15.96
C SER A 591 -14.84 -21.31 -14.92
N TYR A 592 -14.40 -22.41 -14.32
CA TYR A 592 -13.53 -22.42 -13.14
C TYR A 592 -12.24 -23.21 -13.39
N LEU A 593 -11.06 -22.63 -13.09
CA LEU A 593 -9.80 -23.39 -13.13
C LEU A 593 -9.55 -24.11 -11.81
N PRO A 594 -9.24 -25.43 -11.80
CA PRO A 594 -8.97 -26.18 -10.59
C PRO A 594 -7.70 -25.72 -9.87
N HIS A 595 -7.55 -26.14 -8.62
CA HIS A 595 -6.40 -25.82 -7.79
C HIS A 595 -5.12 -26.45 -8.34
N ILE A 596 -5.23 -27.69 -8.85
CA ILE A 596 -4.16 -28.40 -9.55
C ILE A 596 -4.71 -28.99 -10.84
N TYR A 597 -4.10 -28.65 -11.97
CA TYR A 597 -4.51 -29.16 -13.28
C TYR A 597 -3.33 -29.23 -14.26
N ALA A 598 -3.47 -30.06 -15.29
CA ALA A 598 -2.60 -30.02 -16.46
C ALA A 598 -3.17 -29.03 -17.47
N ALA A 599 -2.37 -28.06 -17.89
CA ALA A 599 -2.78 -27.09 -18.90
C ALA A 599 -2.94 -27.81 -20.25
N ARG A 600 -4.07 -27.55 -20.93
CA ARG A 600 -4.32 -28.02 -22.30
C ARG A 600 -3.42 -27.35 -23.31
N LYS A 601 -3.15 -26.06 -23.07
CA LYS A 601 -2.28 -25.24 -23.90
C LYS A 601 -1.39 -24.38 -23.02
N THR A 602 -0.21 -24.13 -23.53
CA THR A 602 0.78 -23.22 -22.99
C THR A 602 0.93 -22.07 -23.97
N ALA A 603 0.92 -20.86 -23.45
CA ALA A 603 0.95 -19.65 -24.24
C ALA A 603 1.97 -18.66 -23.69
N TYR A 604 2.72 -18.04 -24.58
CA TYR A 604 3.55 -16.89 -24.22
C TYR A 604 2.72 -15.61 -24.38
N TRP A 605 2.85 -14.67 -23.44
CA TRP A 605 2.22 -13.34 -23.48
C TRP A 605 3.28 -12.28 -23.18
N ASN A 606 3.59 -11.41 -24.14
CA ASN A 606 4.68 -10.43 -24.01
C ASN A 606 4.28 -9.13 -23.25
N ASP A 607 3.13 -9.12 -22.59
CA ASP A 607 2.61 -7.98 -21.83
C ASP A 607 2.30 -8.42 -20.40
N ASP A 608 1.89 -7.50 -19.54
CA ASP A 608 1.61 -7.78 -18.15
C ASP A 608 0.52 -8.85 -18.02
N LEU A 609 0.77 -9.89 -17.22
CA LEU A 609 -0.19 -10.96 -16.90
C LEU A 609 -1.42 -10.44 -16.16
N ILE A 610 -1.43 -9.18 -15.72
CA ILE A 610 -2.65 -8.48 -15.30
C ILE A 610 -3.71 -8.47 -16.41
N ASN A 611 -3.27 -8.37 -17.67
CA ASN A 611 -4.13 -8.25 -18.85
C ASN A 611 -4.58 -9.58 -19.45
N LEU A 612 -4.52 -10.69 -18.70
CA LEU A 612 -4.81 -12.04 -19.23
C LEU A 612 -6.23 -12.26 -19.75
N HIS A 613 -7.20 -11.43 -19.36
CA HIS A 613 -8.53 -11.46 -19.96
C HIS A 613 -8.49 -11.25 -21.49
N ILE A 614 -7.46 -10.54 -21.99
CA ILE A 614 -7.25 -10.30 -23.42
C ILE A 614 -6.95 -11.61 -24.16
N PRO A 615 -5.83 -12.34 -23.87
CA PRO A 615 -5.57 -13.57 -24.58
C PRO A 615 -6.57 -14.68 -24.24
N LEU A 616 -7.22 -14.65 -23.07
CA LEU A 616 -8.29 -15.60 -22.73
C LEU A 616 -9.54 -15.45 -23.60
N ALA A 617 -9.84 -14.26 -24.11
CA ALA A 617 -10.97 -14.05 -25.01
C ALA A 617 -10.87 -14.87 -26.31
N PHE A 618 -9.67 -15.34 -26.68
CA PHE A 618 -9.47 -16.22 -27.84
C PHE A 618 -9.75 -17.71 -27.55
N TYR A 619 -10.12 -18.06 -26.31
CA TYR A 619 -10.35 -19.44 -25.87
C TYR A 619 -11.69 -19.56 -25.12
N SER A 620 -12.80 -19.65 -25.85
CA SER A 620 -14.14 -19.77 -25.28
C SER A 620 -14.41 -21.11 -24.61
N ASP A 621 -13.81 -22.19 -25.11
CA ASP A 621 -14.27 -23.57 -24.81
C ASP A 621 -13.40 -24.30 -23.77
N ASP A 622 -12.14 -23.90 -23.59
CA ASP A 622 -11.27 -24.47 -22.57
C ASP A 622 -10.31 -23.43 -22.01
N LYS A 623 -10.53 -23.06 -20.75
CA LYS A 623 -9.76 -22.01 -20.06
C LYS A 623 -8.47 -22.53 -19.43
N ARG A 624 -8.18 -23.84 -19.46
CA ARG A 624 -6.99 -24.46 -18.83
C ARG A 624 -5.73 -24.16 -19.60
N ILE A 625 -5.36 -22.88 -19.61
CA ILE A 625 -4.23 -22.34 -20.36
C ILE A 625 -3.24 -21.77 -19.36
N ALA A 626 -1.98 -22.12 -19.60
CA ALA A 626 -0.84 -21.65 -18.85
C ALA A 626 -0.17 -20.51 -19.63
N PHE A 627 -0.37 -19.27 -19.18
CA PHE A 627 0.28 -18.09 -19.74
C PHE A 627 1.57 -17.74 -19.01
N TYR A 628 2.65 -17.54 -19.76
CA TYR A 628 3.96 -17.11 -19.27
C TYR A 628 4.36 -15.78 -19.92
N ASP A 629 5.08 -14.93 -19.20
CA ASP A 629 5.49 -13.58 -19.64
C ASP A 629 7.00 -13.34 -19.76
N ASP A 630 7.83 -14.23 -19.22
CA ASP A 630 9.28 -14.07 -19.29
C ASP A 630 9.83 -14.53 -20.65
N SER A 631 10.32 -13.57 -21.44
CA SER A 631 10.91 -13.82 -22.76
C SER A 631 12.12 -14.76 -22.71
N LYS A 632 12.83 -14.84 -21.57
CA LYS A 632 13.95 -15.78 -21.40
C LYS A 632 13.47 -17.23 -21.33
N ILE A 633 12.23 -17.45 -20.87
CA ILE A 633 11.60 -18.78 -20.91
C ILE A 633 11.30 -19.15 -22.36
N LEU A 634 10.75 -18.21 -23.15
CA LEU A 634 10.51 -18.40 -24.58
C LEU A 634 11.79 -18.78 -25.33
N GLU A 635 12.90 -18.09 -25.05
CA GLU A 635 14.20 -18.39 -25.65
C GLU A 635 14.76 -19.75 -25.21
N ARG A 636 14.62 -20.11 -23.93
CA ARG A 636 15.20 -21.35 -23.37
C ARG A 636 14.38 -22.59 -23.70
N TYR A 637 13.06 -22.44 -23.84
CA TYR A 637 12.11 -23.53 -24.06
C TYR A 637 11.11 -23.14 -25.15
N PRO A 638 11.52 -22.93 -26.41
CA PRO A 638 10.60 -22.57 -27.48
C PRO A 638 9.51 -23.64 -27.68
N ASP A 639 9.88 -24.91 -27.53
CA ASP A 639 8.95 -26.05 -27.62
C ASP A 639 7.90 -26.10 -26.49
N LEU A 640 8.08 -25.31 -25.42
CA LEU A 640 7.07 -25.17 -24.37
C LEU A 640 5.82 -24.49 -24.91
N PHE A 641 5.92 -23.64 -25.93
CA PHE A 641 4.85 -22.73 -26.32
C PHE A 641 4.18 -23.18 -27.61
N GLY A 642 3.00 -23.80 -27.47
CA GLY A 642 2.15 -24.11 -28.62
C GLY A 642 1.45 -22.87 -29.19
N ASN A 643 1.42 -21.75 -28.46
CA ASN A 643 0.93 -20.47 -28.94
C ASN A 643 1.80 -19.33 -28.38
N SER A 644 1.95 -18.25 -29.13
CA SER A 644 2.45 -16.99 -28.59
C SER A 644 1.50 -15.85 -28.96
N PHE A 645 1.22 -15.01 -27.98
CA PHE A 645 0.43 -13.81 -28.09
C PHE A 645 1.36 -12.63 -27.84
N LEU A 646 1.43 -11.74 -28.84
CA LEU A 646 2.31 -10.60 -28.81
C LEU A 646 1.45 -9.34 -28.90
N ASN A 647 1.26 -8.66 -27.79
CA ASN A 647 0.72 -7.31 -27.73
C ASN A 647 1.74 -6.32 -28.32
N ALA A 648 1.28 -5.52 -29.27
CA ALA A 648 2.09 -4.48 -29.88
C ALA A 648 2.17 -3.27 -28.95
N LYS A 649 3.40 -2.82 -28.67
CA LYS A 649 3.63 -1.60 -27.89
C LYS A 649 3.42 -0.40 -28.79
N ASN A 650 2.50 0.48 -28.40
CA ASN A 650 2.32 1.75 -29.09
C ASN A 650 3.55 2.65 -28.85
N MET A 651 4.27 2.97 -29.92
CA MET A 651 5.50 3.78 -29.92
C MET A 651 5.21 5.26 -30.18
N SER A 652 3.93 5.65 -30.29
CA SER A 652 3.56 7.04 -30.48
C SER A 652 3.83 7.86 -29.22
N SER A 653 4.63 8.92 -29.38
CA SER A 653 4.96 9.87 -28.33
C SER A 653 3.74 10.59 -27.75
N ILE A 654 2.58 10.52 -28.41
CA ILE A 654 1.32 11.08 -27.89
C ILE A 654 0.81 10.34 -26.66
N PHE A 655 1.06 9.04 -26.51
CA PHE A 655 0.62 8.28 -25.33
C PHE A 655 1.61 8.43 -24.18
N ASP A 656 2.90 8.55 -24.48
CA ASP A 656 3.95 8.84 -23.51
C ASP A 656 3.78 10.23 -22.87
N PHE A 657 3.13 11.15 -23.59
CA PHE A 657 2.73 12.45 -23.05
C PHE A 657 1.93 12.32 -21.75
N PHE A 658 1.01 11.34 -21.68
CA PHE A 658 -0.01 11.25 -20.64
C PHE A 658 0.18 10.09 -19.67
N LYS A 659 0.89 9.03 -20.09
CA LYS A 659 1.17 7.85 -19.24
C LYS A 659 2.03 8.18 -18.02
N VAL A 660 2.84 9.24 -18.06
CA VAL A 660 3.69 9.61 -16.93
C VAL A 660 3.17 10.89 -16.29
N LYS A 661 2.23 10.74 -15.35
CA LYS A 661 1.94 11.81 -14.41
C LYS A 661 3.20 11.99 -13.57
N LYS A 662 4.07 12.97 -13.91
CA LYS A 662 5.24 13.25 -13.09
C LYS A 662 4.77 13.40 -11.65
N LEU A 663 5.41 12.66 -10.74
CA LEU A 663 5.26 12.90 -9.30
C LEU A 663 5.35 14.41 -9.09
N PRO A 664 4.44 15.00 -8.28
CA PRO A 664 4.37 16.45 -8.15
C PRO A 664 5.77 17.01 -7.94
N ARG A 665 6.24 17.80 -8.91
CA ARG A 665 7.51 18.50 -8.84
C ARG A 665 7.52 19.26 -7.52
N PHE A 666 8.65 19.26 -6.83
CA PHE A 666 8.92 19.89 -5.53
C PHE A 666 7.88 20.95 -5.11
N VAL A 667 7.46 20.94 -3.84
CA VAL A 667 6.62 22.01 -3.25
C VAL A 667 7.08 23.38 -3.78
N SER A 668 6.13 24.16 -4.34
CA SER A 668 6.41 25.45 -4.97
C SER A 668 7.45 26.24 -4.17
N PRO A 669 8.50 26.77 -4.81
CA PRO A 669 9.64 27.36 -4.13
C PRO A 669 9.20 28.47 -3.19
N THR A 670 9.56 28.34 -1.91
CA THR A 670 9.31 29.40 -0.93
C THR A 670 10.27 30.57 -1.18
N VAL A 671 9.70 31.75 -1.37
CA VAL A 671 10.47 33.00 -1.56
C VAL A 671 10.58 33.71 -0.21
N SER A 672 11.74 33.60 0.43
CA SER A 672 12.00 34.21 1.74
C SER A 672 12.83 35.49 1.69
N GLN A 673 13.54 35.73 0.59
CA GLN A 673 14.49 36.85 0.47
C GLN A 673 14.00 37.83 -0.60
N LYS A 674 14.24 39.12 -0.35
CA LYS A 674 13.94 40.21 -1.30
C LYS A 674 15.02 40.27 -2.39
N LEU A 675 14.64 40.68 -3.61
CA LEU A 675 15.61 40.89 -4.71
C LEU A 675 16.63 41.97 -4.34
N SER A 676 16.20 43.02 -3.64
CA SER A 676 17.04 44.12 -3.13
C SER A 676 17.99 43.72 -1.99
N SER A 677 17.94 42.48 -1.51
CA SER A 677 18.80 42.02 -0.43
C SER A 677 20.27 41.96 -0.88
N PRO A 678 21.23 42.48 -0.09
CA PRO A 678 22.66 42.43 -0.45
C PRO A 678 23.20 41.00 -0.56
N ILE A 679 22.53 40.01 0.03
CA ILE A 679 22.90 38.59 -0.10
C ILE A 679 22.24 37.88 -1.30
N TYR A 680 21.32 38.54 -2.01
CA TYR A 680 20.63 37.94 -3.15
C TYR A 680 21.57 37.41 -4.25
N PRO A 681 22.70 38.06 -4.58
CA PRO A 681 23.64 37.53 -5.57
C PRO A 681 24.26 36.18 -5.15
N LEU A 682 24.48 35.98 -3.84
CA LEU A 682 24.97 34.71 -3.30
C LEU A 682 23.92 33.60 -3.42
N ILE A 683 22.63 33.95 -3.35
CA ILE A 683 21.53 33.01 -3.56
C ILE A 683 21.53 32.55 -5.02
N VAL A 684 21.58 33.48 -5.98
CA VAL A 684 21.65 33.14 -7.42
C VAL A 684 22.89 32.29 -7.73
N LEU A 685 24.05 32.63 -7.15
CA LEU A 685 25.28 31.85 -7.32
C LEU A 685 25.16 30.43 -6.76
N ARG A 686 24.54 30.28 -5.58
CA ARG A 686 24.27 28.97 -4.98
C ARG A 686 23.37 28.14 -5.90
N GLU A 687 22.35 28.73 -6.51
CA GLU A 687 21.43 28.05 -7.41
C GLU A 687 22.14 27.61 -8.70
N LYS A 688 22.95 28.49 -9.30
CA LYS A 688 23.83 28.13 -10.43
C LYS A 688 24.76 26.97 -10.06
N ARG A 689 25.37 26.99 -8.86
CA ARG A 689 26.21 25.90 -8.36
C ARG A 689 25.42 24.61 -8.14
N ASP A 690 24.21 24.71 -7.58
CA ASP A 690 23.34 23.56 -7.33
C ASP A 690 22.91 22.91 -8.65
N LEU A 691 22.63 23.69 -9.71
CA LEU A 691 22.43 23.18 -11.07
C LEU A 691 23.72 22.59 -11.68
N GLY A 692 24.87 23.23 -11.46
CA GLY A 692 26.17 22.76 -11.96
C GLY A 692 26.64 21.43 -11.36
N ARG A 693 26.00 20.93 -10.30
CA ARG A 693 26.27 19.57 -9.76
C ARG A 693 25.76 18.46 -10.65
N PHE A 694 24.79 18.75 -11.52
CA PHE A 694 24.31 17.79 -12.50
C PHE A 694 25.24 17.80 -13.71
N LYS A 695 26.07 16.77 -13.83
CA LYS A 695 26.99 16.62 -14.96
C LYS A 695 26.26 16.37 -16.29
N ILE A 696 25.01 15.90 -16.23
CA ILE A 696 24.20 15.51 -17.37
C ILE A 696 22.76 15.97 -17.11
N ALA A 697 22.05 16.36 -18.17
CA ALA A 697 20.67 16.82 -18.15
C ALA A 697 19.66 15.67 -17.98
N ASN A 698 19.70 15.00 -16.84
CA ASN A 698 18.70 14.00 -16.43
C ASN A 698 17.46 14.68 -15.83
N ASP A 699 16.47 13.88 -15.43
CA ASP A 699 15.20 14.39 -14.87
C ASP A 699 15.40 15.31 -13.65
N ALA A 700 16.36 14.98 -12.78
CA ALA A 700 16.66 15.80 -11.61
C ALA A 700 17.20 17.20 -11.98
N PHE A 701 17.97 17.31 -13.06
CA PHE A 701 18.40 18.60 -13.60
C PHE A 701 17.22 19.39 -14.17
N ILE A 702 16.34 18.74 -14.93
CA ILE A 702 15.15 19.35 -15.53
C ILE A 702 14.23 19.89 -14.43
N ASP A 703 13.88 19.05 -13.47
CA ASP A 703 12.99 19.41 -12.35
C ASP A 703 13.60 20.53 -11.50
N LYS A 704 14.91 20.50 -11.25
CA LYS A 704 15.58 21.56 -10.51
C LYS A 704 15.63 22.88 -11.27
N SER A 705 15.76 22.83 -12.59
CA SER A 705 15.73 24.00 -13.46
C SER A 705 14.35 24.64 -13.47
N VAL A 706 13.29 23.84 -13.63
CA VAL A 706 11.89 24.31 -13.53
C VAL A 706 11.63 24.93 -12.16
N TYR A 707 12.09 24.29 -11.07
CA TYR A 707 11.97 24.84 -9.72
C TYR A 707 12.59 26.24 -9.58
N PHE A 708 13.78 26.47 -10.15
CA PHE A 708 14.40 27.80 -10.10
C PHE A 708 13.74 28.82 -11.04
N ILE A 709 13.21 28.38 -12.18
CA ILE A 709 12.42 29.21 -13.10
C ILE A 709 11.12 29.68 -12.40
N GLU A 710 10.38 28.78 -11.76
CA GLU A 710 9.18 29.11 -10.99
C GLU A 710 9.51 30.04 -9.82
N LYS A 711 10.66 29.83 -9.15
CA LYS A 711 11.11 30.70 -8.06
C LYS A 711 11.22 32.16 -8.51
N ARG A 712 11.74 32.43 -9.72
CA ARG A 712 11.87 33.80 -10.26
C ARG A 712 10.51 34.47 -10.47
N ILE A 713 9.52 33.70 -10.91
CA ILE A 713 8.15 34.17 -11.06
C ILE A 713 7.53 34.47 -9.70
N ASN A 714 7.77 33.61 -8.72
CA ASN A 714 7.29 33.80 -7.35
C ASN A 714 7.95 35.04 -6.70
N GLU A 715 9.21 35.32 -7.00
CA GLU A 715 9.92 36.53 -6.54
C GLU A 715 9.33 37.80 -7.15
N LEU A 716 9.11 37.81 -8.48
CA LEU A 716 8.49 38.93 -9.17
C LEU A 716 7.07 39.21 -8.68
N ALA A 717 6.27 38.15 -8.51
CA ALA A 717 4.89 38.26 -8.03
C ALA A 717 4.78 38.68 -6.57
N LYS A 718 5.71 38.24 -5.71
CA LYS A 718 5.69 38.57 -4.28
C LYS A 718 6.15 40.00 -4.00
N TRP A 719 7.17 40.47 -4.72
CA TRP A 719 7.83 41.75 -4.44
C TRP A 719 7.53 42.83 -5.49
N THR A 720 6.45 42.68 -6.24
CA THR A 720 6.11 43.53 -7.40
C THR A 720 6.25 45.04 -7.15
N ARG A 721 5.87 45.51 -5.96
CA ARG A 721 5.91 46.92 -5.52
C ARG A 721 7.32 47.47 -5.28
N GLU A 722 8.30 46.61 -4.99
CA GLU A 722 9.63 47.01 -4.52
C GLU A 722 10.70 46.94 -5.64
N ILE A 723 10.34 46.40 -6.80
CA ILE A 723 11.26 46.12 -7.91
C ILE A 723 11.27 47.32 -8.86
N PRO A 724 12.42 48.00 -9.08
CA PRO A 724 12.49 49.17 -9.94
C PRO A 724 12.23 48.84 -11.42
N LEU A 725 11.85 49.85 -12.20
CA LEU A 725 11.79 49.80 -13.66
C LEU A 725 13.01 50.47 -14.26
N LEU A 726 13.52 49.93 -15.37
CA LEU A 726 14.40 50.68 -16.27
C LEU A 726 13.60 51.65 -17.15
N GLY A 727 12.38 51.24 -17.56
CA GLY A 727 11.39 52.08 -18.24
C GLY A 727 11.69 52.41 -19.71
N ASN A 728 12.84 51.99 -20.24
CA ASN A 728 13.31 52.31 -21.59
C ASN A 728 13.46 51.09 -22.52
N VAL A 729 13.05 49.90 -22.08
CA VAL A 729 13.25 48.65 -22.81
C VAL A 729 12.08 48.42 -23.75
N LYS A 730 12.32 48.42 -25.07
CA LYS A 730 11.26 48.14 -26.06
C LYS A 730 10.97 46.66 -26.22
N ARG A 731 12.01 45.81 -26.10
CA ARG A 731 11.95 44.36 -26.28
C ARG A 731 12.85 43.64 -25.30
N ILE A 732 12.34 42.57 -24.67
CA ILE A 732 13.13 41.77 -23.73
C ILE A 732 14.24 41.01 -24.46
N ALA A 733 13.98 40.58 -25.70
CA ALA A 733 14.99 39.93 -26.52
C ALA A 733 16.20 40.82 -26.85
N ASP A 734 15.98 42.14 -27.03
CA ASP A 734 17.05 43.09 -27.33
C ASP A 734 17.92 43.32 -26.08
N LEU A 735 17.30 43.54 -24.92
CA LEU A 735 18.02 43.64 -23.65
C LEU A 735 18.79 42.34 -23.32
N SER A 736 18.21 41.17 -23.60
CA SER A 736 18.87 39.88 -23.36
C SER A 736 20.16 39.70 -24.16
N LYS A 737 20.31 40.36 -25.31
CA LYS A 737 21.54 40.27 -26.12
C LYS A 737 22.67 41.16 -25.58
N SER A 738 22.32 42.30 -24.99
CA SER A 738 23.30 43.28 -24.50
C SER A 738 23.59 43.18 -23.00
N TRP A 739 22.72 42.52 -22.22
CA TRP A 739 22.84 42.47 -20.77
C TRP A 739 23.95 41.51 -20.30
N GLN A 740 24.79 41.98 -19.38
CA GLN A 740 25.79 41.16 -18.68
C GLN A 740 25.51 41.20 -17.17
N ASP A 741 25.50 40.02 -16.53
CA ASP A 741 25.37 39.93 -15.07
C ASP A 741 26.52 40.71 -14.40
N PRO A 742 26.24 41.63 -13.45
CA PRO A 742 27.28 42.35 -12.74
C PRO A 742 28.12 41.37 -11.91
N LYS A 743 29.42 41.65 -11.80
CA LYS A 743 30.32 40.87 -10.97
C LYS A 743 29.95 41.06 -9.49
N LEU A 744 30.37 40.14 -8.63
CA LEU A 744 30.03 40.17 -7.19
C LEU A 744 30.42 41.47 -6.48
N TRP A 745 31.44 42.18 -6.99
CA TRP A 745 31.95 43.44 -6.42
C TRP A 745 31.36 44.71 -7.05
N GLU A 746 30.51 44.61 -8.07
CA GLU A 746 29.89 45.76 -8.74
C GLU A 746 28.59 46.18 -8.05
N PHE A 747 28.64 46.44 -6.73
CA PHE A 747 27.46 46.71 -5.87
C PHE A 747 26.55 47.83 -6.40
N ASN A 748 27.12 48.83 -7.06
CA ASN A 748 26.39 49.94 -7.68
C ASN A 748 25.49 49.51 -8.84
N LYS A 749 25.81 48.42 -9.56
CA LYS A 749 25.01 47.88 -10.66
C LYS A 749 23.87 46.97 -10.18
N TYR A 750 23.81 46.62 -8.90
CA TYR A 750 22.77 45.72 -8.37
C TYR A 750 21.38 46.36 -8.26
N GLY A 751 21.28 47.69 -8.29
CA GLY A 751 19.99 48.37 -8.42
C GLY A 751 19.30 48.03 -9.74
N GLU A 752 20.03 48.18 -10.85
CA GLU A 752 19.58 47.83 -12.20
C GLU A 752 19.42 46.31 -12.37
N TYR A 753 20.30 45.52 -11.77
CA TYR A 753 20.24 44.05 -11.77
C TYR A 753 18.93 43.48 -11.22
N ASN A 754 18.34 44.18 -10.27
CA ASN A 754 17.11 43.79 -9.59
C ASN A 754 15.88 44.49 -10.17
N SER A 755 15.98 45.08 -11.36
CA SER A 755 14.82 45.62 -12.08
C SER A 755 13.91 44.53 -12.64
N TRP A 756 12.70 44.92 -13.02
CA TRP A 756 11.74 44.03 -13.68
C TRP A 756 12.30 43.46 -14.98
N GLU A 757 12.81 44.33 -15.84
CA GLU A 757 13.26 43.96 -17.18
C GLU A 757 14.44 42.99 -17.15
N VAL A 758 15.41 43.21 -16.25
CA VAL A 758 16.56 42.30 -16.08
C VAL A 758 16.13 40.96 -15.48
N THR A 759 15.13 40.95 -14.59
CA THR A 759 14.61 39.69 -14.04
C THR A 759 13.85 38.89 -15.09
N LEU A 760 13.09 39.55 -15.98
CA LEU A 760 12.48 38.92 -17.15
C LEU A 760 13.52 38.38 -18.13
N VAL A 761 14.62 39.09 -18.37
CA VAL A 761 15.75 38.58 -19.16
C VAL A 761 16.34 37.30 -18.55
N ARG A 762 16.63 37.29 -17.25
CA ARG A 762 17.16 36.09 -16.56
C ARG A 762 16.19 34.91 -16.64
N TYR A 763 14.89 35.17 -16.52
CA TYR A 763 13.85 34.17 -16.70
C TYR A 763 13.85 33.61 -18.12
N GLN A 764 13.84 34.47 -19.14
CA GLN A 764 13.88 34.07 -20.55
C GLN A 764 15.14 33.26 -20.89
N GLN A 765 16.31 33.65 -20.38
CA GLN A 765 17.58 32.95 -20.58
C GLN A 765 17.60 31.59 -19.88
N ALA A 766 17.08 31.48 -18.65
CA ALA A 766 16.99 30.22 -17.93
C ALA A 766 16.05 29.24 -18.65
N VAL A 767 14.90 29.74 -19.12
CA VAL A 767 13.95 28.98 -19.94
C VAL A 767 14.57 28.56 -21.27
N GLY A 768 15.24 29.47 -21.98
CA GLY A 768 15.91 29.18 -23.25
C GLY A 768 16.99 28.11 -23.11
N THR A 769 17.86 28.25 -22.11
CA THR A 769 18.88 27.24 -21.77
C THR A 769 18.25 25.88 -21.50
N LEU A 770 17.13 25.84 -20.77
CA LEU A 770 16.42 24.59 -20.49
C LEU A 770 15.84 23.99 -21.77
N ILE A 771 15.21 24.78 -22.65
CA ILE A 771 14.68 24.31 -23.95
C ILE A 771 15.81 23.70 -24.80
N GLU A 772 16.93 24.40 -24.96
CA GLU A 772 18.10 23.89 -25.71
C GLU A 772 18.67 22.61 -25.10
N THR A 773 18.64 22.51 -23.77
CA THR A 773 19.12 21.32 -23.05
C THR A 773 18.16 20.15 -23.25
N LEU A 774 16.85 20.38 -23.24
CA LEU A 774 15.84 19.37 -23.53
C LEU A 774 15.95 18.82 -24.95
N GLU A 775 16.34 19.65 -25.92
CA GLU A 775 16.54 19.20 -27.30
C GLU A 775 17.79 18.32 -27.48
N LYS A 776 18.76 18.43 -26.57
CA LYS A 776 20.03 17.68 -26.63
C LYS A 776 20.06 16.47 -25.71
N THR A 777 19.14 16.35 -24.75
CA THR A 777 19.19 15.27 -23.76
C THR A 777 18.61 13.96 -24.28
N THR A 778 19.33 12.87 -24.06
CA THR A 778 18.87 11.48 -24.29
C THR A 778 18.73 10.70 -22.98
N GLN A 779 19.00 11.34 -21.83
CA GLN A 779 19.03 10.68 -20.51
C GLN A 779 17.82 11.01 -19.62
N SER A 780 16.83 11.73 -20.15
CA SER A 780 15.54 11.86 -19.46
C SER A 780 14.79 10.53 -19.57
N ASN A 781 14.12 10.11 -18.50
CA ASN A 781 13.19 8.98 -18.60
C ASN A 781 11.91 9.35 -19.38
N TYR A 782 11.75 10.63 -19.71
CA TYR A 782 10.60 11.19 -20.42
C TYR A 782 10.98 11.60 -21.83
N SER A 783 10.05 11.47 -22.76
CA SER A 783 10.25 11.97 -24.12
C SER A 783 10.49 13.49 -24.13
N ILE A 784 11.21 13.99 -25.14
CA ILE A 784 11.40 15.44 -25.35
C ILE A 784 10.05 16.15 -25.44
N LEU A 785 9.06 15.52 -26.09
CA LEU A 785 7.70 16.06 -26.21
C LEU A 785 7.02 16.20 -24.84
N THR A 786 7.08 15.16 -24.00
CA THR A 786 6.49 15.16 -22.65
C THR A 786 7.10 16.30 -21.82
N ASN A 787 8.43 16.42 -21.82
CA ASN A 787 9.12 17.51 -21.11
C ASN A 787 8.73 18.90 -21.64
N LYS A 788 8.64 19.08 -22.97
CA LYS A 788 8.24 20.36 -23.58
C LYS A 788 6.81 20.74 -23.23
N VAL A 789 5.89 19.79 -23.11
CA VAL A 789 4.48 20.10 -22.80
C VAL A 789 4.30 20.47 -21.34
N GLU A 790 4.89 19.70 -20.42
CA GLU A 790 4.87 20.07 -19.02
C GLU A 790 5.47 21.47 -18.81
N MET A 791 6.56 21.75 -19.54
CA MET A 791 7.15 23.09 -19.57
C MET A 791 6.17 24.13 -20.15
N LYS A 792 5.46 23.86 -21.26
CA LYS A 792 4.42 24.75 -21.80
C LYS A 792 3.35 25.06 -20.73
N SER A 793 2.85 24.04 -20.05
CA SER A 793 1.86 24.17 -18.97
C SER A 793 2.37 25.07 -17.84
N ASP A 794 3.60 24.84 -17.36
CA ASP A 794 4.20 25.66 -16.31
C ASP A 794 4.43 27.11 -16.78
N LEU A 795 4.86 27.30 -18.04
CA LEU A 795 5.03 28.63 -18.64
C LEU A 795 3.71 29.40 -18.74
N ILE A 796 2.58 28.74 -19.05
CA ILE A 796 1.25 29.38 -19.05
C ILE A 796 0.93 29.86 -17.63
N LYS A 797 1.06 29.01 -16.62
CA LYS A 797 0.84 29.39 -15.21
C LYS A 797 1.74 30.55 -14.79
N HIS A 798 2.99 30.56 -15.24
CA HIS A 798 3.94 31.63 -14.97
C HIS A 798 3.50 32.96 -15.62
N LYS A 799 3.05 32.92 -16.88
CA LYS A 799 2.53 34.08 -17.61
C LYS A 799 1.35 34.69 -16.87
N ASP A 800 0.38 33.88 -16.47
CA ASP A 800 -0.83 34.34 -15.79
C ASP A 800 -0.51 34.91 -14.41
N LYS A 801 0.39 34.26 -13.67
CA LYS A 801 0.86 34.75 -12.38
C LYS A 801 1.54 36.12 -12.47
N LEU A 802 2.36 36.36 -13.50
CA LEU A 802 2.97 37.67 -13.72
C LEU A 802 1.94 38.73 -14.15
N ARG A 803 1.03 38.39 -15.07
CA ARG A 803 -0.04 39.31 -15.49
C ARG A 803 -0.86 39.76 -14.29
N LYS A 804 -1.29 38.81 -13.45
CA LYS A 804 -2.02 39.06 -12.20
C LYS A 804 -1.24 39.98 -11.27
N ALA A 805 0.02 39.66 -10.99
CA ALA A 805 0.87 40.47 -10.12
C ALA A 805 1.06 41.91 -10.63
N ILE A 806 1.23 42.11 -11.94
CA ILE A 806 1.37 43.46 -12.55
C ILE A 806 0.06 44.25 -12.43
N ARG A 807 -1.09 43.59 -12.64
CA ARG A 807 -2.40 44.25 -12.56
C ARG A 807 -2.76 44.67 -11.14
N GLU A 808 -2.58 43.76 -10.19
CA GLU A 808 -2.87 43.97 -8.77
C GLU A 808 -1.89 44.95 -8.10
N ASP A 809 -0.82 45.36 -8.80
CA ASP A 809 0.12 46.35 -8.29
C ASP A 809 -0.48 47.75 -8.23
N SER A 810 -1.02 48.13 -7.06
CA SER A 810 -1.53 49.48 -6.83
C SER A 810 -0.46 50.58 -6.87
N SER A 811 0.84 50.24 -6.82
CA SER A 811 1.93 51.23 -6.78
C SER A 811 2.35 51.75 -8.16
N ARG A 812 1.97 51.07 -9.24
CA ARG A 812 2.36 51.42 -10.62
C ARG A 812 1.28 52.18 -11.35
N SER A 813 1.69 53.18 -12.13
CA SER A 813 0.81 53.89 -13.05
C SER A 813 0.27 52.96 -14.15
N LEU A 814 -0.84 53.36 -14.77
CA LEU A 814 -1.45 52.62 -15.87
C LEU A 814 -0.47 52.39 -17.04
N ASN A 815 0.38 53.38 -17.34
CA ASN A 815 1.37 53.32 -18.40
C ASN A 815 2.48 52.31 -18.09
N GLU A 816 2.96 52.27 -16.83
CA GLU A 816 3.96 51.29 -16.38
C GLU A 816 3.40 49.86 -16.40
N LYS A 817 2.13 49.68 -16.02
CA LYS A 817 1.45 48.38 -16.14
C LYS A 817 1.33 47.94 -17.60
N LYS A 818 0.89 48.83 -18.49
CA LYS A 818 0.80 48.57 -19.94
C LYS A 818 2.18 48.21 -20.50
N TYR A 819 3.22 48.94 -20.11
CA TYR A 819 4.61 48.67 -20.48
C TYR A 819 5.07 47.26 -20.06
N LEU A 820 4.93 46.91 -18.77
CA LEU A 820 5.33 45.59 -18.26
C LEU A 820 4.53 44.44 -18.88
N LEU A 821 3.22 44.59 -19.03
CA LEU A 821 2.39 43.57 -19.67
C LEU A 821 2.81 43.32 -21.12
N ASN A 822 3.20 44.37 -21.85
CA ASN A 822 3.68 44.24 -23.21
C ASN A 822 5.01 43.49 -23.26
N LEU A 823 5.94 43.78 -22.35
CA LEU A 823 7.20 43.04 -22.22
C LEU A 823 7.01 41.57 -21.85
N VAL A 824 6.11 41.27 -20.90
CA VAL A 824 5.76 39.90 -20.53
C VAL A 824 5.15 39.17 -21.72
N GLN A 825 4.20 39.80 -22.44
CA GLN A 825 3.55 39.20 -23.60
C GLN A 825 4.56 38.90 -24.71
N GLU A 826 5.46 39.83 -25.02
CA GLU A 826 6.52 39.61 -26.01
C GLU A 826 7.47 38.49 -25.58
N MET A 827 7.96 38.51 -24.34
CA MET A 827 8.88 37.50 -23.82
C MET A 827 8.28 36.09 -23.91
N PHE A 828 7.03 35.90 -23.48
CA PHE A 828 6.37 34.60 -23.58
C PHE A 828 6.09 34.22 -25.03
N THR A 829 5.81 35.18 -25.91
CA THR A 829 5.67 34.89 -27.35
C THR A 829 6.98 34.34 -27.91
N ASP A 830 8.13 34.96 -27.61
CA ASP A 830 9.45 34.45 -28.02
C ASP A 830 9.75 33.07 -27.41
N ILE A 831 9.45 32.87 -26.12
CA ILE A 831 9.62 31.57 -25.45
C ILE A 831 8.77 30.49 -26.10
N PHE A 832 7.49 30.73 -26.38
CA PHE A 832 6.61 29.74 -27.00
C PHE A 832 7.01 29.43 -28.44
N VAL A 833 7.54 30.41 -29.18
CA VAL A 833 8.13 30.18 -30.51
C VAL A 833 9.37 29.28 -30.39
N LYS A 834 10.28 29.56 -29.45
CA LYS A 834 11.49 28.74 -29.21
C LYS A 834 11.19 27.34 -28.70
N LEU A 835 10.15 27.18 -27.89
CA LEU A 835 9.72 25.87 -27.40
C LEU A 835 9.35 24.93 -28.57
N ASN A 836 8.92 25.52 -29.70
CA ASN A 836 8.61 24.87 -30.97
C ASN A 836 7.79 23.58 -30.77
N PHE A 837 6.52 23.77 -30.42
CA PHE A 837 5.59 22.68 -30.19
C PHE A 837 4.88 22.31 -31.49
N SER A 838 5.39 21.29 -32.18
CA SER A 838 4.62 20.62 -33.23
C SER A 838 3.65 19.62 -32.57
N PRO A 839 2.35 19.65 -32.91
CA PRO A 839 1.44 18.63 -32.42
C PRO A 839 1.93 17.24 -32.87
N PRO A 840 1.86 16.23 -31.99
CA PRO A 840 2.27 14.87 -32.34
C PRO A 840 1.44 14.36 -33.53
N ASP A 841 2.05 13.52 -34.37
CA ASP A 841 1.33 12.84 -35.45
C ASP A 841 0.42 11.77 -34.83
N TYR A 842 -0.87 12.04 -34.81
CA TYR A 842 -1.90 11.11 -34.38
C TYR A 842 -2.58 10.39 -35.55
N TRP A 843 -2.27 10.74 -36.80
CA TRP A 843 -2.80 10.07 -38.00
C TRP A 843 -2.07 8.76 -38.27
N ARG A 844 -0.82 8.68 -37.82
CA ARG A 844 0.06 7.52 -37.95
C ARG A 844 0.53 7.09 -36.58
N LEU A 845 -0.02 5.98 -36.11
CA LEU A 845 0.34 5.40 -34.82
C LEU A 845 1.34 4.27 -35.06
N PRO A 846 2.64 4.48 -34.84
CA PRO A 846 3.61 3.41 -34.91
C PRO A 846 3.48 2.50 -33.70
N TYR A 847 3.61 1.21 -33.94
CA TYR A 847 3.67 0.15 -32.95
C TYR A 847 4.89 -0.71 -33.22
N GLU A 848 5.42 -1.32 -32.17
CA GLU A 848 6.53 -2.26 -32.27
C GLU A 848 6.22 -3.52 -31.45
N ILE A 849 6.61 -4.66 -31.99
CA ILE A 849 6.62 -5.93 -31.26
C ILE A 849 8.05 -6.42 -31.19
N ASP A 850 8.49 -6.71 -29.98
CA ASP A 850 9.78 -7.33 -29.70
C ASP A 850 9.65 -8.87 -29.67
N ASN A 851 10.77 -9.58 -29.87
CA ASN A 851 10.90 -11.03 -29.66
C ASN A 851 9.98 -11.90 -30.55
N VAL A 852 9.85 -11.53 -31.82
CA VAL A 852 9.04 -12.30 -32.77
C VAL A 852 9.79 -13.54 -33.26
N SER A 853 9.15 -14.71 -33.21
CA SER A 853 9.70 -15.96 -33.76
C SER A 853 9.86 -15.86 -35.28
N LEU A 854 11.11 -15.86 -35.77
CA LEU A 854 11.42 -15.83 -37.20
C LEU A 854 10.87 -17.08 -37.90
N GLY A 855 10.27 -16.89 -39.08
CA GLY A 855 9.71 -17.97 -39.90
C GLY A 855 8.28 -18.39 -39.52
N SER A 856 7.71 -17.88 -38.42
CA SER A 856 6.32 -18.12 -38.04
C SER A 856 5.34 -17.20 -38.77
N ALA A 857 4.10 -17.66 -38.94
CA ALA A 857 2.98 -16.85 -39.41
C ALA A 857 2.14 -16.40 -38.20
N TYR A 858 1.58 -15.19 -38.24
CA TYR A 858 0.77 -14.63 -37.16
C TYR A 858 -0.59 -14.17 -37.68
N GLU A 859 -1.64 -14.49 -36.93
CA GLU A 859 -2.95 -13.84 -37.00
C GLU A 859 -2.84 -12.46 -36.34
N VAL A 860 -3.33 -11.41 -37.01
CA VAL A 860 -3.26 -10.04 -36.51
C VAL A 860 -4.65 -9.58 -36.09
N TYR A 861 -4.78 -9.14 -34.84
CA TYR A 861 -6.03 -8.72 -34.23
C TYR A 861 -5.95 -7.26 -33.76
N LEU A 862 -7.02 -6.52 -33.98
CA LEU A 862 -7.21 -5.15 -33.48
C LEU A 862 -8.42 -5.12 -32.55
N ASN A 863 -8.29 -4.53 -31.37
CA ASN A 863 -9.42 -4.43 -30.45
C ASN A 863 -10.51 -3.49 -30.99
N LYS A 864 -11.76 -3.97 -30.97
CA LYS A 864 -12.92 -3.26 -31.52
C LYS A 864 -13.40 -2.13 -30.61
N GLU A 865 -13.41 -2.33 -29.29
CA GLU A 865 -13.84 -1.30 -28.32
C GLU A 865 -12.95 -0.04 -28.44
N ASP A 866 -11.64 -0.24 -28.56
CA ASP A 866 -10.70 0.88 -28.73
C ASP A 866 -10.88 1.65 -30.06
N THR A 867 -11.62 1.06 -31.02
CA THR A 867 -11.87 1.62 -32.35
C THR A 867 -13.35 1.89 -32.63
N GLU A 868 -14.23 1.86 -31.63
CA GLU A 868 -15.69 1.93 -31.82
C GLU A 868 -16.16 3.20 -32.54
N ASP A 869 -15.42 4.30 -32.43
CA ASP A 869 -15.73 5.56 -33.11
C ASP A 869 -15.31 5.58 -34.60
N PHE A 870 -14.60 4.57 -35.09
CA PHE A 870 -13.99 4.56 -36.42
C PHE A 870 -14.68 3.56 -37.34
N ASN A 871 -14.90 3.95 -38.60
CA ASN A 871 -15.22 2.98 -39.63
C ASN A 871 -13.96 2.19 -39.99
N LEU A 872 -14.08 0.86 -40.10
CA LEU A 872 -12.94 -0.01 -40.43
C LEU A 872 -12.26 0.35 -41.77
N VAL A 873 -13.01 0.95 -42.71
CA VAL A 873 -12.48 1.40 -44.02
C VAL A 873 -11.48 2.56 -43.86
N ASP A 874 -11.61 3.32 -42.78
CA ASP A 874 -10.73 4.44 -42.45
C ASP A 874 -9.45 3.99 -41.73
N LEU A 875 -9.31 2.70 -41.41
CA LEU A 875 -8.14 2.13 -40.74
C LEU A 875 -7.30 1.32 -41.72
N ASP A 876 -6.05 1.73 -41.91
CA ASP A 876 -5.04 0.99 -42.66
C ASP A 876 -3.99 0.43 -41.69
N LEU A 877 -3.97 -0.90 -41.53
CA LEU A 877 -2.96 -1.58 -40.73
C LEU A 877 -1.83 -2.09 -41.64
N ILE A 878 -0.60 -1.61 -41.42
CA ILE A 878 0.58 -2.01 -42.18
C ILE A 878 1.53 -2.75 -41.23
N VAL A 879 1.91 -3.97 -41.58
CA VAL A 879 2.82 -4.81 -40.79
C VAL A 879 4.01 -5.20 -41.65
N ASP A 880 5.23 -4.85 -41.22
CA ASP A 880 6.49 -5.03 -41.98
C ASP A 880 6.39 -4.48 -43.42
N GLY A 881 5.74 -3.32 -43.59
CA GLY A 881 5.54 -2.68 -44.89
C GLY A 881 4.41 -3.27 -45.75
N LYS A 882 3.79 -4.39 -45.35
CA LYS A 882 2.62 -4.96 -46.04
C LYS A 882 1.33 -4.41 -45.42
N LYS A 883 0.49 -3.78 -46.23
CA LYS A 883 -0.87 -3.37 -45.84
C LYS A 883 -1.78 -4.59 -45.75
N LEU A 884 -2.48 -4.76 -44.63
CA LEU A 884 -3.38 -5.87 -44.36
C LEU A 884 -4.84 -5.46 -44.58
N ARG A 885 -5.65 -6.38 -45.08
CA ARG A 885 -7.11 -6.22 -45.17
C ARG A 885 -7.77 -6.86 -43.95
N SER A 886 -8.83 -6.24 -43.44
CA SER A 886 -9.70 -6.87 -42.44
C SER A 886 -10.44 -8.04 -43.08
N LYS A 887 -10.57 -9.15 -42.35
CA LYS A 887 -11.25 -10.38 -42.79
C LYS A 887 -12.63 -10.48 -42.13
N THR A 888 -12.66 -10.63 -40.81
CA THR A 888 -13.86 -10.94 -40.01
C THR A 888 -13.75 -10.32 -38.62
N SER A 889 -14.88 -10.16 -37.92
CA SER A 889 -14.91 -9.84 -36.49
C SER A 889 -15.02 -11.16 -35.70
N GLU A 890 -14.18 -11.35 -34.70
CA GLU A 890 -14.18 -12.49 -33.77
C GLU A 890 -14.39 -11.93 -32.35
N GLY A 891 -15.65 -11.90 -31.89
CA GLY A 891 -16.00 -11.24 -30.63
C GLY A 891 -15.66 -9.74 -30.65
N ASP A 892 -14.91 -9.28 -29.65
CA ASP A 892 -14.42 -7.90 -29.50
C ASP A 892 -13.15 -7.60 -30.32
N TRP A 893 -12.75 -8.51 -31.20
CA TRP A 893 -11.53 -8.37 -32.03
C TRP A 893 -11.87 -8.31 -33.52
N ILE A 894 -11.17 -7.46 -34.25
CA ILE A 894 -11.17 -7.42 -35.71
C ILE A 894 -9.95 -8.18 -36.20
N ARG A 895 -10.17 -9.26 -36.95
CA ARG A 895 -9.10 -10.08 -37.52
C ARG A 895 -8.67 -9.54 -38.89
N PHE A 896 -7.36 -9.46 -39.10
CA PHE A 896 -6.72 -9.08 -40.36
C PHE A 896 -6.08 -10.28 -41.06
N GLU A 897 -5.57 -10.05 -42.28
CA GLU A 897 -4.73 -11.01 -42.97
C GLU A 897 -3.51 -11.47 -42.16
N ASP A 898 -3.14 -12.73 -42.35
CA ASP A 898 -2.02 -13.35 -41.67
C ASP A 898 -0.69 -12.79 -42.19
N VAL A 899 0.32 -12.68 -41.30
CA VAL A 899 1.63 -12.13 -41.62
C VAL A 899 2.73 -13.14 -41.33
N ALA A 900 3.55 -13.45 -42.33
CA ALA A 900 4.75 -14.27 -42.16
C ALA A 900 5.97 -13.39 -41.88
N VAL A 901 6.65 -13.63 -40.76
CA VAL A 901 7.77 -12.80 -40.29
C VAL A 901 9.09 -13.41 -40.75
N LYS A 902 9.78 -12.76 -41.70
CA LYS A 902 10.89 -13.40 -42.42
C LYS A 902 12.30 -13.00 -41.98
N ARG A 903 12.53 -11.81 -41.38
CA ARG A 903 13.90 -11.24 -41.33
C ARG A 903 14.31 -10.43 -40.09
N LYS A 904 13.40 -10.02 -39.18
CA LYS A 904 13.74 -9.10 -38.08
C LYS A 904 13.24 -9.61 -36.72
N ALA A 905 14.02 -9.34 -35.68
CA ALA A 905 13.67 -9.63 -34.29
C ALA A 905 12.59 -8.68 -33.73
N SER A 906 12.50 -7.46 -34.27
CA SER A 906 11.39 -6.54 -34.02
C SER A 906 10.53 -6.34 -35.27
N LEU A 907 9.22 -6.26 -35.08
CA LEU A 907 8.22 -6.14 -36.13
C LEU A 907 7.55 -4.77 -36.07
N PRO A 908 7.89 -3.84 -36.99
CA PRO A 908 7.23 -2.55 -37.03
C PRO A 908 5.81 -2.71 -37.57
N ILE A 909 4.87 -2.12 -36.86
CA ILE A 909 3.46 -2.05 -37.20
C ILE A 909 3.09 -0.57 -37.31
N LEU A 910 2.32 -0.20 -38.32
CA LEU A 910 1.84 1.17 -38.51
C LEU A 910 0.33 1.13 -38.70
N LEU A 911 -0.39 1.72 -37.76
CA LEU A 911 -1.82 1.97 -37.92
C LEU A 911 -2.00 3.39 -38.47
N THR A 912 -2.52 3.50 -39.68
CA THR A 912 -2.86 4.77 -40.30
C THR A 912 -4.36 4.98 -40.27
N ILE A 913 -4.78 6.13 -39.78
CA ILE A 913 -6.19 6.54 -39.71
C ILE A 913 -6.40 7.54 -40.85
N LYS A 914 -7.37 7.30 -41.73
CA LYS A 914 -7.66 8.18 -42.88
C LYS A 914 -8.61 9.31 -42.54
N ASN A 915 -9.55 9.05 -41.64
CA ASN A 915 -10.57 10.00 -41.23
C ASN A 915 -10.85 9.85 -39.73
N PHE A 916 -10.95 10.98 -39.03
CA PHE A 916 -11.36 10.99 -37.63
C PHE A 916 -12.78 11.55 -37.52
N PRO A 917 -13.65 10.90 -36.74
CA PRO A 917 -14.95 11.48 -36.41
C PRO A 917 -14.75 12.75 -35.59
N ASN A 918 -15.37 13.85 -36.02
CA ASN A 918 -15.40 15.07 -35.24
C ASN A 918 -16.50 14.97 -34.17
N LEU A 919 -16.10 14.90 -32.90
CA LEU A 919 -16.97 14.73 -31.74
C LEU A 919 -17.81 15.96 -31.41
N THR A 920 -17.59 17.07 -32.10
CA THR A 920 -18.39 18.29 -31.91
C THR A 920 -19.66 18.35 -32.77
N GLY A 921 -19.80 17.49 -33.78
CA GLY A 921 -21.00 17.34 -34.63
C GLY A 921 -21.62 18.63 -35.18
N GLN A 922 -22.84 18.53 -35.74
CA GLN A 922 -23.70 19.67 -36.16
C GLN A 922 -24.28 20.47 -34.97
N ALA A 923 -23.84 20.21 -33.74
CA ALA A 923 -24.37 20.86 -32.55
C ALA A 923 -23.98 22.34 -32.54
N GLY A 924 -24.88 23.28 -32.86
CA GLY A 924 -24.56 24.72 -32.85
C GLY A 924 -23.91 25.20 -31.54
N TRP A 925 -23.12 26.26 -31.60
CA TRP A 925 -22.64 26.91 -30.37
C TRP A 925 -23.83 27.53 -29.62
N SER A 926 -23.85 27.38 -28.30
CA SER A 926 -24.86 27.99 -27.44
C SER A 926 -24.28 29.19 -26.69
N THR A 927 -25.09 30.23 -26.47
CA THR A 927 -24.75 31.42 -25.69
C THR A 927 -25.64 31.49 -24.44
N PRO A 928 -25.40 30.65 -23.43
CA PRO A 928 -26.20 30.70 -22.20
C PRO A 928 -26.01 32.02 -21.45
N GLU A 929 -27.10 32.59 -20.91
CA GLU A 929 -27.05 33.81 -20.08
C GLU A 929 -26.28 33.58 -18.76
N LYS A 930 -26.29 32.34 -18.23
CA LYS A 930 -25.44 31.86 -17.13
C LYS A 930 -25.09 30.38 -17.32
N VAL A 931 -23.82 30.02 -17.29
CA VAL A 931 -23.37 28.63 -17.21
C VAL A 931 -23.52 28.12 -15.76
N ASN A 932 -24.60 27.37 -15.48
CA ASN A 932 -24.73 26.54 -14.27
C ASN A 932 -24.97 25.07 -14.66
N MET A 933 -24.97 24.14 -13.69
CA MET A 933 -25.19 22.71 -13.95
C MET A 933 -26.53 22.41 -14.65
N GLU A 934 -27.57 23.22 -14.41
CA GLU A 934 -28.91 23.00 -14.98
C GLU A 934 -28.98 23.40 -16.46
N VAL A 935 -28.29 24.47 -16.85
CA VAL A 935 -28.28 24.97 -18.25
C VAL A 935 -27.50 24.01 -19.16
N ALA A 936 -26.42 23.41 -18.68
CA ALA A 936 -25.73 22.33 -19.40
C ALA A 936 -26.64 21.11 -19.65
N GLU A 937 -27.47 20.75 -18.66
CA GLU A 937 -28.43 19.64 -18.79
C GLU A 937 -29.65 19.99 -19.67
N GLN A 938 -30.07 21.25 -19.71
CA GLN A 938 -31.16 21.71 -20.59
C GLN A 938 -30.72 21.80 -22.06
N ALA A 939 -29.51 22.27 -22.33
CA ALA A 939 -28.94 22.32 -23.68
C ALA A 939 -28.77 20.92 -24.30
N GLU A 940 -28.48 19.91 -23.48
CA GLU A 940 -28.41 18.51 -23.92
C GLU A 940 -29.80 17.95 -24.30
N ARG A 941 -30.88 18.35 -23.60
CA ARG A 941 -32.25 17.90 -23.88
C ARG A 941 -32.90 18.56 -25.10
N GLN A 942 -32.47 19.77 -25.48
CA GLN A 942 -33.04 20.51 -26.62
C GLN A 942 -32.39 20.17 -27.97
N MET A 943 -31.35 19.32 -28.01
CA MET A 943 -30.54 19.04 -29.21
C MET A 943 -31.10 17.99 -30.19
N VAL A 944 -32.43 17.79 -30.22
CA VAL A 944 -33.07 16.84 -31.14
C VAL A 944 -33.92 17.62 -32.14
N GLN A 945 -33.50 17.63 -33.43
CA GLN A 945 -34.18 18.16 -34.64
C GLN A 945 -33.73 19.53 -35.19
N ASP A 946 -32.45 19.69 -35.58
CA ASP A 946 -32.12 20.70 -36.59
C ASP A 946 -31.02 20.16 -37.53
N GLU A 947 -31.41 19.75 -38.75
CA GLU A 947 -30.54 19.15 -39.79
C GLU A 947 -30.22 20.14 -40.92
N GLY A 948 -29.94 21.40 -40.57
CA GLY A 948 -29.48 22.40 -41.53
C GLY A 948 -28.00 22.27 -41.89
N PRO A 949 -27.58 22.42 -43.16
CA PRO A 949 -26.17 22.54 -43.52
C PRO A 949 -25.61 23.87 -42.97
N GLU A 950 -24.88 23.79 -41.87
CA GLU A 950 -24.37 24.95 -41.15
C GLU A 950 -23.12 25.55 -41.82
N LYS A 951 -22.98 26.87 -41.73
CA LYS A 951 -21.79 27.62 -42.21
C LYS A 951 -20.63 27.37 -41.23
N ASP A 952 -19.48 26.91 -41.74
CA ASP A 952 -18.26 26.67 -40.96
C ASP A 952 -17.71 27.88 -40.18
N LEU A 953 -18.18 29.11 -40.49
CA LEU A 953 -17.73 30.34 -39.86
C LEU A 953 -18.78 30.88 -38.90
N ILE A 954 -18.41 30.95 -37.62
CA ILE A 954 -19.27 31.50 -36.57
C ILE A 954 -18.63 32.80 -36.09
N THR A 955 -19.34 33.89 -36.34
CA THR A 955 -18.96 35.25 -35.94
C THR A 955 -19.80 35.64 -34.74
N LEU A 956 -19.16 35.95 -33.61
CA LEU A 956 -19.85 36.32 -32.39
C LEU A 956 -19.40 37.67 -31.88
N SER A 957 -20.40 38.47 -31.54
CA SER A 957 -20.31 39.79 -30.96
C SER A 957 -20.75 39.69 -29.50
N ILE A 958 -19.80 39.63 -28.57
CA ILE A 958 -20.09 39.59 -27.13
C ILE A 958 -20.36 41.02 -26.67
N ASN A 959 -21.59 41.28 -26.20
CA ASN A 959 -21.95 42.57 -25.62
C ASN A 959 -21.26 42.76 -24.25
N ASN A 960 -20.79 43.97 -23.96
CA ASN A 960 -20.00 44.29 -22.76
C ASN A 960 -20.80 44.29 -21.45
N ASP A 961 -22.15 44.22 -21.51
CA ASP A 961 -23.04 44.34 -20.35
C ASP A 961 -23.02 43.12 -19.41
N PHE A 962 -22.42 42.00 -19.85
CA PHE A 962 -22.30 40.77 -19.06
C PHE A 962 -20.87 40.62 -18.52
N LEU A 963 -20.69 40.92 -17.23
CA LEU A 963 -19.40 40.92 -16.51
C LEU A 963 -19.26 39.77 -15.49
N GLU A 964 -20.16 38.77 -15.50
CA GLU A 964 -20.00 37.58 -14.65
C GLU A 964 -19.20 36.49 -15.40
N ASP A 965 -18.31 35.76 -14.71
CA ASP A 965 -17.44 34.68 -15.23
C ASP A 965 -18.19 33.50 -15.91
N THR A 966 -19.52 33.59 -16.00
CA THR A 966 -20.42 32.53 -16.48
C THR A 966 -21.05 32.84 -17.85
N SER A 967 -20.75 33.98 -18.47
CA SER A 967 -21.22 34.31 -19.83
C SER A 967 -20.17 33.99 -20.89
N GLY A 968 -20.54 33.27 -21.96
CA GLY A 968 -19.62 32.87 -23.02
C GLY A 968 -20.24 31.93 -24.05
N LEU A 969 -19.39 31.37 -24.93
CA LEU A 969 -19.78 30.39 -25.93
C LEU A 969 -19.58 28.99 -25.39
N VAL A 970 -20.63 28.18 -25.37
CA VAL A 970 -20.53 26.78 -24.95
C VAL A 970 -20.76 25.84 -26.14
N LYS A 971 -19.82 24.91 -26.34
CA LYS A 971 -19.92 23.82 -27.31
C LYS A 971 -19.75 22.49 -26.60
N ASN A 972 -20.82 21.70 -26.54
CA ASN A 972 -20.78 20.34 -25.99
C ASN A 972 -19.97 19.40 -26.90
N ILE A 973 -19.21 18.49 -26.28
CA ILE A 973 -18.47 17.44 -26.98
C ILE A 973 -19.18 16.11 -26.71
N ARG A 974 -19.61 15.44 -27.79
CA ARG A 974 -20.31 14.16 -27.69
C ARG A 974 -19.32 13.01 -27.46
N LYS A 975 -19.80 11.93 -26.84
CA LYS A 975 -19.03 10.70 -26.60
C LYS A 975 -17.67 10.93 -25.91
N TRP A 976 -17.61 11.89 -24.99
CA TRP A 976 -16.41 12.11 -24.19
C TRP A 976 -16.27 11.01 -23.13
N MET A 977 -15.33 10.11 -23.34
CA MET A 977 -14.94 9.05 -22.41
C MET A 977 -13.75 9.47 -21.57
N GLY A 978 -13.74 9.07 -20.30
CA GLY A 978 -12.59 9.18 -19.42
C GLY A 978 -11.37 8.34 -19.86
N ASP A 979 -10.20 8.65 -19.31
CA ASP A 979 -8.89 8.04 -19.64
C ASP A 979 -8.56 7.97 -21.15
N SER A 980 -9.17 8.84 -21.95
CA SER A 980 -8.96 8.95 -23.39
C SER A 980 -8.20 10.21 -23.76
N ILE A 981 -7.47 10.17 -24.87
CA ILE A 981 -6.74 11.33 -25.39
C ILE A 981 -7.57 12.00 -26.47
N TYR A 982 -7.68 13.32 -26.39
CA TYR A 982 -8.40 14.15 -27.36
C TYR A 982 -7.46 15.19 -27.95
N THR A 983 -7.65 15.49 -29.23
CA THR A 983 -7.07 16.65 -29.89
C THR A 983 -8.18 17.65 -30.17
N ILE A 984 -7.93 18.91 -29.83
CA ILE A 984 -8.87 20.02 -30.07
C ILE A 984 -8.17 21.02 -30.98
N SER A 985 -8.83 21.35 -32.10
CA SER A 985 -8.27 22.22 -33.13
C SER A 985 -9.35 23.14 -33.69
N PHE A 986 -9.05 24.43 -33.89
CA PHE A 986 -9.92 25.37 -34.59
C PHE A 986 -9.13 26.60 -35.04
N ASP A 987 -9.62 27.30 -36.07
CA ASP A 987 -9.08 28.60 -36.44
C ASP A 987 -9.85 29.70 -35.72
N TYR A 988 -9.15 30.73 -35.26
CA TYR A 988 -9.74 31.87 -34.56
C TYR A 988 -9.19 33.24 -34.97
N LEU A 989 -10.04 34.24 -34.92
CA LEU A 989 -9.71 35.67 -35.10
C LEU A 989 -10.35 36.49 -33.97
N THR A 990 -9.54 37.12 -33.12
CA THR A 990 -10.04 37.92 -31.97
C THR A 990 -9.95 39.43 -32.15
N TYR A 991 -9.51 39.91 -33.33
CA TYR A 991 -9.26 41.33 -33.59
C TYR A 991 -8.42 42.01 -32.49
N ASN A 992 -7.41 41.30 -31.98
CA ASN A 992 -6.51 41.72 -30.90
C ASN A 992 -7.15 41.82 -29.50
N GLN A 993 -8.37 41.33 -29.31
CA GLN A 993 -9.02 41.25 -28.01
C GLN A 993 -8.67 39.93 -27.30
N ASN A 994 -8.68 39.92 -25.98
CA ASN A 994 -8.38 38.74 -25.18
C ASN A 994 -9.66 37.93 -24.90
N PHE A 995 -9.62 36.66 -25.27
CA PHE A 995 -10.61 35.66 -24.90
C PHE A 995 -9.90 34.55 -24.15
N SER A 996 -10.61 33.77 -23.35
CA SER A 996 -10.14 32.51 -22.79
C SER A 996 -10.98 31.37 -23.35
N ILE A 997 -10.35 30.22 -23.56
CA ILE A 997 -11.05 28.97 -23.84
C ILE A 997 -10.74 27.99 -22.73
N THR A 998 -11.80 27.48 -22.10
CA THR A 998 -11.75 26.50 -21.04
C THR A 998 -12.47 25.23 -21.48
N LEU A 999 -11.85 24.07 -21.34
CA LEU A 999 -12.55 22.79 -21.42
C LEU A 999 -12.98 22.38 -20.03
N TYR A 1000 -14.26 22.12 -19.87
CA TYR A 1000 -14.83 21.58 -18.65
C TYR A 1000 -15.15 20.11 -18.83
N GLU A 1001 -14.76 19.30 -17.87
CA GLU A 1001 -15.19 17.90 -17.76
C GLU A 1001 -16.21 17.75 -16.66
N LYS A 1002 -17.27 16.99 -16.95
CA LYS A 1002 -18.28 16.55 -15.98
C LYS A 1002 -18.00 15.10 -15.63
N GLY A 1003 -17.95 14.81 -14.33
CA GLY A 1003 -17.72 13.46 -13.82
C GLY A 1003 -18.32 13.25 -12.42
N GLY A 1004 -18.22 12.01 -11.95
CA GLY A 1004 -18.70 11.58 -10.63
C GLY A 1004 -20.06 10.87 -10.65
N SER A 1005 -20.23 9.87 -9.79
CA SER A 1005 -21.48 9.12 -9.65
C SER A 1005 -22.46 9.78 -8.66
N GLY A 1006 -23.76 9.64 -8.95
CA GLY A 1006 -24.83 10.04 -8.04
C GLY A 1006 -24.88 11.53 -7.70
N LYS A 1007 -24.92 11.86 -6.40
CA LYS A 1007 -25.05 13.24 -5.90
C LYS A 1007 -23.77 14.08 -5.97
N ASN A 1008 -22.62 13.46 -6.31
CA ASN A 1008 -21.32 14.11 -6.35
C ASN A 1008 -20.88 14.49 -7.77
N ARG A 1009 -21.83 14.88 -8.63
CA ARG A 1009 -21.49 15.45 -9.94
C ARG A 1009 -20.76 16.76 -9.74
N TYR A 1010 -19.60 16.89 -10.37
CA TYR A 1010 -18.83 18.13 -10.36
C TYR A 1010 -18.44 18.49 -11.79
N ILE A 1011 -18.04 19.75 -11.96
CA ILE A 1011 -17.46 20.28 -13.19
C ILE A 1011 -16.06 20.75 -12.84
N VAL A 1012 -15.04 20.30 -13.58
CA VAL A 1012 -13.65 20.70 -13.37
C VAL A 1012 -13.03 21.10 -14.70
N ASP A 1013 -12.28 22.19 -14.67
CA ASP A 1013 -11.51 22.71 -15.80
C ASP A 1013 -10.38 21.72 -16.13
N ALA A 1014 -10.47 21.07 -17.29
CA ALA A 1014 -9.42 20.20 -17.82
C ALA A 1014 -8.27 21.01 -18.43
N PHE A 1015 -8.55 22.15 -19.05
CA PHE A 1015 -7.54 23.16 -19.42
C PHE A 1015 -8.17 24.55 -19.59
N ASN A 1016 -7.36 25.61 -19.49
CA ASN A 1016 -7.71 26.99 -19.80
C ASN A 1016 -6.57 27.65 -20.58
N GLU A 1017 -6.84 28.26 -21.73
CA GLU A 1017 -5.83 28.96 -22.56
C GLU A 1017 -6.38 30.30 -23.09
N ALA A 1018 -5.55 31.35 -23.08
CA ALA A 1018 -5.93 32.66 -23.60
C ALA A 1018 -5.73 32.76 -25.12
N LEU A 1019 -6.74 33.27 -25.83
CA LEU A 1019 -6.78 33.50 -27.27
C LEU A 1019 -6.63 34.99 -27.59
N GLN A 1020 -5.64 35.33 -28.42
CA GLN A 1020 -5.46 36.69 -28.95
C GLN A 1020 -4.83 36.68 -30.35
N SER A 1021 -5.48 37.30 -31.33
CA SER A 1021 -5.00 37.33 -32.71
C SER A 1021 -5.49 38.54 -33.51
N LYS A 1022 -4.60 39.12 -34.34
CA LYS A 1022 -4.92 40.15 -35.35
C LYS A 1022 -5.24 39.57 -36.73
N LYS A 1023 -4.84 38.33 -36.96
CA LYS A 1023 -5.03 37.53 -38.17
C LYS A 1023 -5.50 36.16 -37.75
N TRP A 1024 -6.12 35.42 -38.66
CA TRP A 1024 -6.48 34.02 -38.41
C TRP A 1024 -5.28 33.25 -37.86
N LYS A 1025 -5.47 32.62 -36.71
CA LYS A 1025 -4.52 31.72 -36.08
C LYS A 1025 -5.20 30.39 -35.83
N ARG A 1026 -4.46 29.30 -35.92
CA ARG A 1026 -4.95 27.98 -35.55
C ARG A 1026 -4.61 27.70 -34.09
N PHE A 1027 -5.63 27.33 -33.31
CA PHE A 1027 -5.50 26.74 -31.99
C PHE A 1027 -5.39 25.23 -32.13
N ASN A 1028 -4.46 24.61 -31.40
CA ASN A 1028 -4.28 23.16 -31.34
C ASN A 1028 -3.85 22.78 -29.92
N THR A 1029 -4.55 21.82 -29.30
CA THR A 1029 -4.14 21.25 -28.01
C THR A 1029 -4.46 19.76 -27.94
N VAL A 1030 -3.77 19.06 -27.04
CA VAL A 1030 -3.97 17.63 -26.76
C VAL A 1030 -4.30 17.48 -25.28
N ILE A 1031 -5.32 16.69 -24.95
CA ILE A 1031 -5.91 16.61 -23.61
C ILE A 1031 -6.09 15.13 -23.26
N LEU A 1032 -5.71 14.73 -22.06
CA LEU A 1032 -6.12 13.46 -21.47
C LEU A 1032 -7.30 13.75 -20.57
N SER A 1033 -8.42 13.12 -20.88
CA SER A 1033 -9.59 13.22 -20.04
C SER A 1033 -9.36 12.54 -18.69
N ARG A 1034 -10.00 13.03 -17.64
CA ARG A 1034 -9.99 12.34 -16.35
C ARG A 1034 -10.61 10.95 -16.42
N SER A 1035 -10.16 10.03 -15.59
CA SER A 1035 -10.66 8.64 -15.53
C SER A 1035 -12.16 8.53 -15.22
N ASP A 1036 -12.73 9.53 -14.56
CA ASP A 1036 -14.13 9.62 -14.17
C ASP A 1036 -14.95 10.63 -14.99
N ALA A 1037 -14.39 11.16 -16.07
CA ALA A 1037 -15.13 12.03 -16.99
C ALA A 1037 -16.16 11.24 -17.80
N GLU A 1038 -17.38 11.77 -17.87
CA GLU A 1038 -18.52 11.20 -18.61
C GLU A 1038 -18.95 12.09 -19.78
N SER A 1039 -18.71 13.39 -19.68
CA SER A 1039 -19.02 14.37 -20.72
C SER A 1039 -18.07 15.58 -20.61
N ALA A 1040 -17.97 16.37 -21.67
CA ALA A 1040 -17.18 17.59 -21.66
C ALA A 1040 -17.77 18.68 -22.57
N PHE A 1041 -17.42 19.93 -22.29
CA PHE A 1041 -17.79 21.05 -23.14
C PHE A 1041 -16.70 22.12 -23.17
N LEU A 1042 -16.56 22.77 -24.33
CA LEU A 1042 -15.70 23.94 -24.51
C LEU A 1042 -16.48 25.20 -24.15
N HIS A 1043 -15.86 26.06 -23.37
CA HIS A 1043 -16.38 27.35 -22.97
C HIS A 1043 -15.42 28.45 -23.41
N VAL A 1044 -15.85 29.35 -24.29
CA VAL A 1044 -15.06 30.51 -24.70
C VAL A 1044 -15.63 31.74 -24.02
N THR A 1045 -14.86 32.36 -23.13
CA THR A 1045 -15.27 33.56 -22.42
C THR A 1045 -14.40 34.74 -22.80
N LYS A 1046 -14.90 35.94 -22.53
CA LYS A 1046 -14.08 37.14 -22.60
C LYS A 1046 -13.13 37.12 -21.41
N ASP A 1047 -11.84 37.30 -21.67
CA ASP A 1047 -10.85 37.43 -20.60
C ASP A 1047 -11.12 38.77 -19.88
N GLN A 1048 -11.52 38.76 -18.60
CA GLN A 1048 -11.81 39.98 -17.80
C GLN A 1048 -10.60 40.91 -17.62
N ASP A 1049 -9.47 40.39 -18.02
CA ASP A 1049 -8.10 40.80 -17.81
C ASP A 1049 -7.61 41.91 -18.77
N ASP A 1050 -8.45 42.40 -19.68
CA ASP A 1050 -8.13 43.61 -20.43
C ASP A 1050 -8.10 44.82 -19.48
N ILE A 1051 -6.94 45.50 -19.37
CA ILE A 1051 -6.87 46.81 -18.72
C ILE A 1051 -7.90 47.69 -19.44
N PRO A 1052 -8.95 48.19 -18.76
CA PRO A 1052 -9.97 48.99 -19.41
C PRO A 1052 -9.30 50.26 -19.93
N ASP A 1053 -9.14 50.36 -21.24
CA ASP A 1053 -8.90 51.65 -21.86
C ASP A 1053 -10.23 52.41 -21.72
N GLN A 1054 -10.25 53.48 -20.93
CA GLN A 1054 -11.46 54.24 -20.61
C GLN A 1054 -12.22 54.72 -21.87
N ASN A 1055 -11.57 54.75 -23.04
CA ASN A 1055 -12.16 55.12 -24.32
C ASN A 1055 -12.76 53.94 -25.13
N SER A 1056 -12.71 52.70 -24.63
CA SER A 1056 -13.11 51.49 -25.38
C SER A 1056 -14.45 50.85 -24.96
N ILE A 1057 -15.21 51.54 -24.11
CA ILE A 1057 -16.43 51.01 -23.47
C ILE A 1057 -17.53 50.61 -24.49
N ASN A 1058 -17.54 51.20 -25.70
CA ASN A 1058 -18.56 50.93 -26.73
C ASN A 1058 -18.14 49.97 -27.85
N ASN A 1059 -16.95 49.36 -27.81
CA ASN A 1059 -16.55 48.41 -28.85
C ASN A 1059 -17.05 47.01 -28.50
N VAL A 1060 -18.07 46.56 -29.24
CA VAL A 1060 -18.52 45.17 -29.30
C VAL A 1060 -17.28 44.29 -29.52
N LYS A 1061 -17.05 43.36 -28.58
CA LYS A 1061 -15.91 42.46 -28.67
C LYS A 1061 -16.27 41.30 -29.57
N LYS A 1062 -15.48 41.08 -30.62
CA LYS A 1062 -15.79 40.14 -31.69
C LYS A 1062 -14.76 39.01 -31.71
N ILE A 1063 -15.23 37.77 -31.68
CA ILE A 1063 -14.42 36.58 -31.97
C ILE A 1063 -15.06 35.82 -33.13
N GLU A 1064 -14.23 35.36 -34.05
CA GLU A 1064 -14.65 34.43 -35.09
C GLU A 1064 -13.93 33.10 -34.90
N ILE A 1065 -14.68 32.00 -34.91
CA ILE A 1065 -14.17 30.64 -34.82
C ILE A 1065 -14.67 29.84 -36.02
N LYS A 1066 -13.79 29.03 -36.61
CA LYS A 1066 -14.14 28.08 -37.67
C LYS A 1066 -13.32 26.81 -37.59
N ASN A 1067 -13.73 25.78 -38.34
CA ASN A 1067 -13.00 24.51 -38.44
C ASN A 1067 -12.78 23.83 -37.08
N LEU A 1068 -13.76 23.92 -36.16
CA LEU A 1068 -13.67 23.26 -34.87
C LEU A 1068 -13.70 21.75 -35.04
N SER A 1069 -12.65 21.10 -34.57
CA SER A 1069 -12.45 19.67 -34.60
C SER A 1069 -12.05 19.19 -33.22
N VAL A 1070 -12.88 18.34 -32.62
CA VAL A 1070 -12.50 17.57 -31.43
C VAL A 1070 -12.46 16.12 -31.83
N ILE A 1071 -11.29 15.51 -31.71
CA ILE A 1071 -11.02 14.16 -32.18
C ILE A 1071 -10.50 13.35 -31.00
N ARG A 1072 -11.09 12.17 -30.76
CA ARG A 1072 -10.49 11.17 -29.86
C ARG A 1072 -9.36 10.46 -30.60
N VAL A 1073 -8.16 10.49 -30.03
CA VAL A 1073 -7.02 9.72 -30.53
C VAL A 1073 -7.16 8.29 -30.03
N PRO A 1074 -7.34 7.30 -30.91
CA PRO A 1074 -7.54 5.93 -30.49
C PRO A 1074 -6.21 5.34 -30.07
N ASN A 1075 -6.23 4.48 -29.04
CA ASN A 1075 -5.06 3.72 -28.61
C ASN A 1075 -5.31 2.21 -28.75
N PRO A 1076 -5.62 1.72 -29.96
CA PRO A 1076 -6.11 0.37 -30.06
C PRO A 1076 -5.03 -0.63 -29.75
N ARG A 1077 -5.41 -1.66 -28.98
CA ARG A 1077 -4.56 -2.80 -28.72
C ARG A 1077 -4.49 -3.65 -29.99
N ILE A 1078 -3.26 -3.97 -30.39
CA ILE A 1078 -2.97 -4.84 -31.52
C ILE A 1078 -2.31 -6.09 -30.97
N VAL A 1079 -2.91 -7.25 -31.19
CA VAL A 1079 -2.40 -8.53 -30.72
C VAL A 1079 -2.06 -9.40 -31.91
N LEU A 1080 -0.86 -9.98 -31.90
CA LEU A 1080 -0.44 -11.00 -32.86
C LEU A 1080 -0.49 -12.36 -32.19
N LYS A 1081 -1.22 -13.29 -32.77
CA LYS A 1081 -1.30 -14.67 -32.31
C LYS A 1081 -0.57 -15.56 -33.30
N ASN A 1082 0.43 -16.31 -32.84
CA ASN A 1082 1.16 -17.24 -33.71
C ASN A 1082 0.23 -18.34 -34.23
N ILE A 1083 0.30 -18.60 -35.54
CA ILE A 1083 -0.36 -19.71 -36.21
C ILE A 1083 0.57 -20.91 -36.11
N ASP A 1084 0.64 -21.50 -34.93
CA ASP A 1084 1.31 -22.78 -34.79
C ASP A 1084 0.28 -23.90 -35.02
N ARG A 1085 0.64 -24.83 -35.90
CA ARG A 1085 -0.13 -26.06 -36.16
C ARG A 1085 0.43 -27.20 -35.32
N SER A 1086 0.86 -26.91 -34.09
CA SER A 1086 1.31 -27.94 -33.18
C SER A 1086 0.19 -28.98 -33.01
N LYS A 1087 0.58 -30.24 -33.06
CA LYS A 1087 -0.32 -31.37 -32.89
C LYS A 1087 -0.99 -31.23 -31.53
N GLU A 1088 -2.32 -31.40 -31.48
CA GLU A 1088 -3.03 -31.44 -30.20
C GLU A 1088 -2.35 -32.46 -29.29
N THR A 1089 -1.80 -31.97 -28.18
CA THR A 1089 -1.13 -32.82 -27.18
C THR A 1089 -2.20 -33.51 -26.35
N LEU A 1090 -1.96 -34.80 -26.05
CA LEU A 1090 -2.82 -35.54 -25.14
C LEU A 1090 -2.56 -35.03 -23.71
N VAL A 1091 -3.57 -34.36 -23.16
CA VAL A 1091 -3.52 -33.82 -21.81
C VAL A 1091 -3.73 -34.95 -20.81
N PRO A 1092 -2.81 -35.18 -19.86
CA PRO A 1092 -2.98 -36.24 -18.90
C PRO A 1092 -4.11 -35.95 -17.91
N GLN A 1093 -4.74 -37.01 -17.41
CA GLN A 1093 -5.67 -36.89 -16.30
C GLN A 1093 -4.90 -36.65 -15.00
N ILE A 1094 -5.38 -35.68 -14.21
CA ILE A 1094 -4.80 -35.29 -12.93
C ILE A 1094 -5.72 -35.72 -11.79
N ILE A 1095 -5.22 -36.54 -10.87
CA ILE A 1095 -5.93 -36.92 -9.64
C ILE A 1095 -5.13 -36.39 -8.47
N PHE A 1096 -5.63 -35.39 -7.74
CA PHE A 1096 -4.88 -34.81 -6.62
C PHE A 1096 -5.56 -35.04 -5.28
N THR A 1097 -4.75 -35.20 -4.25
CA THR A 1097 -5.19 -35.33 -2.86
C THR A 1097 -4.39 -34.39 -1.98
N LYS A 1098 -5.07 -33.43 -1.35
CA LYS A 1098 -4.48 -32.59 -0.32
C LYS A 1098 -4.17 -33.42 0.93
N ILE A 1099 -2.90 -33.57 1.24
CA ILE A 1099 -2.44 -34.17 2.50
C ILE A 1099 -2.59 -33.14 3.63
N ASN A 1100 -2.13 -31.92 3.36
CA ASN A 1100 -2.34 -30.73 4.18
C ASN A 1100 -2.11 -29.46 3.34
N LYS A 1101 -2.12 -28.27 3.94
CA LYS A 1101 -1.99 -27.00 3.21
C LYS A 1101 -0.69 -26.82 2.45
N THR A 1102 0.38 -27.49 2.86
CA THR A 1102 1.72 -27.38 2.29
C THR A 1102 2.14 -28.60 1.49
N LYS A 1103 1.25 -29.59 1.30
CA LYS A 1103 1.58 -30.87 0.66
C LYS A 1103 0.40 -31.50 -0.07
N TYR A 1104 0.62 -31.81 -1.34
CA TYR A 1104 -0.32 -32.48 -2.23
C TYR A 1104 0.31 -33.74 -2.81
N LYS A 1105 -0.49 -34.79 -2.95
CA LYS A 1105 -0.15 -35.96 -3.75
C LYS A 1105 -0.92 -35.87 -5.06
N VAL A 1106 -0.25 -36.06 -6.18
CA VAL A 1106 -0.83 -35.91 -7.52
C VAL A 1106 -0.52 -37.17 -8.33
N ALA A 1107 -1.54 -37.94 -8.67
CA ALA A 1107 -1.40 -39.01 -9.65
C ALA A 1107 -1.69 -38.46 -11.05
N VAL A 1108 -0.79 -38.74 -11.97
CA VAL A 1108 -0.87 -38.34 -13.38
C VAL A 1108 -1.10 -39.60 -14.19
N ARG A 1109 -2.08 -39.58 -15.09
CA ARG A 1109 -2.45 -40.72 -15.93
C ARG A 1109 -2.42 -40.36 -17.41
N GLY A 1110 -1.85 -41.24 -18.25
CA GLY A 1110 -1.82 -41.07 -19.70
C GLY A 1110 -0.92 -39.94 -20.20
N ALA A 1111 0.14 -39.58 -19.48
CA ALA A 1111 1.09 -38.53 -19.87
C ALA A 1111 2.04 -39.02 -20.98
N LYS A 1112 1.58 -38.96 -22.24
CA LYS A 1112 2.37 -39.34 -23.42
C LYS A 1112 3.17 -38.18 -24.00
N ASP A 1113 2.63 -36.97 -23.90
CA ASP A 1113 3.22 -35.74 -24.42
C ASP A 1113 3.70 -34.84 -23.26
N PRO A 1114 4.66 -33.92 -23.50
CA PRO A 1114 5.00 -32.89 -22.54
C PRO A 1114 3.79 -32.02 -22.15
N TYR A 1115 3.71 -31.63 -20.88
CA TYR A 1115 2.61 -30.81 -20.38
C TYR A 1115 3.04 -29.88 -19.25
N ALA A 1116 2.26 -28.83 -19.00
CA ALA A 1116 2.46 -27.93 -17.87
C ALA A 1116 1.51 -28.29 -16.72
N LEU A 1117 2.06 -28.66 -15.57
CA LEU A 1117 1.30 -28.88 -14.33
C LEU A 1117 1.20 -27.57 -13.56
N VAL A 1118 -0.01 -27.07 -13.33
CA VAL A 1118 -0.27 -25.80 -12.64
C VAL A 1118 -0.78 -26.06 -11.22
N LEU A 1119 -0.28 -25.27 -10.26
CA LEU A 1119 -0.79 -25.13 -8.89
C LEU A 1119 -1.24 -23.68 -8.67
N SER A 1120 -2.53 -23.47 -8.46
CA SER A 1120 -3.21 -22.17 -8.31
C SER A 1120 -2.99 -21.51 -6.94
N GLU A 1121 -1.75 -21.54 -6.43
CA GLU A 1121 -1.24 -20.82 -5.27
C GLU A 1121 -0.23 -19.77 -5.72
N LYS A 1122 -0.03 -18.70 -4.94
CA LYS A 1122 0.93 -17.65 -5.24
C LYS A 1122 2.31 -18.25 -5.50
N PHE A 1123 2.94 -17.79 -6.57
CA PHE A 1123 4.21 -18.30 -7.04
C PHE A 1123 5.23 -18.15 -5.93
N ASN A 1124 5.85 -19.27 -5.60
CA ASN A 1124 6.89 -19.31 -4.61
C ASN A 1124 7.89 -20.39 -5.00
N ALA A 1125 9.14 -19.98 -5.21
CA ALA A 1125 10.24 -20.88 -5.57
C ALA A 1125 10.50 -22.01 -4.56
N LYS A 1126 9.85 -22.01 -3.39
CA LYS A 1126 9.92 -23.05 -2.36
C LYS A 1126 8.89 -24.16 -2.52
N TRP A 1127 7.88 -24.00 -3.37
CA TRP A 1127 7.08 -25.13 -3.85
C TRP A 1127 7.95 -26.02 -4.74
N LYS A 1128 7.93 -27.33 -4.48
CA LYS A 1128 8.80 -28.30 -5.15
C LYS A 1128 8.05 -29.58 -5.49
N ILE A 1129 8.46 -30.24 -6.57
CA ILE A 1129 7.96 -31.57 -6.96
C ILE A 1129 8.97 -32.65 -6.57
N PHE A 1130 8.47 -33.76 -6.05
CA PHE A 1130 9.25 -34.96 -5.74
C PHE A 1130 8.59 -36.20 -6.33
N LEU A 1131 9.40 -37.19 -6.72
CA LEU A 1131 8.92 -38.53 -7.05
C LEU A 1131 8.79 -39.36 -5.76
N PRO A 1132 7.71 -40.13 -5.57
CA PRO A 1132 7.60 -41.03 -4.44
C PRO A 1132 8.72 -42.09 -4.48
N ASN A 1133 9.08 -42.61 -3.31
CA ASN A 1133 10.09 -43.67 -3.14
C ASN A 1133 11.55 -43.29 -3.47
N GLY A 1134 11.89 -41.99 -3.56
CA GLY A 1134 13.27 -41.54 -3.39
C GLY A 1134 14.25 -41.96 -4.49
N VAL A 1135 13.79 -42.07 -5.73
CA VAL A 1135 14.65 -42.36 -6.90
C VAL A 1135 15.85 -41.38 -7.00
N ASN A 1136 15.71 -40.17 -6.43
CA ASN A 1136 16.73 -39.14 -6.33
C ASN A 1136 17.15 -38.88 -4.87
N GLU A 1137 17.80 -39.86 -4.24
CA GLU A 1137 18.36 -39.66 -2.90
C GLU A 1137 19.48 -38.61 -2.92
N ALA A 1138 19.34 -37.57 -2.10
CA ALA A 1138 20.37 -36.55 -1.99
C ALA A 1138 21.63 -37.16 -1.36
N LYS A 1139 22.74 -37.16 -2.11
CA LYS A 1139 24.07 -37.59 -1.62
C LYS A 1139 24.70 -36.61 -0.63
N THR A 1140 24.05 -35.49 -0.37
CA THR A 1140 24.56 -34.43 0.50
C THR A 1140 24.39 -34.78 1.99
N LEU A 1141 25.27 -34.23 2.84
CA LEU A 1141 25.18 -34.38 4.31
C LEU A 1141 23.80 -33.94 4.86
N LYS A 1142 23.23 -32.87 4.28
CA LYS A 1142 21.88 -32.39 4.61
C LYS A 1142 20.82 -33.46 4.31
N GLY A 1143 20.95 -34.15 3.17
CA GLY A 1143 20.08 -35.28 2.80
C GLY A 1143 20.18 -36.44 3.79
N LEU A 1144 21.39 -36.80 4.21
CA LEU A 1144 21.61 -37.87 5.19
C LEU A 1144 21.00 -37.53 6.57
N ILE A 1145 21.21 -36.32 7.07
CA ILE A 1145 20.61 -35.86 8.34
C ILE A 1145 19.08 -35.88 8.26
N SER A 1146 18.52 -35.35 7.16
CA SER A 1146 17.08 -35.29 6.95
C SER A 1146 16.44 -36.68 6.92
N ARG A 1147 17.09 -37.66 6.27
CA ARG A 1147 16.64 -39.06 6.27
C ARG A 1147 16.67 -39.70 7.65
N THR A 1148 17.76 -39.53 8.39
CA THR A 1148 17.88 -40.06 9.75
C THR A 1148 16.79 -39.50 10.66
N LEU A 1149 16.53 -38.18 10.58
CA LEU A 1149 15.44 -37.55 11.30
C LEU A 1149 14.07 -38.10 10.88
N GLY A 1150 13.80 -38.23 9.57
CA GLY A 1150 12.55 -38.80 9.08
C GLY A 1150 12.30 -40.23 9.58
N LYS A 1151 13.34 -41.07 9.63
CA LYS A 1151 13.27 -42.43 10.20
C LYS A 1151 12.98 -42.42 11.70
N ILE A 1152 13.62 -41.54 12.47
CA ILE A 1152 13.37 -41.40 13.91
C ILE A 1152 11.92 -40.98 14.15
N ILE A 1153 11.44 -39.95 13.46
CA ILE A 1153 10.09 -39.41 13.65
C ILE A 1153 9.02 -40.43 13.24
N SER A 1154 9.18 -41.07 12.09
CA SER A 1154 8.24 -42.10 11.64
C SER A 1154 8.19 -43.29 12.62
N SER A 1155 9.33 -43.67 13.20
CA SER A 1155 9.37 -44.71 14.24
C SER A 1155 8.62 -44.27 15.52
N ILE A 1156 8.78 -43.02 15.95
CA ILE A 1156 8.05 -42.45 17.11
C ILE A 1156 6.54 -42.42 16.83
N LEU A 1157 6.13 -42.00 15.63
CA LEU A 1157 4.73 -41.94 15.24
C LEU A 1157 4.08 -43.34 15.19
N ARG A 1158 4.79 -44.33 14.64
CA ARG A 1158 4.36 -45.74 14.63
C ARG A 1158 4.23 -46.32 16.04
N ALA A 1159 5.22 -46.10 16.90
CA ALA A 1159 5.27 -46.69 18.23
C ALA A 1159 4.11 -46.24 19.15
N LYS A 1160 3.53 -45.06 18.92
CA LYS A 1160 2.46 -44.53 19.77
C LYS A 1160 1.04 -44.85 19.30
N ASN A 1161 0.84 -45.60 18.20
CA ASN A 1161 -0.46 -45.74 17.54
C ASN A 1161 -1.16 -44.38 17.31
N ILE A 1162 -0.40 -43.29 17.23
CA ILE A 1162 -0.93 -41.95 16.92
C ILE A 1162 -1.31 -41.88 15.43
N VAL A 1163 -0.83 -42.83 14.64
CA VAL A 1163 -1.14 -43.00 13.23
C VAL A 1163 -2.42 -43.82 13.10
N ILE A 1164 -3.52 -43.14 12.80
CA ILE A 1164 -4.69 -43.79 12.19
C ILE A 1164 -4.26 -44.15 10.77
N SER A 1165 -4.09 -45.45 10.49
CA SER A 1165 -3.83 -45.95 9.14
C SER A 1165 -4.97 -45.52 8.22
N SER A 1166 -4.73 -44.47 7.43
CA SER A 1166 -5.65 -44.09 6.35
C SER A 1166 -5.24 -44.83 5.09
N GLU A 1167 -5.66 -46.09 4.99
CA GLU A 1167 -6.02 -46.61 3.67
C GLU A 1167 -7.15 -45.70 3.18
N ALA A 1168 -6.77 -44.71 2.37
CA ALA A 1168 -7.73 -43.87 1.70
C ALA A 1168 -8.49 -44.80 0.75
N ASN A 1169 -9.75 -45.11 1.06
CA ASN A 1169 -10.67 -45.61 0.05
C ASN A 1169 -10.55 -44.69 -1.16
N LYS A 1170 -10.39 -45.26 -2.36
CA LYS A 1170 -10.19 -44.53 -3.62
C LYS A 1170 -11.45 -43.76 -4.07
N GLU A 1171 -12.34 -43.39 -3.16
CA GLU A 1171 -13.53 -42.62 -3.50
C GLU A 1171 -13.13 -41.21 -3.94
N SER A 1172 -13.50 -40.86 -5.17
CA SER A 1172 -13.39 -39.51 -5.71
C SER A 1172 -14.40 -38.60 -5.00
N LEU A 1173 -13.95 -37.45 -4.50
CA LEU A 1173 -14.85 -36.47 -3.89
C LEU A 1173 -15.67 -35.74 -4.98
N THR A 1174 -15.00 -35.38 -6.07
CA THR A 1174 -15.57 -34.63 -7.20
C THR A 1174 -14.63 -34.71 -8.41
N SER A 1175 -15.17 -34.49 -9.61
CA SER A 1175 -14.48 -34.54 -10.89
C SER A 1175 -14.81 -33.31 -11.73
N TYR A 1176 -13.83 -32.78 -12.44
CA TYR A 1176 -13.93 -31.57 -13.25
C TYR A 1176 -13.54 -31.87 -14.70
N PHE A 1177 -14.03 -31.06 -15.64
CA PHE A 1177 -13.67 -31.13 -17.06
C PHE A 1177 -13.76 -32.55 -17.64
N ASN A 1178 -14.94 -33.18 -17.52
CA ASN A 1178 -15.18 -34.54 -18.03
C ASN A 1178 -14.21 -35.60 -17.46
N ASN A 1179 -13.88 -35.49 -16.16
CA ASN A 1179 -12.92 -36.33 -15.44
C ASN A 1179 -11.44 -36.09 -15.79
N ASP A 1180 -11.09 -35.05 -16.54
CA ASP A 1180 -9.67 -34.70 -16.75
C ASP A 1180 -8.97 -34.33 -15.43
N VAL A 1181 -9.72 -33.80 -14.46
CA VAL A 1181 -9.21 -33.50 -13.11
C VAL A 1181 -10.12 -34.12 -12.06
N VAL A 1182 -9.56 -34.88 -11.11
CA VAL A 1182 -10.30 -35.55 -10.03
C VAL A 1182 -9.71 -35.18 -8.68
N GLU A 1183 -10.57 -34.76 -7.76
CA GLU A 1183 -10.20 -34.45 -6.38
C GLU A 1183 -10.42 -35.69 -5.50
N GLY A 1184 -9.35 -36.22 -4.91
CA GLY A 1184 -9.39 -37.34 -3.97
C GLY A 1184 -9.59 -36.90 -2.52
N MET A 1185 -10.02 -37.82 -1.65
CA MET A 1185 -10.29 -37.54 -0.23
C MET A 1185 -9.11 -36.93 0.53
N HIS A 1186 -9.32 -35.75 1.11
CA HIS A 1186 -8.29 -35.03 1.85
C HIS A 1186 -8.06 -35.58 3.25
N LYS A 1187 -6.79 -35.54 3.70
CA LYS A 1187 -6.41 -36.00 5.04
C LYS A 1187 -6.37 -34.86 6.07
N ASN A 1188 -5.91 -33.67 5.67
CA ASN A 1188 -5.70 -32.49 6.53
C ASN A 1188 -4.98 -32.81 7.86
N ILE A 1189 -3.96 -33.66 7.80
CA ILE A 1189 -3.20 -34.11 8.99
C ILE A 1189 -1.95 -33.23 9.14
N PHE A 1190 -1.70 -32.74 10.35
CA PHE A 1190 -0.51 -31.95 10.66
C PHE A 1190 0.77 -32.80 10.67
N LEU A 1191 0.74 -33.97 11.32
CA LEU A 1191 1.85 -34.93 11.34
C LEU A 1191 1.34 -36.32 10.99
N ASP A 1192 1.79 -36.83 9.85
CA ASP A 1192 1.53 -38.19 9.36
C ASP A 1192 2.83 -38.82 8.85
N GLN A 1193 2.88 -40.14 8.65
CA GLN A 1193 4.02 -40.81 8.03
C GLN A 1193 4.37 -40.19 6.67
N SER A 1194 3.37 -39.79 5.87
CA SER A 1194 3.56 -39.12 4.58
C SER A 1194 4.20 -37.73 4.72
N THR A 1195 4.14 -37.10 5.91
CA THR A 1195 4.72 -35.76 6.12
C THR A 1195 6.22 -35.76 5.89
N PHE A 1196 6.92 -36.84 6.21
CA PHE A 1196 8.37 -36.95 6.13
C PHE A 1196 8.87 -37.73 4.90
N GLU A 1197 7.99 -38.13 3.99
CA GLU A 1197 8.34 -38.99 2.85
C GLU A 1197 9.40 -38.37 1.93
N THR A 1198 9.40 -37.05 1.78
CA THR A 1198 10.29 -36.29 0.89
C THR A 1198 11.53 -35.74 1.60
N PHE A 1199 11.79 -36.16 2.86
CA PHE A 1199 12.96 -35.72 3.62
C PHE A 1199 14.23 -36.34 3.04
N GLY A 1200 15.16 -35.49 2.62
CA GLY A 1200 16.43 -35.90 2.00
C GLY A 1200 16.33 -36.35 0.54
N GLN A 1201 15.20 -36.07 -0.12
CA GLN A 1201 15.08 -36.20 -1.57
C GLN A 1201 15.41 -34.87 -2.24
N ASP A 1202 16.07 -34.92 -3.39
CA ASP A 1202 16.26 -33.74 -4.24
C ASP A 1202 14.97 -33.46 -5.05
N PRO A 1203 14.56 -32.18 -5.19
CA PRO A 1203 13.41 -31.84 -6.01
C PRO A 1203 13.71 -32.13 -7.48
N ILE A 1204 12.69 -32.55 -8.22
CA ILE A 1204 12.76 -32.62 -9.68
C ILE A 1204 12.22 -31.33 -10.28
N LEU A 1205 12.61 -31.03 -11.52
CA LEU A 1205 11.98 -29.96 -12.33
C LEU A 1205 12.19 -28.53 -11.79
N ASP A 1206 13.21 -28.28 -10.96
CA ASP A 1206 13.51 -26.94 -10.44
C ASP A 1206 13.86 -25.91 -11.53
N LYS A 1207 14.39 -26.38 -12.66
CA LYS A 1207 14.71 -25.54 -13.82
C LYS A 1207 13.48 -25.17 -14.66
N THR A 1208 12.40 -25.93 -14.52
CA THR A 1208 11.13 -25.74 -15.22
C THR A 1208 10.01 -25.31 -14.28
N HIS A 1209 10.34 -24.91 -13.05
CA HIS A 1209 9.42 -24.27 -12.11
C HIS A 1209 9.30 -22.77 -12.42
N LEU A 1210 8.15 -22.37 -12.95
CA LEU A 1210 7.94 -21.07 -13.56
C LEU A 1210 6.66 -20.42 -13.00
N PRO A 1211 6.62 -19.08 -12.88
CA PRO A 1211 5.37 -18.38 -12.63
C PRO A 1211 4.46 -18.52 -13.86
N VAL A 1212 3.15 -18.69 -13.63
CA VAL A 1212 2.15 -18.77 -14.69
C VAL A 1212 0.92 -17.97 -14.31
N ASN A 1213 0.18 -17.45 -15.28
CA ASN A 1213 -1.09 -16.75 -15.08
C ASN A 1213 -0.99 -15.58 -14.07
N GLY A 1214 0.15 -14.91 -14.01
CA GLY A 1214 0.42 -13.73 -13.17
C GLY A 1214 0.67 -14.01 -11.69
N TYR A 1215 0.30 -15.20 -11.20
CA TYR A 1215 0.48 -15.53 -9.79
C TYR A 1215 0.68 -17.01 -9.50
N ALA A 1216 0.33 -17.95 -10.36
CA ALA A 1216 0.32 -19.38 -10.02
C ALA A 1216 1.71 -20.03 -10.18
N ASN A 1217 1.88 -21.23 -9.62
CA ASN A 1217 3.08 -22.05 -9.82
C ASN A 1217 2.86 -23.02 -11.00
N SER A 1218 3.87 -23.22 -11.83
CA SER A 1218 3.82 -24.21 -12.92
C SER A 1218 5.12 -25.00 -13.04
N TRP A 1219 5.01 -26.27 -13.43
CA TRP A 1219 6.15 -27.11 -13.82
C TRP A 1219 5.91 -27.68 -15.21
N TYR A 1220 6.86 -27.46 -16.12
CA TYR A 1220 6.85 -28.16 -17.40
C TYR A 1220 7.51 -29.52 -17.26
N ILE A 1221 6.75 -30.58 -17.58
CA ILE A 1221 7.12 -31.97 -17.36
C ILE A 1221 7.20 -32.67 -18.71
N LYS A 1222 8.36 -33.23 -19.04
CA LYS A 1222 8.54 -34.10 -20.20
C LYS A 1222 8.50 -35.58 -19.80
N PRO A 1223 8.14 -36.50 -20.70
CA PRO A 1223 8.17 -37.94 -20.41
C PRO A 1223 9.52 -38.41 -19.83
N GLU A 1224 10.65 -37.86 -20.30
CA GLU A 1224 11.98 -38.27 -19.85
C GLU A 1224 12.23 -37.90 -18.38
N ASP A 1225 11.64 -36.80 -17.88
CA ASP A 1225 11.78 -36.36 -16.50
C ASP A 1225 11.17 -37.35 -15.50
N VAL A 1226 10.26 -38.20 -15.97
CA VAL A 1226 9.51 -39.21 -15.21
C VAL A 1226 9.76 -40.64 -15.70
N GLN A 1227 10.94 -40.87 -16.30
CA GLN A 1227 11.39 -42.19 -16.79
C GLN A 1227 10.45 -42.79 -17.86
N ASN A 1228 9.85 -41.95 -18.70
CA ASN A 1228 8.91 -42.31 -19.75
C ASN A 1228 7.69 -43.11 -19.27
N LYS A 1229 7.32 -42.95 -18.00
CA LYS A 1229 6.08 -43.53 -17.47
C LYS A 1229 4.91 -42.65 -17.89
N GLU A 1230 3.89 -43.26 -18.49
CA GLU A 1230 2.62 -42.58 -18.78
C GLU A 1230 1.82 -42.33 -17.49
N ASP A 1231 2.00 -43.21 -16.52
CA ASP A 1231 1.29 -43.21 -15.24
C ASP A 1231 2.29 -43.14 -14.08
N TYR A 1232 2.17 -42.10 -13.26
CA TYR A 1232 3.05 -41.90 -12.11
C TYR A 1232 2.39 -41.03 -11.05
N GLU A 1233 3.07 -40.91 -9.91
CA GLU A 1233 2.66 -40.07 -8.81
C GLU A 1233 3.75 -39.01 -8.57
N LEU A 1234 3.31 -37.82 -8.17
CA LEU A 1234 4.12 -36.68 -7.79
C LEU A 1234 3.71 -36.21 -6.39
N ILE A 1235 4.68 -35.66 -5.66
CA ILE A 1235 4.44 -34.97 -4.40
C ILE A 1235 4.81 -33.50 -4.59
N ILE A 1236 3.82 -32.62 -4.49
CA ILE A 1236 4.04 -31.17 -4.49
C ILE A 1236 4.11 -30.72 -3.03
N GLU A 1237 5.23 -30.11 -2.61
CA GLU A 1237 5.45 -29.74 -1.22
C GLU A 1237 6.18 -28.40 -1.05
N MET A 1238 5.72 -27.57 -0.09
CA MET A 1238 6.36 -26.32 0.29
C MET A 1238 7.55 -26.59 1.23
N THR A 1239 8.76 -26.36 0.75
CA THR A 1239 10.00 -26.69 1.50
C THR A 1239 10.20 -25.88 2.78
N SER A 1240 9.59 -24.68 2.91
CA SER A 1240 9.55 -23.95 4.19
C SER A 1240 8.91 -24.75 5.32
N GLN A 1241 7.93 -25.61 5.02
CA GLN A 1241 7.32 -26.48 6.01
C GLN A 1241 8.32 -27.53 6.54
N LYS A 1242 9.16 -28.10 5.67
CA LYS A 1242 10.21 -29.05 6.08
C LYS A 1242 11.19 -28.42 7.06
N LEU A 1243 11.62 -27.20 6.76
CA LEU A 1243 12.51 -26.44 7.63
C LEU A 1243 11.87 -26.18 9.00
N PHE A 1244 10.59 -25.84 9.02
CA PHE A 1244 9.81 -25.69 10.25
C PHE A 1244 9.76 -26.98 11.07
N TYR A 1245 9.54 -28.15 10.49
CA TYR A 1245 9.52 -29.40 11.28
C TYR A 1245 10.87 -29.69 11.94
N VAL A 1246 11.98 -29.45 11.22
CA VAL A 1246 13.33 -29.60 11.79
C VAL A 1246 13.56 -28.62 12.93
N SER A 1247 13.22 -27.35 12.73
CA SER A 1247 13.41 -26.32 13.76
C SER A 1247 12.46 -26.49 14.94
N LEU A 1248 11.26 -27.03 14.73
CA LEU A 1248 10.32 -27.41 15.78
C LEU A 1248 10.94 -28.49 16.68
N MET A 1249 11.58 -29.52 16.13
CA MET A 1249 12.26 -30.53 16.94
C MET A 1249 13.39 -29.93 17.79
N ILE A 1250 14.18 -29.01 17.21
CA ILE A 1250 15.24 -28.30 17.95
C ILE A 1250 14.63 -27.52 19.13
N SER A 1251 13.51 -26.84 18.91
CA SER A 1251 12.81 -26.11 19.97
C SER A 1251 12.16 -26.99 21.02
N VAL A 1252 11.61 -28.14 20.65
CA VAL A 1252 11.11 -29.14 21.61
C VAL A 1252 12.26 -29.67 22.47
N ALA A 1253 13.42 -29.98 21.88
CA ALA A 1253 14.60 -30.38 22.64
C ALA A 1253 15.09 -29.26 23.57
N GLY A 1254 15.10 -28.01 23.09
CA GLY A 1254 15.38 -26.82 23.90
C GLY A 1254 14.41 -26.64 25.07
N LEU A 1255 13.11 -26.92 24.85
CA LEU A 1255 12.07 -26.85 25.88
C LEU A 1255 12.25 -27.93 26.93
N LEU A 1256 12.52 -29.17 26.52
CA LEU A 1256 12.82 -30.27 27.44
C LEU A 1256 14.07 -29.97 28.28
N LEU A 1257 15.11 -29.43 27.67
CA LEU A 1257 16.32 -28.99 28.37
C LEU A 1257 16.01 -27.85 29.36
N LEU A 1258 15.19 -26.87 28.96
CA LEU A 1258 14.76 -25.78 29.85
C LEU A 1258 14.01 -26.32 31.07
N VAL A 1259 13.05 -27.23 30.87
CA VAL A 1259 12.28 -27.88 31.95
C VAL A 1259 13.20 -28.69 32.86
N PHE A 1260 14.13 -29.46 32.30
CA PHE A 1260 15.13 -30.21 33.07
C PHE A 1260 16.00 -29.28 33.93
N LEU A 1261 16.51 -28.19 33.36
CA LEU A 1261 17.31 -27.21 34.09
C LEU A 1261 16.50 -26.50 35.18
N LEU A 1262 15.23 -26.19 34.93
CA LEU A 1262 14.32 -25.64 35.93
C LEU A 1262 14.12 -26.62 37.10
N LEU A 1263 13.73 -27.87 36.82
CA LEU A 1263 13.53 -28.91 37.85
C LEU A 1263 14.81 -29.17 38.64
N ARG A 1264 15.95 -29.36 37.96
CA ARG A 1264 17.26 -29.51 38.61
C ARG A 1264 17.59 -28.33 39.50
N SER A 1265 17.26 -27.11 39.05
CA SER A 1265 17.49 -25.92 39.85
C SER A 1265 16.64 -25.90 41.12
N PHE A 1266 15.43 -26.47 41.12
CA PHE A 1266 14.56 -26.59 42.30
C PHE A 1266 15.06 -27.67 43.26
N ILE A 1267 15.51 -28.83 42.76
CA ILE A 1267 16.00 -29.97 43.57
C ILE A 1267 17.33 -29.68 44.29
N ARG A 1268 18.22 -28.85 43.70
CA ARG A 1268 19.53 -28.53 44.31
C ARG A 1268 19.43 -27.56 45.50
N LYS A 1269 18.23 -27.16 45.91
CA LYS A 1269 17.98 -26.42 47.15
C LYS A 1269 17.34 -27.36 48.15
#